data_AF-A0A1B8W9P5-F1
#
_entry.id   AF-A0A1B8W9P5-F1
#
_cell.length_a   1.000
_cell.length_b   1.000
_cell.length_c   1.000
_cell.angle_alpha   90.00
_cell.angle_beta   90.00
_cell.angle_gamma   90.00
#
_symmetry.space_group_name_H-M   'P 1'
#
loop_
_entity.id
_entity.type
_entity.pdbx_description
1 polymer ?
#
loop_
_entity_poly.entity_id
_entity_poly.type
_entity_poly.pdbx_seq_one_letter_code
_entity_poly.pdbx_strand_id
1 'polypeptide(L)'
;MFKLSFRSMAIVLLLALLWPAVMGHAATNLLKNASFENVTAGAPADWNHDAYLKEDNVTAYSVSSDESHTGTYSAVLENKGANHSRWTQVVNVKPKTTYKLSGYVKTEQIGPDATGAHFFVDGVAVTYPEVKDTNGKWAYVHFYAKTGKDQKSITFAASLGGYGAINTGKAYFDDVSVEKVSKAPSGAEVFSLVPTETGQGADATGAGVSVLPLILFGALFCLLFAAVYKKLFRDRGWLDEKPHLHKVILVFVLLGALALRFWIAIASKGYANDIALFMAWADHAVKQGLSGFYHTDMFVDYPPGYIYILYVLGAVKSMLALDASSNAAMLLFKLPAILADLAAAYFIFKAANKKAGYSVALGLSLLYVFNPAIIVDSAAWGQVDSIFALALVLSIYGIAENKIERASVWFAIAALIKPQAFIFMPVLLVWFVYRKAWRKIPVSAFYGFTTFILLALPFFWGNGGLAGLINLYRGTLSSYPYATLNAFNFYTLTNDNWKPITDTWLLFSFQTWGMIFILAAVALAAYFSFKKLDGDSSKRAFYVGMVLIVVVFMGVTKMHERYLFPVLLLAVFAFIQSLDRRMLMLYLGFSLTSFINITYVLDYSKVSTNVPFNGIVLLCSLANIGLLLYLLYIGYDKYVRGKVKPVSPLLEEELQQSDENVLAPFKAGAVSRLNQENNRLERKDWIWMGAVTLIYAIVALYQLGEMKGPVTVWQPAEANQSFIVDLGGVKQLDRINSFGGVGTGKFKYEFSQNGTDWDNVMEMDSSHVAVFTWTSQPAALQARYVKLTTVQSGFSMHEIAIYEQSNKIPLPIVGINDEQAKNAKRGSVPQLFDEQSLAKYDATYMNGSYFDEIYHARTAYEHLEHIVAYENTHPPLGKIIIALGIKLFGLNPFGWRVMGTLFGIAMLPLMYLFARRLFKSRLYAGLAAALFAADFMHFTQTRIATIDVYGVFFIMLMFYFMHKYYSLNFYRVKLSVTLLPLFLAGLFFGIGVASKWIVLYGGAGLAIMLAISLFERYKEYAAAKRVLRNDKAESAFSLDKLQHIVNVFPRYTIITLAVCLVFYIVIPLSIYALSYIPVLTVMDEGYTLKSLIDYQKHMFSYHSHLVSTHPFSSSWWEWPFMKRPVWYYSGDNMAPGMKSTIVAMGNPLIWWAGIFAMAATIWLSIKRRDRAMYTVWIAFLAQYVPWMLVTRLTFLYHYFAMVPFIILSLVYIFKVIEEKEPSFKRVRNIFLVVSILLFIVYYPALSGMTVPTWYVEHVLRWFPSWLF
;
A
#
# COMPACT_ATOMS: atom_id res chain seq x y z
N MET A 1 -25.15 -18.85 47.97
CA MET A 1 -25.39 -19.85 46.90
C MET A 1 -24.95 -19.19 45.60
N PHE A 2 -23.98 -19.62 44.79
CA PHE A 2 -23.38 -20.91 44.54
C PHE A 2 -21.84 -20.77 44.49
N LYS A 3 -21.12 -21.68 45.15
CA LYS A 3 -19.71 -21.97 44.85
C LYS A 3 -19.69 -22.87 43.61
N LEU A 4 -19.28 -22.35 42.45
CA LEU A 4 -18.82 -23.19 41.34
C LEU A 4 -17.30 -23.02 41.21
N SER A 5 -16.59 -24.14 41.24
CA SER A 5 -15.13 -24.15 41.19
C SER A 5 -14.62 -23.76 39.80
N PHE A 6 -13.58 -22.93 39.77
CA PHE A 6 -12.85 -22.47 38.58
C PHE A 6 -12.31 -23.62 37.70
N ARG A 7 -12.23 -24.85 38.23
CA ARG A 7 -11.80 -26.06 37.50
C ARG A 7 -12.85 -26.59 36.52
N SER A 8 -14.14 -26.38 36.80
CA SER A 8 -15.23 -26.92 35.95
C SER A 8 -15.46 -26.08 34.69
N MET A 9 -15.16 -24.78 34.74
CA MET A 9 -15.35 -23.86 33.59
C MET A 9 -14.20 -24.00 32.56
N ALA A 10 -13.00 -24.37 33.00
CA ALA A 10 -11.87 -24.63 32.11
C ALA A 10 -12.02 -25.94 31.31
N ILE A 11 -12.65 -26.97 31.89
CA ILE A 11 -12.85 -28.28 31.24
C ILE A 11 -13.99 -28.22 30.20
N VAL A 12 -15.04 -27.44 30.45
CA VAL A 12 -16.15 -27.27 29.50
C VAL A 12 -15.74 -26.40 28.28
N LEU A 13 -14.83 -25.44 28.46
CA LEU A 13 -14.25 -24.64 27.37
C LEU A 13 -13.22 -25.41 26.53
N LEU A 14 -12.55 -26.40 27.11
CA LEU A 14 -11.62 -27.30 26.40
C LEU A 14 -12.33 -28.39 25.60
N LEU A 15 -13.53 -28.83 26.02
CA LEU A 15 -14.31 -29.86 25.32
C LEU A 15 -15.20 -29.32 24.19
N ALA A 16 -15.49 -28.01 24.16
CA ALA A 16 -16.26 -27.38 23.08
C ALA A 16 -15.42 -27.00 21.84
N LEU A 17 -14.09 -27.16 21.88
CA LEU A 17 -13.17 -26.80 20.79
C LEU A 17 -12.68 -28.00 19.97
N LEU A 18 -13.21 -29.20 20.22
CA LEU A 18 -12.81 -30.44 19.54
C LEU A 18 -14.03 -31.17 18.94
N TRP A 19 -14.76 -30.54 18.04
CA TRP A 19 -15.62 -31.23 17.06
C TRP A 19 -15.98 -30.27 15.93
N PRO A 20 -15.24 -30.27 14.81
CA PRO A 20 -15.73 -31.02 13.66
C PRO A 20 -14.61 -31.50 12.71
N ALA A 21 -14.29 -32.78 12.71
CA ALA A 21 -13.49 -33.39 11.65
C ALA A 21 -13.81 -34.87 11.46
N VAL A 22 -15.08 -35.19 11.22
CA VAL A 22 -15.44 -36.47 10.60
C VAL A 22 -16.57 -36.17 9.62
N MET A 23 -16.29 -36.39 8.32
CA MET A 23 -17.18 -36.78 7.22
C MET A 23 -16.60 -36.25 5.91
N GLY A 24 -15.89 -37.11 5.18
CA GLY A 24 -15.49 -36.87 3.79
C GLY A 24 -15.86 -38.08 2.95
N HIS A 25 -16.73 -37.88 1.96
CA HIS A 25 -17.17 -38.88 0.99
C HIS A 25 -16.06 -39.19 -0.03
N ALA A 26 -16.00 -40.43 -0.51
CA ALA A 26 -15.08 -40.89 -1.54
C ALA A 26 -15.32 -40.22 -2.91
N ALA A 27 -14.26 -39.75 -3.55
CA ALA A 27 -14.28 -39.21 -4.91
C ALA A 27 -13.55 -40.17 -5.87
N THR A 28 -13.97 -40.20 -7.13
CA THR A 28 -13.38 -41.03 -8.18
C THR A 28 -11.95 -40.57 -8.54
N ASN A 29 -11.01 -41.51 -8.56
CA ASN A 29 -9.62 -41.28 -8.94
C ASN A 29 -9.49 -40.97 -10.44
N LEU A 30 -8.70 -39.96 -10.78
CA LEU A 30 -8.48 -39.52 -12.17
C LEU A 30 -7.32 -40.24 -12.88
N LEU A 31 -6.47 -40.96 -12.12
CA LEU A 31 -5.39 -41.78 -12.69
C LEU A 31 -5.95 -43.09 -13.24
N LYS A 32 -5.43 -43.52 -14.39
CA LYS A 32 -5.63 -44.89 -14.92
C LYS A 32 -4.55 -45.81 -14.36
N ASN A 33 -4.90 -47.08 -14.17
CA ASN A 33 -4.01 -48.11 -13.61
C ASN A 33 -3.29 -47.63 -12.32
N ALA A 34 -4.06 -47.05 -11.40
CA ALA A 34 -3.51 -46.31 -10.27
C ALA A 34 -2.98 -47.22 -9.13
N SER A 35 -3.37 -48.49 -9.14
CA SER A 35 -2.78 -49.56 -8.31
C SER A 35 -1.69 -50.35 -9.04
N PHE A 36 -1.30 -49.94 -10.25
CA PHE A 36 -0.25 -50.59 -11.06
C PHE A 36 -0.44 -52.08 -11.43
N GLU A 37 -1.60 -52.66 -11.16
CA GLU A 37 -1.93 -54.08 -11.40
C GLU A 37 -1.96 -54.49 -12.87
N ASN A 38 -2.25 -53.57 -13.79
CA ASN A 38 -2.24 -53.87 -15.21
C ASN A 38 -0.83 -53.67 -15.78
N VAL A 39 -0.07 -54.77 -15.93
CA VAL A 39 1.31 -54.75 -16.41
C VAL A 39 1.37 -55.24 -17.86
N THR A 40 1.99 -54.45 -18.74
CA THR A 40 2.24 -54.84 -20.13
C THR A 40 3.74 -54.71 -20.41
N ALA A 41 4.37 -55.78 -20.92
CA ALA A 41 5.81 -55.81 -21.22
C ALA A 41 6.75 -55.38 -20.07
N GLY A 42 6.40 -55.72 -18.83
CA GLY A 42 7.24 -55.46 -17.64
C GLY A 42 7.14 -54.04 -17.05
N ALA A 43 6.21 -53.21 -17.54
CA ALA A 43 5.91 -51.87 -17.04
C ALA A 43 4.40 -51.69 -16.79
N PRO A 44 3.99 -50.76 -15.90
CA PRO A 44 2.58 -50.51 -15.68
C PRO A 44 1.95 -49.83 -16.90
N ALA A 45 0.86 -50.42 -17.43
CA ALA A 45 0.11 -49.86 -18.55
C ALA A 45 -0.43 -48.45 -18.20
N ASP A 46 -0.56 -47.57 -19.19
CA ASP A 46 -0.99 -46.17 -19.07
C ASP A 46 -0.04 -45.20 -18.30
N TRP A 47 1.15 -45.66 -17.90
CA TRP A 47 2.17 -44.82 -17.26
C TRP A 47 3.42 -44.67 -18.14
N ASN A 48 3.96 -43.45 -18.17
CA ASN A 48 5.24 -43.14 -18.79
C ASN A 48 6.34 -43.00 -17.72
N HIS A 49 7.60 -42.92 -18.11
CA HIS A 49 8.69 -42.58 -17.18
C HIS A 49 9.65 -41.56 -17.80
N ASP A 50 10.33 -40.80 -16.94
CA ASP A 50 11.34 -39.83 -17.33
C ASP A 50 12.39 -39.67 -16.20
N ALA A 51 13.58 -39.22 -16.57
CA ALA A 51 14.68 -38.98 -15.64
C ALA A 51 15.50 -37.74 -16.03
N TYR A 52 16.12 -37.11 -15.03
CA TYR A 52 17.03 -35.99 -15.23
C TYR A 52 18.30 -36.41 -15.99
N LEU A 53 18.97 -37.49 -15.57
CA LEU A 53 20.01 -38.17 -16.33
C LEU A 53 19.41 -39.37 -17.07
N LYS A 54 19.56 -39.42 -18.40
CA LYS A 54 18.89 -40.40 -19.29
C LYS A 54 19.79 -41.56 -19.73
N GLU A 55 20.87 -41.80 -19.01
CA GLU A 55 21.78 -42.92 -19.31
C GLU A 55 21.19 -44.24 -18.79
N ASP A 56 21.19 -45.28 -19.63
CA ASP A 56 20.52 -46.57 -19.36
C ASP A 56 21.01 -47.31 -18.09
N ASN A 57 22.17 -46.92 -17.55
CA ASN A 57 22.76 -47.54 -16.37
C ASN A 57 22.52 -46.77 -15.06
N VAL A 58 21.87 -45.59 -15.10
CA VAL A 58 21.72 -44.70 -13.94
C VAL A 58 20.39 -44.93 -13.20
N THR A 59 19.29 -45.17 -13.93
CA THR A 59 17.97 -45.43 -13.34
C THR A 59 17.33 -46.65 -13.98
N ALA A 60 16.80 -47.57 -13.16
CA ALA A 60 16.00 -48.70 -13.59
C ALA A 60 14.53 -48.53 -13.20
N TYR A 61 13.65 -48.85 -14.14
CA TYR A 61 12.19 -48.81 -13.98
C TYR A 61 11.64 -50.23 -14.12
N SER A 62 10.86 -50.69 -13.15
CA SER A 62 10.28 -52.04 -13.17
C SER A 62 8.97 -52.09 -12.38
N VAL A 63 8.37 -53.28 -12.32
CA VAL A 63 7.23 -53.59 -11.45
C VAL A 63 7.63 -54.76 -10.55
N SER A 64 7.23 -54.76 -9.27
CA SER A 64 7.52 -55.84 -8.32
C SER A 64 6.25 -56.61 -7.99
N SER A 65 6.31 -57.95 -8.05
CA SER A 65 5.28 -58.84 -7.51
C SER A 65 5.52 -59.28 -6.06
N ASP A 66 6.74 -59.06 -5.56
CA ASP A 66 7.16 -59.53 -4.23
C ASP A 66 6.84 -58.51 -3.14
N GLU A 67 6.65 -57.25 -3.53
CA GLU A 67 6.45 -56.11 -2.65
C GLU A 67 5.33 -55.23 -3.21
N SER A 68 4.09 -55.51 -2.82
CA SER A 68 2.90 -54.68 -3.11
C SER A 68 2.25 -54.20 -1.81
N HIS A 69 1.53 -53.07 -1.87
CA HIS A 69 0.74 -52.58 -0.75
C HIS A 69 -0.65 -53.22 -0.76
N THR A 70 -1.31 -53.20 -1.92
CA THR A 70 -2.50 -54.01 -2.19
C THR A 70 -2.37 -54.65 -3.58
N GLY A 71 -3.13 -55.72 -3.82
CA GLY A 71 -3.03 -56.44 -5.09
C GLY A 71 -1.71 -57.20 -5.27
N THR A 72 -1.32 -57.45 -6.52
CA THR A 72 -0.19 -58.30 -6.91
C THR A 72 1.04 -57.48 -7.26
N TYR A 73 0.93 -56.23 -7.70
CA TYR A 73 2.03 -55.50 -8.34
C TYR A 73 2.20 -54.08 -7.81
N SER A 74 3.44 -53.61 -7.64
CA SER A 74 3.76 -52.20 -7.38
C SER A 74 4.77 -51.63 -8.39
N ALA A 75 4.69 -50.32 -8.65
CA ALA A 75 5.66 -49.66 -9.53
C ALA A 75 6.97 -49.39 -8.78
N VAL A 76 8.09 -49.76 -9.39
CA VAL A 76 9.42 -49.67 -8.78
C VAL A 76 10.30 -48.73 -9.58
N LEU A 77 11.10 -47.97 -8.85
CA LEU A 77 12.08 -47.06 -9.39
C LEU A 77 13.37 -47.17 -8.59
N GLU A 78 14.49 -47.47 -9.26
CA GLU A 78 15.80 -47.63 -8.64
C GLU A 78 16.84 -46.71 -9.29
N ASN A 79 17.38 -45.77 -8.53
CA ASN A 79 18.49 -44.91 -8.92
C ASN A 79 19.81 -45.53 -8.46
N LYS A 80 20.50 -46.21 -9.40
CA LYS A 80 21.83 -46.79 -9.19
C LYS A 80 22.91 -45.70 -9.06
N GLY A 81 22.71 -44.56 -9.72
CA GLY A 81 23.44 -43.31 -9.51
C GLY A 81 22.51 -42.19 -9.07
N ALA A 82 23.02 -41.12 -8.46
CA ALA A 82 22.18 -40.04 -7.95
C ALA A 82 21.41 -39.38 -9.10
N ASN A 83 20.08 -39.43 -9.07
CA ASN A 83 19.24 -38.92 -10.15
C ASN A 83 17.92 -38.34 -9.62
N HIS A 84 17.18 -37.66 -10.49
CA HIS A 84 15.77 -37.33 -10.28
C HIS A 84 14.94 -38.03 -11.36
N SER A 85 14.25 -39.09 -10.98
CA SER A 85 13.57 -40.01 -11.89
C SER A 85 12.15 -40.30 -11.41
N ARG A 86 11.24 -40.54 -12.36
CA ARG A 86 9.80 -40.52 -12.10
C ARG A 86 9.00 -41.41 -13.04
N TRP A 87 7.94 -42.01 -12.50
CA TRP A 87 6.78 -42.50 -13.26
C TRP A 87 5.77 -41.35 -13.41
N THR A 88 5.19 -41.17 -14.59
CA THR A 88 4.34 -40.02 -14.92
C THR A 88 3.05 -40.40 -15.64
N GLN A 89 1.98 -39.66 -15.37
CA GLN A 89 0.72 -39.75 -16.12
C GLN A 89 0.07 -38.37 -16.24
N VAL A 90 -0.37 -38.02 -17.46
CA VAL A 90 -1.09 -36.76 -17.71
C VAL A 90 -2.57 -36.97 -17.39
N VAL A 91 -3.12 -36.18 -16.47
CA VAL A 91 -4.53 -36.23 -16.08
C VAL A 91 -5.25 -34.93 -16.43
N ASN A 92 -6.48 -35.06 -16.92
CA ASN A 92 -7.34 -33.92 -17.22
C ASN A 92 -7.96 -33.36 -15.94
N VAL A 93 -7.80 -32.05 -15.71
CA VAL A 93 -8.29 -31.36 -14.52
C VAL A 93 -9.15 -30.15 -14.91
N LYS A 94 -10.00 -29.71 -13.99
CA LYS A 94 -10.81 -28.50 -14.17
C LYS A 94 -10.02 -27.29 -13.66
N PRO A 95 -10.10 -26.13 -14.34
CA PRO A 95 -9.47 -24.91 -13.84
C PRO A 95 -10.02 -24.48 -12.47
N LYS A 96 -9.21 -23.75 -11.68
CA LYS A 96 -9.53 -23.23 -10.33
C LYS A 96 -10.08 -24.25 -9.33
N THR A 97 -9.77 -25.52 -9.51
CA THR A 97 -10.35 -26.63 -8.76
C THR A 97 -9.30 -27.25 -7.85
N THR A 98 -9.71 -27.65 -6.64
CA THR A 98 -8.83 -28.31 -5.67
C THR A 98 -8.87 -29.82 -5.85
N TYR A 99 -7.70 -30.44 -5.77
CA TYR A 99 -7.48 -31.88 -5.87
C TYR A 99 -6.71 -32.38 -4.65
N LYS A 100 -7.01 -33.61 -4.22
CA LYS A 100 -6.18 -34.38 -3.29
C LYS A 100 -5.32 -35.32 -4.12
N LEU A 101 -4.02 -35.31 -3.89
CA LEU A 101 -3.07 -36.25 -4.47
C LEU A 101 -2.54 -37.13 -3.36
N SER A 102 -2.59 -38.44 -3.54
CA SER A 102 -2.17 -39.39 -2.50
C SER A 102 -1.65 -40.71 -3.04
N GLY A 103 -1.02 -41.53 -2.20
CA GLY A 103 -0.62 -42.90 -2.52
C GLY A 103 0.30 -43.48 -1.45
N TYR A 104 0.72 -44.73 -1.64
CA TYR A 104 1.65 -45.39 -0.75
C TYR A 104 3.05 -45.47 -1.36
N VAL A 105 4.05 -45.23 -0.53
CA VAL A 105 5.47 -45.22 -0.90
C VAL A 105 6.24 -46.10 0.08
N LYS A 106 7.09 -46.99 -0.43
CA LYS A 106 8.08 -47.75 0.37
C LYS A 106 9.47 -47.48 -0.20
N THR A 107 10.48 -47.33 0.66
CA THR A 107 11.81 -46.90 0.24
C THR A 107 12.91 -47.79 0.81
N GLU A 108 13.96 -48.03 0.04
CA GLU A 108 15.13 -48.81 0.41
C GLU A 108 16.41 -48.06 0.03
N GLN A 109 17.31 -47.87 1.00
CA GLN A 109 18.67 -47.33 0.78
C GLN A 109 18.71 -45.96 0.08
N ILE A 110 17.74 -45.08 0.35
CA ILE A 110 17.76 -43.70 -0.16
C ILE A 110 18.76 -42.87 0.65
N GLY A 111 19.56 -42.04 -0.04
CA GLY A 111 20.53 -41.14 0.60
C GLY A 111 19.85 -40.10 1.50
N PRO A 112 20.37 -39.82 2.71
CA PRO A 112 19.71 -38.94 3.68
C PRO A 112 19.77 -37.45 3.29
N ASP A 113 20.76 -37.06 2.50
CA ASP A 113 21.14 -35.65 2.29
C ASP A 113 20.47 -34.97 1.09
N ALA A 114 19.65 -35.69 0.33
CA ALA A 114 18.94 -35.18 -0.85
C ALA A 114 17.44 -35.53 -0.82
N THR A 115 16.68 -35.11 -1.83
CA THR A 115 15.22 -35.31 -1.86
C THR A 115 14.86 -36.80 -1.94
N GLY A 116 13.90 -37.23 -1.13
CA GLY A 116 13.44 -38.61 -1.02
C GLY A 116 12.44 -39.00 -2.10
N ALA A 117 11.77 -40.13 -1.88
CA ALA A 117 10.66 -40.56 -2.72
C ALA A 117 9.40 -39.72 -2.41
N HIS A 118 8.73 -39.21 -3.44
CA HIS A 118 7.60 -38.30 -3.26
C HIS A 118 6.65 -38.28 -4.46
N PHE A 119 5.48 -37.67 -4.27
CA PHE A 119 4.53 -37.38 -5.34
C PHE A 119 4.58 -35.88 -5.67
N PHE A 120 4.63 -35.53 -6.95
CA PHE A 120 4.59 -34.13 -7.38
C PHE A 120 3.87 -33.90 -8.70
N VAL A 121 3.69 -32.62 -9.03
CA VAL A 121 3.16 -32.19 -10.32
C VAL A 121 4.28 -31.51 -11.10
N ASP A 122 4.56 -32.02 -12.29
CA ASP A 122 5.66 -31.53 -13.10
C ASP A 122 5.46 -30.06 -13.52
N GLY A 123 6.54 -29.28 -13.53
CA GLY A 123 6.52 -27.84 -13.86
C GLY A 123 6.10 -26.88 -12.73
N VAL A 124 5.95 -27.35 -11.48
CA VAL A 124 5.56 -26.52 -10.33
C VAL A 124 6.68 -26.49 -9.27
N ALA A 125 7.24 -25.30 -9.01
CA ALA A 125 8.39 -25.13 -8.11
C ALA A 125 7.94 -24.97 -6.64
N VAL A 126 7.50 -26.06 -6.01
CA VAL A 126 7.15 -26.14 -4.59
C VAL A 126 7.77 -27.37 -3.92
N THR A 127 7.95 -27.33 -2.60
CA THR A 127 8.44 -28.50 -1.85
C THR A 127 7.29 -29.44 -1.54
N TYR A 128 7.36 -30.68 -2.07
CA TYR A 128 6.34 -31.70 -1.85
C TYR A 128 6.68 -32.60 -0.65
N PRO A 129 5.67 -33.21 0.01
CA PRO A 129 5.92 -34.19 1.06
C PRO A 129 6.74 -35.37 0.52
N GLU A 130 7.89 -35.63 1.14
CA GLU A 130 8.83 -36.67 0.73
C GLU A 130 9.07 -37.70 1.84
N VAL A 131 9.53 -38.87 1.42
CA VAL A 131 9.85 -40.00 2.29
C VAL A 131 11.24 -40.50 1.93
N LYS A 132 12.15 -40.50 2.90
CA LYS A 132 13.53 -40.96 2.70
C LYS A 132 13.77 -42.37 3.25
N ASP A 133 13.09 -42.73 4.34
CA ASP A 133 13.20 -44.06 4.92
C ASP A 133 11.85 -44.49 5.49
N THR A 134 11.35 -45.64 5.06
CA THR A 134 10.12 -46.23 5.54
C THR A 134 10.33 -47.41 6.49
N ASN A 135 11.58 -47.75 6.83
CA ASN A 135 11.94 -48.92 7.64
C ASN A 135 11.30 -50.22 7.11
N GLY A 136 11.27 -50.38 5.77
CA GLY A 136 10.71 -51.55 5.10
C GLY A 136 9.17 -51.64 5.11
N LYS A 137 8.45 -50.63 5.61
CA LYS A 137 6.99 -50.54 5.60
C LYS A 137 6.49 -49.61 4.49
N TRP A 138 5.19 -49.67 4.18
CA TRP A 138 4.54 -48.71 3.29
C TRP A 138 4.12 -47.45 4.05
N ALA A 139 4.46 -46.28 3.51
CA ALA A 139 4.12 -44.97 4.07
C ALA A 139 3.09 -44.28 3.17
N TYR A 140 2.01 -43.77 3.76
CA TYR A 140 0.98 -43.04 3.02
C TYR A 140 1.37 -41.56 2.87
N VAL A 141 1.51 -41.10 1.63
CA VAL A 141 1.87 -39.73 1.28
C VAL A 141 0.67 -39.06 0.64
N HIS A 142 0.32 -37.84 1.08
CA HIS A 142 -0.74 -37.07 0.46
C HIS A 142 -0.53 -35.56 0.57
N PHE A 143 -1.12 -34.80 -0.37
CA PHE A 143 -1.23 -33.35 -0.30
C PHE A 143 -2.46 -32.84 -1.08
N TYR A 144 -2.83 -31.58 -0.85
CA TYR A 144 -3.89 -30.91 -1.60
C TYR A 144 -3.29 -29.88 -2.52
N ALA A 145 -3.81 -29.74 -3.73
CA ALA A 145 -3.32 -28.77 -4.69
C ALA A 145 -4.46 -28.15 -5.50
N LYS A 146 -4.28 -26.90 -5.95
CA LYS A 146 -5.31 -26.14 -6.67
C LYS A 146 -4.80 -25.70 -8.04
N THR A 147 -5.59 -25.99 -9.06
CA THR A 147 -5.28 -25.66 -10.46
C THR A 147 -5.43 -24.16 -10.75
N GLY A 148 -4.64 -23.66 -11.70
CA GLY A 148 -4.67 -22.28 -12.18
C GLY A 148 -5.95 -21.90 -12.93
N LYS A 149 -6.03 -20.64 -13.37
CA LYS A 149 -7.21 -20.06 -14.06
C LYS A 149 -7.54 -20.76 -15.39
N ASP A 150 -6.53 -21.23 -16.12
CA ASP A 150 -6.65 -21.80 -17.46
C ASP A 150 -6.06 -23.23 -17.57
N GLN A 151 -5.70 -23.83 -16.43
CA GLN A 151 -5.04 -25.14 -16.38
C GLN A 151 -6.08 -26.27 -16.53
N LYS A 152 -6.00 -26.99 -17.66
CA LYS A 152 -6.93 -28.07 -18.05
C LYS A 152 -6.33 -29.48 -17.93
N SER A 153 -5.02 -29.57 -17.72
CA SER A 153 -4.29 -30.82 -17.49
C SER A 153 -3.15 -30.59 -16.50
N ILE A 154 -2.73 -31.66 -15.83
CA ILE A 154 -1.50 -31.71 -15.03
C ILE A 154 -0.76 -33.02 -15.32
N THR A 155 0.55 -33.01 -15.16
CA THR A 155 1.37 -34.23 -15.21
C THR A 155 1.67 -34.64 -13.77
N PHE A 156 1.03 -35.72 -13.32
CA PHE A 156 1.33 -36.31 -12.02
C PHE A 156 2.59 -37.17 -12.12
N ALA A 157 3.44 -37.10 -11.11
CA ALA A 157 4.70 -37.84 -11.04
C ALA A 157 4.89 -38.53 -9.68
N ALA A 158 5.24 -39.81 -9.70
CA ALA A 158 5.78 -40.56 -8.56
C ALA A 158 7.29 -40.70 -8.74
N SER A 159 8.06 -40.13 -7.82
CA SER A 159 9.45 -39.72 -8.07
C SER A 159 10.41 -40.11 -6.96
N LEU A 160 11.69 -40.29 -7.31
CA LEU A 160 12.83 -40.39 -6.41
C LEU A 160 13.89 -39.34 -6.79
N GLY A 161 14.30 -38.51 -5.83
CA GLY A 161 15.14 -37.33 -6.05
C GLY A 161 14.34 -36.12 -6.54
N GLY A 162 14.92 -34.91 -6.52
CA GLY A 162 14.23 -33.66 -6.85
C GLY A 162 15.08 -32.69 -7.68
N TYR A 163 14.46 -31.63 -8.21
CA TYR A 163 15.16 -30.60 -8.99
C TYR A 163 16.20 -29.87 -8.13
N GLY A 164 17.49 -30.01 -8.45
CA GLY A 164 18.61 -29.47 -7.66
C GLY A 164 18.98 -30.31 -6.42
N ALA A 165 18.32 -31.45 -6.20
CA ALA A 165 18.54 -32.35 -5.06
C ALA A 165 18.35 -33.83 -5.47
N ILE A 166 19.22 -34.31 -6.37
CA ILE A 166 19.20 -35.68 -6.93
C ILE A 166 19.62 -36.74 -5.90
N ASN A 167 19.08 -37.95 -5.97
CA ASN A 167 19.30 -38.98 -4.94
C ASN A 167 19.45 -40.41 -5.51
N THR A 168 20.12 -41.28 -4.77
CA THR A 168 20.27 -42.73 -5.04
C THR A 168 19.25 -43.53 -4.24
N GLY A 169 19.09 -44.81 -4.56
CA GLY A 169 18.28 -45.76 -3.80
C GLY A 169 17.08 -46.29 -4.57
N LYS A 170 16.19 -46.99 -3.88
CA LYS A 170 15.04 -47.67 -4.49
C LYS A 170 13.73 -47.25 -3.83
N ALA A 171 12.70 -47.01 -4.64
CA ALA A 171 11.37 -46.63 -4.19
C ALA A 171 10.29 -47.48 -4.89
N TYR A 172 9.31 -47.90 -4.11
CA TYR A 172 8.12 -48.62 -4.54
C TYR A 172 6.91 -47.70 -4.36
N PHE A 173 6.01 -47.68 -5.33
CA PHE A 173 4.81 -46.85 -5.35
C PHE A 173 3.59 -47.71 -5.64
N ASP A 174 2.53 -47.49 -4.87
CA ASP A 174 1.30 -48.26 -5.00
C ASP A 174 0.06 -47.44 -4.57
N ASP A 175 -1.12 -47.82 -5.03
CA ASP A 175 -2.42 -47.24 -4.71
C ASP A 175 -2.46 -45.69 -4.80
N VAL A 176 -1.94 -45.13 -5.90
CA VAL A 176 -1.89 -43.68 -6.10
C VAL A 176 -3.25 -43.11 -6.50
N SER A 177 -3.56 -41.88 -6.11
CA SER A 177 -4.80 -41.21 -6.48
C SER A 177 -4.68 -39.71 -6.70
N VAL A 178 -5.44 -39.22 -7.67
CA VAL A 178 -5.70 -37.80 -7.91
C VAL A 178 -7.21 -37.61 -7.93
N GLU A 179 -7.75 -36.98 -6.88
CA GLU A 179 -9.18 -36.90 -6.65
C GLU A 179 -9.63 -35.44 -6.54
N LYS A 180 -10.72 -35.09 -7.23
CA LYS A 180 -11.33 -33.76 -7.08
C LYS A 180 -11.98 -33.65 -5.71
N VAL A 181 -11.65 -32.59 -4.96
CA VAL A 181 -12.30 -32.28 -3.69
C VAL A 181 -13.06 -30.95 -3.77
N SER A 182 -14.21 -30.87 -3.13
CA SER A 182 -15.02 -29.63 -3.07
C SER A 182 -14.30 -28.53 -2.29
N LYS A 183 -13.53 -28.91 -1.27
CA LYS A 183 -12.69 -28.04 -0.45
C LYS A 183 -11.62 -28.89 0.25
N ALA A 184 -10.41 -28.36 0.40
CA ALA A 184 -9.40 -29.00 1.24
C ALA A 184 -9.83 -28.93 2.74
N PRO A 185 -9.48 -29.94 3.57
CA PRO A 185 -9.71 -29.90 5.01
C PRO A 185 -9.16 -28.63 5.64
N SER A 186 -9.85 -28.10 6.65
CA SER A 186 -9.42 -26.87 7.33
C SER A 186 -8.03 -27.07 7.95
N GLY A 187 -7.05 -26.29 7.49
CA GLY A 187 -5.65 -26.38 7.95
C GLY A 187 -4.72 -27.18 7.04
N ALA A 188 -5.25 -27.93 6.06
CA ALA A 188 -4.43 -28.59 5.05
C ALA A 188 -3.81 -27.55 4.10
N GLU A 189 -2.51 -27.68 3.85
CA GLU A 189 -1.82 -26.86 2.86
C GLU A 189 -2.31 -27.19 1.46
N VAL A 190 -2.64 -26.15 0.68
CA VAL A 190 -3.12 -26.29 -0.69
C VAL A 190 -2.10 -25.68 -1.62
N PHE A 191 -1.29 -26.52 -2.24
CA PHE A 191 -0.25 -26.12 -3.19
C PHE A 191 -0.89 -25.45 -4.42
N SER A 192 -0.32 -24.35 -4.88
CA SER A 192 -0.71 -23.76 -6.18
C SER A 192 -0.05 -24.57 -7.29
N LEU A 193 -0.83 -25.06 -8.25
CA LEU A 193 -0.32 -25.77 -9.42
C LEU A 193 -0.03 -24.85 -10.62
N VAL A 194 -0.05 -23.53 -10.40
CA VAL A 194 0.37 -22.57 -11.42
C VAL A 194 1.88 -22.74 -11.64
N PRO A 195 2.33 -23.04 -12.88
CA PRO A 195 3.76 -23.19 -13.16
C PRO A 195 4.51 -21.91 -12.80
N THR A 196 5.60 -22.03 -12.04
CA THR A 196 6.47 -20.91 -11.70
C THR A 196 7.55 -20.83 -12.78
N GLU A 197 7.40 -19.93 -13.74
CA GLU A 197 8.49 -19.65 -14.68
C GLU A 197 9.68 -19.08 -13.90
N THR A 198 10.81 -19.78 -13.97
CA THR A 198 12.09 -19.35 -13.39
C THR A 198 12.83 -18.52 -14.43
N GLY A 199 12.78 -17.19 -14.29
CA GLY A 199 13.58 -16.32 -15.16
C GLY A 199 13.20 -14.85 -15.08
N GLN A 200 14.11 -14.05 -14.55
CA GLN A 200 14.24 -12.60 -14.72
C GLN A 200 13.23 -11.68 -14.05
N GLY A 201 13.78 -10.65 -13.39
CA GLY A 201 13.05 -9.57 -12.78
C GLY A 201 12.26 -8.77 -13.80
N ALA A 202 10.94 -8.93 -13.75
CA ALA A 202 9.96 -7.94 -14.16
C ALA A 202 8.56 -8.23 -13.55
N ASP A 203 8.26 -9.48 -13.20
CA ASP A 203 6.87 -9.90 -12.95
C ASP A 203 6.40 -9.91 -11.48
N ALA A 204 7.21 -9.42 -10.54
CA ALA A 204 6.75 -9.22 -9.15
C ALA A 204 5.89 -7.95 -8.96
N THR A 205 5.37 -7.34 -10.02
CA THR A 205 4.55 -6.11 -9.93
C THR A 205 3.07 -6.35 -9.60
N GLY A 206 2.63 -7.59 -9.35
CA GLY A 206 1.21 -7.92 -9.18
C GLY A 206 0.70 -8.24 -7.77
N ALA A 207 1.55 -8.67 -6.83
CA ALA A 207 1.11 -9.09 -5.49
C ALA A 207 1.38 -7.99 -4.44
N GLY A 208 0.62 -6.90 -4.49
CA GLY A 208 0.71 -5.86 -3.47
C GLY A 208 0.29 -6.38 -2.10
N VAL A 209 1.18 -6.30 -1.10
CA VAL A 209 0.83 -6.53 0.30
C VAL A 209 -0.18 -5.45 0.73
N SER A 210 -1.32 -5.88 1.28
CA SER A 210 -2.34 -4.94 1.75
C SER A 210 -1.80 -4.08 2.89
N VAL A 211 -1.83 -2.76 2.72
CA VAL A 211 -1.39 -1.78 3.73
C VAL A 211 -2.48 -1.52 4.78
N LEU A 212 -3.71 -1.97 4.54
CA LEU A 212 -4.86 -1.69 5.41
C LEU A 212 -4.66 -2.20 6.86
N PRO A 213 -4.20 -3.44 7.11
CA PRO A 213 -3.93 -3.91 8.46
C PRO A 213 -2.91 -3.03 9.20
N LEU A 214 -1.85 -2.58 8.52
CA LEU A 214 -0.82 -1.71 9.09
C LEU A 214 -1.42 -0.39 9.60
N ILE A 215 -2.26 0.25 8.77
CA ILE A 215 -2.92 1.51 9.12
C ILE A 215 -3.89 1.30 10.29
N LEU A 216 -4.70 0.24 10.25
CA LEU A 216 -5.71 -0.04 11.27
C LEU A 216 -5.08 -0.33 12.64
N PHE A 217 -4.11 -1.24 12.71
CA PHE A 217 -3.45 -1.57 13.97
C PHE A 217 -2.57 -0.43 14.50
N GLY A 218 -1.91 0.32 13.61
CA GLY A 218 -1.20 1.54 13.99
C GLY A 218 -2.13 2.62 14.58
N ALA A 219 -3.29 2.83 13.96
CA ALA A 219 -4.30 3.77 14.45
C ALA A 219 -4.90 3.30 15.79
N LEU A 220 -5.22 2.02 15.93
CA LEU A 220 -5.72 1.44 17.18
C LEU A 220 -4.70 1.63 18.32
N PHE A 221 -3.41 1.41 18.05
CA PHE A 221 -2.35 1.64 19.02
C PHE A 221 -2.20 3.13 19.38
N CYS A 222 -2.34 4.05 18.42
CA CYS A 222 -2.36 5.49 18.69
C CYS A 222 -3.55 5.90 19.58
N LEU A 223 -4.73 5.31 19.35
CA LEU A 223 -5.91 5.53 20.19
C LEU A 223 -5.72 4.97 21.60
N LEU A 224 -5.17 3.76 21.73
CA LEU A 224 -4.79 3.17 23.01
C LEU A 224 -3.78 4.06 23.74
N PHE A 225 -2.74 4.53 23.05
CA PHE A 225 -1.74 5.45 23.58
C PHE A 225 -2.38 6.75 24.09
N ALA A 226 -3.26 7.38 23.31
CA ALA A 226 -3.96 8.58 23.71
C ALA A 226 -4.88 8.35 24.92
N ALA A 227 -5.59 7.22 24.95
CA ALA A 227 -6.47 6.84 26.05
C ALA A 227 -5.69 6.61 27.35
N VAL A 228 -4.61 5.81 27.30
CA VAL A 228 -3.71 5.55 28.43
C VAL A 228 -3.06 6.86 28.91
N TYR A 229 -2.53 7.66 28.00
CA TYR A 229 -1.90 8.95 28.35
C TYR A 229 -2.90 9.87 29.07
N LYS A 230 -4.14 9.95 28.60
CA LYS A 230 -5.17 10.78 29.24
C LYS A 230 -5.63 10.21 30.59
N LYS A 231 -6.02 8.94 30.63
CA LYS A 231 -6.69 8.33 31.79
C LYS A 231 -5.77 7.78 32.87
N LEU A 232 -4.61 7.27 32.49
CA LEU A 232 -3.67 6.66 33.43
C LEU A 232 -2.46 7.55 33.72
N PHE A 233 -2.05 8.43 32.80
CA PHE A 233 -0.89 9.29 33.05
C PHE A 233 -1.24 10.68 33.57
N ARG A 234 -2.39 11.23 33.17
CA ARG A 234 -2.82 12.58 33.59
C ARG A 234 -3.95 12.58 34.63
N ASP A 235 -5.08 11.90 34.36
CA ASP A 235 -6.27 11.91 35.23
C ASP A 235 -5.97 11.20 36.57
N ARG A 236 -5.47 9.96 36.53
CA ARG A 236 -4.99 9.12 37.66
C ARG A 236 -5.99 8.81 38.79
N GLY A 237 -6.83 9.76 39.21
CA GLY A 237 -7.67 9.67 40.42
C GLY A 237 -8.60 8.46 40.44
N TRP A 238 -9.20 8.09 39.30
CA TRP A 238 -10.15 6.97 39.24
C TRP A 238 -9.56 5.61 39.66
N LEU A 239 -8.23 5.45 39.57
CA LEU A 239 -7.51 4.21 39.83
C LEU A 239 -6.59 4.33 41.04
N ASP A 240 -5.91 5.47 41.22
CA ASP A 240 -5.02 5.69 42.36
C ASP A 240 -5.80 5.68 43.70
N GLU A 241 -7.08 6.08 43.71
CA GLU A 241 -7.97 6.04 44.89
C GLU A 241 -8.54 4.63 45.21
N LYS A 242 -8.28 3.61 44.37
CA LYS A 242 -8.88 2.27 44.50
C LYS A 242 -7.82 1.16 44.61
N PRO A 243 -7.04 1.11 45.70
CA PRO A 243 -5.92 0.17 45.85
C PRO A 243 -6.34 -1.32 45.84
N HIS A 244 -7.57 -1.62 46.24
CA HIS A 244 -8.11 -2.99 46.20
C HIS A 244 -8.25 -3.55 44.78
N LEU A 245 -8.37 -2.68 43.75
CA LEU A 245 -8.49 -3.10 42.34
C LEU A 245 -7.13 -3.27 41.64
N HIS A 246 -6.04 -2.78 42.24
CA HIS A 246 -4.73 -2.73 41.60
C HIS A 246 -4.28 -4.12 41.12
N LYS A 247 -4.05 -5.06 42.04
CA LYS A 247 -3.55 -6.40 41.69
C LYS A 247 -4.45 -7.13 40.69
N VAL A 248 -5.77 -6.99 40.85
CA VAL A 248 -6.77 -7.63 39.99
C VAL A 248 -6.63 -7.13 38.55
N ILE A 249 -6.57 -5.81 38.35
CA ILE A 249 -6.44 -5.21 37.01
C ILE A 249 -5.13 -5.63 36.34
N LEU A 250 -4.00 -5.61 37.06
CA LEU A 250 -2.71 -6.00 36.49
C LEU A 250 -2.73 -7.47 36.00
N VAL A 251 -3.32 -8.38 36.79
CA VAL A 251 -3.45 -9.79 36.40
C VAL A 251 -4.34 -9.94 35.17
N PHE A 252 -5.50 -9.27 35.11
CA PHE A 252 -6.37 -9.33 33.93
C PHE A 252 -5.69 -8.79 32.67
N VAL A 253 -4.88 -7.74 32.79
CA VAL A 253 -4.12 -7.19 31.66
C VAL A 253 -3.11 -8.21 31.13
N LEU A 254 -2.33 -8.85 32.00
CA LEU A 254 -1.34 -9.85 31.60
C LEU A 254 -2.00 -11.12 31.03
N LEU A 255 -3.11 -11.58 31.62
CA LEU A 255 -3.87 -12.73 31.12
C LEU A 255 -4.52 -12.43 29.76
N GLY A 256 -5.12 -11.25 29.59
CA GLY A 256 -5.69 -10.84 28.31
C GLY A 256 -4.62 -10.74 27.22
N ALA A 257 -3.44 -10.22 27.55
CA ALA A 257 -2.33 -10.14 26.62
C ALA A 257 -1.74 -11.52 26.26
N LEU A 258 -1.70 -12.46 27.21
CA LEU A 258 -1.30 -13.85 26.98
C LEU A 258 -2.29 -14.56 26.05
N ALA A 259 -3.60 -14.44 26.31
CA ALA A 259 -4.65 -15.04 25.49
C ALA A 259 -4.60 -14.52 24.05
N LEU A 260 -4.42 -13.20 23.87
CA LEU A 260 -4.26 -12.60 22.54
C LEU A 260 -3.03 -13.16 21.81
N ARG A 261 -1.88 -13.27 22.49
CA ARG A 261 -0.65 -13.82 21.90
C ARG A 261 -0.78 -15.29 21.54
N PHE A 262 -1.45 -16.11 22.35
CA PHE A 262 -1.70 -17.51 22.03
C PHE A 262 -2.58 -17.64 20.79
N TRP A 263 -3.65 -16.85 20.70
CA TRP A 263 -4.49 -16.82 19.52
C TRP A 263 -3.70 -16.45 18.25
N ILE A 264 -2.86 -15.41 18.31
CA ILE A 264 -2.02 -14.98 17.19
C ILE A 264 -0.95 -16.00 16.85
N ALA A 265 -0.29 -16.59 17.85
CA ALA A 265 0.76 -17.59 17.66
C ALA A 265 0.26 -18.84 16.95
N ILE A 266 -0.99 -19.23 17.19
CA ILE A 266 -1.67 -20.34 16.51
C ILE A 266 -2.18 -19.91 15.12
N ALA A 267 -2.72 -18.70 14.99
CA ALA A 267 -3.29 -18.23 13.73
C ALA A 267 -2.22 -17.85 12.67
N SER A 268 -0.99 -17.52 13.09
CA SER A 268 0.11 -17.11 12.23
C SER A 268 1.19 -18.19 12.17
N LYS A 269 1.48 -18.72 10.98
CA LYS A 269 2.62 -19.64 10.75
C LYS A 269 3.98 -18.98 11.01
N GLY A 270 4.07 -17.64 10.97
CA GLY A 270 5.32 -16.89 11.15
C GLY A 270 6.22 -16.89 9.92
N TYR A 271 7.48 -16.49 10.12
CA TYR A 271 8.49 -16.52 9.05
C TYR A 271 9.00 -17.97 8.93
N ALA A 272 8.65 -18.63 7.82
CA ALA A 272 8.77 -20.08 7.69
C ALA A 272 10.18 -20.60 7.97
N ASN A 273 11.22 -19.92 7.48
CA ASN A 273 12.60 -20.35 7.64
C ASN A 273 13.08 -20.28 9.10
N ASP A 274 12.71 -19.24 9.85
CA ASP A 274 13.20 -19.03 11.21
C ASP A 274 12.65 -20.11 12.16
N ILE A 275 11.34 -20.38 12.08
CA ILE A 275 10.69 -21.38 12.94
C ILE A 275 11.17 -22.79 12.59
N ALA A 276 11.32 -23.09 11.29
CA ALA A 276 11.86 -24.36 10.84
C ALA A 276 13.30 -24.57 11.34
N LEU A 277 14.16 -23.55 11.24
CA LEU A 277 15.53 -23.61 11.77
C LEU A 277 15.55 -23.80 13.29
N PHE A 278 14.72 -23.08 14.05
CA PHE A 278 14.66 -23.25 15.50
C PHE A 278 14.22 -24.66 15.91
N MET A 279 13.24 -25.24 15.21
CA MET A 279 12.82 -26.62 15.45
C MET A 279 13.93 -27.62 15.09
N ALA A 280 14.58 -27.44 13.94
CA ALA A 280 15.68 -28.29 13.49
C ALA A 280 16.87 -28.24 14.45
N TRP A 281 17.27 -27.04 14.90
CA TRP A 281 18.33 -26.85 15.88
C TRP A 281 17.96 -27.44 17.25
N ALA A 282 16.70 -27.33 17.68
CA ALA A 282 16.25 -27.95 18.92
C ALA A 282 16.33 -29.48 18.88
N ASP A 283 15.85 -30.09 17.79
CA ASP A 283 15.93 -31.54 17.59
C ASP A 283 17.40 -32.00 17.50
N HIS A 284 18.24 -31.22 16.83
CA HIS A 284 19.68 -31.49 16.73
C HIS A 284 20.38 -31.41 18.09
N ALA A 285 20.10 -30.37 18.88
CA ALA A 285 20.67 -30.17 20.21
C ALA A 285 20.31 -31.32 21.16
N VAL A 286 19.10 -31.87 21.07
CA VAL A 286 18.68 -33.03 21.85
C VAL A 286 19.38 -34.31 21.36
N LYS A 287 19.45 -34.51 20.05
CA LYS A 287 20.02 -35.74 19.45
C LYS A 287 21.53 -35.88 19.67
N GLN A 288 22.28 -34.79 19.50
CA GLN A 288 23.75 -34.79 19.61
C GLN A 288 24.26 -34.36 21.00
N GLY A 289 23.37 -33.89 21.87
CA GLY A 289 23.73 -33.21 23.11
C GLY A 289 24.38 -31.84 22.87
N LEU A 290 24.51 -31.05 23.94
CA LEU A 290 25.05 -29.67 23.85
C LEU A 290 26.49 -29.62 23.34
N SER A 291 27.33 -30.58 23.75
CA SER A 291 28.73 -30.65 23.31
C SER A 291 28.87 -31.02 21.84
N GLY A 292 27.92 -31.77 21.26
CA GLY A 292 27.92 -32.20 19.86
C GLY A 292 27.29 -31.21 18.89
N PHE A 293 26.62 -30.17 19.40
CA PHE A 293 25.74 -29.31 18.60
C PHE A 293 26.46 -28.54 17.47
N TYR A 294 27.65 -28.03 17.72
CA TYR A 294 28.44 -27.27 16.72
C TYR A 294 29.47 -28.14 15.95
N HIS A 295 29.37 -29.47 16.01
CA HIS A 295 30.29 -30.39 15.31
C HIS A 295 29.85 -30.75 13.88
N THR A 296 28.69 -30.27 13.42
CA THR A 296 28.10 -30.66 12.13
C THR A 296 28.19 -29.55 11.10
N ASP A 297 28.11 -29.89 9.81
CA ASP A 297 28.04 -28.94 8.68
C ASP A 297 26.69 -28.18 8.62
N MET A 298 25.88 -28.25 9.69
CA MET A 298 24.60 -27.56 9.79
C MET A 298 24.82 -26.06 9.97
N PHE A 299 24.08 -25.26 9.18
CA PHE A 299 24.08 -23.80 9.34
C PHE A 299 23.53 -23.40 10.72
N VAL A 300 24.36 -22.71 11.50
CA VAL A 300 24.00 -22.14 12.81
C VAL A 300 24.64 -20.75 12.93
N ASP A 301 23.82 -19.72 13.12
CA ASP A 301 24.27 -18.34 13.29
C ASP A 301 23.94 -17.75 14.68
N TYR A 302 23.41 -18.56 15.60
CA TYR A 302 23.12 -18.18 16.98
C TYR A 302 24.23 -18.59 17.96
N PRO A 303 24.53 -17.77 18.99
CA PRO A 303 25.44 -18.19 20.05
C PRO A 303 24.78 -19.12 21.09
N PRO A 304 25.58 -19.76 21.96
CA PRO A 304 25.15 -20.81 22.89
C PRO A 304 23.95 -20.48 23.80
N GLY A 305 23.76 -19.21 24.17
CA GLY A 305 22.76 -18.80 25.15
C GLY A 305 21.33 -19.14 24.73
N TYR A 306 20.99 -18.96 23.45
CA TYR A 306 19.66 -19.32 22.94
C TYR A 306 19.52 -20.83 22.71
N ILE A 307 20.62 -21.53 22.42
CA ILE A 307 20.61 -22.98 22.19
C ILE A 307 20.21 -23.76 23.45
N TYR A 308 20.53 -23.26 24.65
CA TYR A 308 19.98 -23.84 25.89
C TYR A 308 18.45 -23.83 25.93
N ILE A 309 17.83 -22.75 25.45
CA ILE A 309 16.37 -22.65 25.39
C ILE A 309 15.84 -23.69 24.38
N LEU A 310 16.43 -23.74 23.18
CA LEU A 310 16.05 -24.70 22.15
C LEU A 310 16.23 -26.16 22.60
N TYR A 311 17.29 -26.48 23.34
CA TYR A 311 17.52 -27.81 23.90
C TYR A 311 16.36 -28.24 24.82
N VAL A 312 15.92 -27.35 25.72
CA VAL A 312 14.78 -27.62 26.61
C VAL A 312 13.48 -27.76 25.80
N LEU A 313 13.25 -26.91 24.81
CA LEU A 313 12.05 -27.01 23.95
C LEU A 313 12.03 -28.29 23.13
N GLY A 314 13.17 -28.70 22.57
CA GLY A 314 13.33 -29.97 21.86
C GLY A 314 13.05 -31.17 22.77
N ALA A 315 13.55 -31.14 24.00
CA ALA A 315 13.29 -32.20 24.98
C ALA A 315 11.80 -32.29 25.33
N VAL A 316 11.12 -31.15 25.51
CA VAL A 316 9.67 -31.10 25.75
C VAL A 316 8.88 -31.57 24.52
N LYS A 317 9.28 -31.14 23.30
CA LYS A 317 8.69 -31.58 22.03
C LYS A 317 8.78 -33.10 21.88
N SER A 318 9.96 -33.67 22.15
CA SER A 318 10.19 -35.13 22.11
C SER A 318 9.41 -35.87 23.19
N MET A 319 9.36 -35.34 24.43
CA MET A 319 8.62 -35.95 25.54
C MET A 319 7.11 -36.00 25.28
N LEU A 320 6.57 -34.98 24.61
CA LEU A 320 5.14 -34.88 24.28
C LEU A 320 4.79 -35.47 22.90
N ALA A 321 5.76 -36.05 22.19
CA ALA A 321 5.61 -36.59 20.83
C ALA A 321 4.91 -35.61 19.86
N LEU A 322 5.25 -34.31 19.94
CA LEU A 322 4.61 -33.29 19.10
C LEU A 322 5.18 -33.30 17.69
N ASP A 323 4.29 -33.44 16.71
CA ASP A 323 4.63 -33.27 15.31
C ASP A 323 5.08 -31.83 15.00
N ALA A 324 6.12 -31.67 14.18
CA ALA A 324 6.71 -30.37 13.87
C ALA A 324 5.73 -29.42 13.12
N SER A 325 4.78 -29.98 12.36
CA SER A 325 3.75 -29.20 11.67
C SER A 325 2.55 -28.83 12.55
N SER A 326 2.49 -29.36 13.78
CA SER A 326 1.36 -29.15 14.67
C SER A 326 1.30 -27.71 15.23
N ASN A 327 0.07 -27.21 15.45
CA ASN A 327 -0.16 -25.94 16.13
C ASN A 327 0.44 -25.91 17.56
N ALA A 328 0.52 -27.07 18.21
CA ALA A 328 1.12 -27.20 19.53
C ALA A 328 2.65 -27.01 19.49
N ALA A 329 3.34 -27.59 18.50
CA ALA A 329 4.77 -27.35 18.29
C ALA A 329 5.04 -25.89 17.92
N MET A 330 4.25 -25.29 17.03
CA MET A 330 4.39 -23.86 16.70
C MET A 330 4.24 -22.96 17.94
N LEU A 331 3.23 -23.21 18.78
CA LEU A 331 3.03 -22.44 20.00
C LEU A 331 4.21 -22.63 20.99
N LEU A 332 4.70 -23.86 21.14
CA LEU A 332 5.81 -24.19 22.04
C LEU A 332 7.08 -23.38 21.71
N PHE A 333 7.42 -23.26 20.42
CA PHE A 333 8.62 -22.55 19.98
C PHE A 333 8.49 -21.02 20.03
N LYS A 334 7.26 -20.50 19.99
CA LYS A 334 6.97 -19.06 20.16
C LYS A 334 6.84 -18.65 21.63
N LEU A 335 6.55 -19.60 22.51
CA LEU A 335 6.27 -19.37 23.92
C LEU A 335 7.38 -18.60 24.67
N PRO A 336 8.69 -18.88 24.49
CA PRO A 336 9.75 -18.16 25.21
C PRO A 336 9.73 -16.65 24.97
N ALA A 337 9.52 -16.22 23.72
CA ALA A 337 9.44 -14.80 23.38
C ALA A 337 8.17 -14.15 23.97
N ILE A 338 7.02 -14.86 23.92
CA ILE A 338 5.76 -14.44 24.55
C ILE A 338 5.93 -14.25 26.07
N LEU A 339 6.61 -15.18 26.73
CA LEU A 339 6.88 -15.09 28.17
C LEU A 339 7.85 -13.95 28.50
N ALA A 340 8.87 -13.73 27.66
CA ALA A 340 9.79 -12.61 27.81
C ALA A 340 9.07 -11.26 27.70
N ASP A 341 8.10 -11.11 26.79
CA ASP A 341 7.25 -9.90 26.71
C ASP A 341 6.49 -9.64 28.00
N LEU A 342 5.86 -10.66 28.57
CA LEU A 342 5.07 -10.55 29.80
C LEU A 342 5.97 -10.27 31.00
N ALA A 343 7.13 -10.90 31.07
CA ALA A 343 8.14 -10.63 32.08
C ALA A 343 8.66 -9.18 31.98
N ALA A 344 8.92 -8.69 30.76
CA ALA A 344 9.31 -7.31 30.52
C ALA A 344 8.20 -6.32 30.91
N ALA A 345 6.93 -6.60 30.59
CA ALA A 345 5.77 -5.81 30.99
C ALA A 345 5.63 -5.72 32.52
N TYR A 346 5.83 -6.84 33.23
CA TYR A 346 5.84 -6.87 34.70
C TYR A 346 7.04 -6.11 35.27
N PHE A 347 8.21 -6.21 34.65
CA PHE A 347 9.41 -5.50 35.08
C PHE A 347 9.28 -3.98 34.90
N ILE A 348 8.71 -3.54 33.78
CA ILE A 348 8.30 -2.14 33.54
C ILE A 348 7.39 -1.66 34.67
N PHE A 349 6.35 -2.44 34.99
CA PHE A 349 5.41 -2.10 36.06
C PHE A 349 6.15 -1.93 37.41
N LYS A 350 6.99 -2.89 37.78
CA LYS A 350 7.75 -2.85 39.04
C LYS A 350 8.70 -1.65 39.12
N ALA A 351 9.41 -1.35 38.04
CA ALA A 351 10.36 -0.24 37.97
C ALA A 351 9.64 1.12 37.99
N ALA A 352 8.52 1.25 37.27
CA ALA A 352 7.74 2.48 37.18
C ALA A 352 6.94 2.77 38.46
N ASN A 353 6.39 1.75 39.12
CA ASN A 353 5.51 1.94 40.28
C ASN A 353 6.21 2.71 41.42
N LYS A 354 7.50 2.41 41.64
CA LYS A 354 8.32 3.10 42.64
C LYS A 354 8.57 4.58 42.33
N LYS A 355 8.55 4.99 41.06
CA LYS A 355 8.95 6.33 40.61
C LYS A 355 7.80 7.22 40.16
N ALA A 356 6.76 6.64 39.58
CA ALA A 356 5.69 7.36 38.90
C ALA A 356 4.27 7.02 39.41
N GLY A 357 4.16 6.10 40.36
CA GLY A 357 2.89 5.63 40.92
C GLY A 357 2.22 4.51 40.12
N TYR A 358 1.17 3.93 40.69
CA TYR A 358 0.51 2.73 40.18
C TYR A 358 -0.11 2.96 38.80
N SER A 359 -0.90 4.03 38.62
CA SER A 359 -1.56 4.31 37.34
C SER A 359 -0.59 4.46 36.17
N VAL A 360 0.52 5.18 36.37
CA VAL A 360 1.54 5.34 35.32
C VAL A 360 2.25 4.02 35.04
N ALA A 361 2.57 3.25 36.07
CA ALA A 361 3.20 1.94 35.92
C ALA A 361 2.33 0.95 35.13
N LEU A 362 1.04 0.89 35.47
CA LEU A 362 0.07 0.07 34.74
C LEU A 362 -0.06 0.54 33.29
N GLY A 363 -0.15 1.85 33.06
CA GLY A 363 -0.26 2.39 31.70
C GLY A 363 0.98 2.11 30.84
N LEU A 364 2.20 2.19 31.38
CA LEU A 364 3.40 1.79 30.63
C LEU A 364 3.41 0.29 30.30
N SER A 365 2.99 -0.55 31.25
CA SER A 365 2.87 -2.00 31.06
C SER A 365 1.84 -2.34 29.97
N LEU A 366 0.66 -1.68 30.01
CA LEU A 366 -0.39 -1.78 28.99
C LEU A 366 0.13 -1.39 27.60
N LEU A 367 0.83 -0.26 27.49
CA LEU A 367 1.37 0.21 26.23
C LEU A 367 2.44 -0.71 25.66
N TYR A 368 3.22 -1.39 26.51
CA TYR A 368 4.22 -2.36 26.08
C TYR A 368 3.57 -3.66 25.62
N VAL A 369 2.69 -4.23 26.45
CA VAL A 369 2.13 -5.56 26.18
C VAL A 369 1.16 -5.57 25.01
N PHE A 370 0.48 -4.45 24.72
CA PHE A 370 -0.40 -4.27 23.55
C PHE A 370 0.26 -3.52 22.39
N ASN A 371 1.59 -3.39 22.39
CA ASN A 371 2.32 -2.80 21.27
C ASN A 371 2.28 -3.76 20.06
N PRO A 372 1.83 -3.30 18.88
CA PRO A 372 1.71 -4.16 17.70
C PRO A 372 3.07 -4.68 17.20
N ALA A 373 4.15 -3.90 17.30
CA ALA A 373 5.49 -4.37 16.92
C ALA A 373 5.95 -5.55 17.78
N ILE A 374 5.65 -5.47 19.09
CA ILE A 374 6.03 -6.49 20.07
C ILE A 374 5.25 -7.78 19.85
N ILE A 375 3.93 -7.65 19.64
CA ILE A 375 3.05 -8.80 19.36
C ILE A 375 3.45 -9.51 18.06
N VAL A 376 3.78 -8.75 17.02
CA VAL A 376 4.17 -9.34 15.73
C VAL A 376 5.49 -10.07 15.85
N ASP A 377 6.51 -9.47 16.46
CA ASP A 377 7.83 -10.10 16.59
C ASP A 377 7.75 -11.42 17.40
N SER A 378 7.09 -11.40 18.57
CA SER A 378 7.06 -12.58 19.45
C SER A 378 6.01 -13.62 19.06
N ALA A 379 4.76 -13.21 18.82
CA ALA A 379 3.66 -14.16 18.59
C ALA A 379 3.42 -14.42 17.09
N ALA A 380 3.44 -13.41 16.24
CA ALA A 380 3.15 -13.63 14.82
C ALA A 380 4.33 -14.27 14.09
N TRP A 381 5.54 -13.71 14.23
CA TRP A 381 6.80 -14.15 13.63
C TRP A 381 7.41 -15.31 14.41
N GLY A 382 7.51 -15.19 15.74
CA GLY A 382 8.15 -16.19 16.60
C GLY A 382 9.64 -15.96 16.82
N GLN A 383 10.06 -14.70 16.75
CA GLN A 383 11.45 -14.30 16.88
C GLN A 383 11.85 -14.07 18.34
N VAL A 384 13.15 -14.10 18.63
CA VAL A 384 13.70 -14.15 19.99
C VAL A 384 14.16 -12.77 20.52
N ASP A 385 13.87 -11.69 19.80
CA ASP A 385 14.32 -10.34 20.14
C ASP A 385 13.80 -9.88 21.51
N SER A 386 12.60 -10.31 21.92
CA SER A 386 12.07 -10.08 23.27
C SER A 386 12.97 -10.62 24.40
N ILE A 387 13.58 -11.80 24.19
CA ILE A 387 14.45 -12.43 25.20
C ILE A 387 15.76 -11.65 25.32
N PHE A 388 16.36 -11.32 24.17
CA PHE A 388 17.57 -10.50 24.08
C PHE A 388 17.35 -9.12 24.70
N ALA A 389 16.28 -8.43 24.32
CA ALA A 389 16.00 -7.07 24.79
C ALA A 389 15.74 -7.03 26.31
N LEU A 390 15.08 -8.05 26.88
CA LEU A 390 14.90 -8.18 28.32
C LEU A 390 16.24 -8.35 29.06
N ALA A 391 17.11 -9.27 28.60
CA ALA A 391 18.43 -9.49 29.20
C ALA A 391 19.30 -8.21 29.13
N LEU A 392 19.28 -7.52 27.99
CA LEU A 392 19.97 -6.25 27.80
C LEU A 392 19.47 -5.17 28.77
N VAL A 393 18.15 -5.03 28.93
CA VAL A 393 17.55 -4.05 29.84
C VAL A 393 17.88 -4.36 31.29
N LEU A 394 17.93 -5.64 31.69
CA LEU A 394 18.37 -6.04 33.04
C LEU A 394 19.83 -5.66 33.29
N SER A 395 20.70 -5.79 32.28
CA SER A 395 22.09 -5.32 32.36
C SER A 395 22.16 -3.80 32.57
N ILE A 396 21.50 -3.02 31.71
CA ILE A 396 21.50 -1.55 31.80
C ILE A 396 20.81 -1.07 33.08
N TYR A 397 19.80 -1.79 33.57
CA TYR A 397 19.18 -1.51 34.86
C TYR A 397 20.16 -1.70 36.02
N GLY A 398 21.03 -2.73 35.96
CA GLY A 398 22.14 -2.89 36.90
C GLY A 398 23.12 -1.71 36.89
N ILE A 399 23.47 -1.20 35.71
CA ILE A 399 24.28 0.02 35.53
C ILE A 399 23.58 1.22 36.19
N ALA A 400 22.29 1.40 35.93
CA ALA A 400 21.49 2.48 36.48
C ALA A 400 21.38 2.44 38.01
N GLU A 401 21.29 1.24 38.61
CA GLU A 401 21.32 1.00 40.05
C GLU A 401 22.73 1.00 40.66
N ASN A 402 23.78 1.26 39.87
CA ASN A 402 25.18 1.21 40.27
C ASN A 402 25.63 -0.17 40.80
N LYS A 403 25.05 -1.26 40.29
CA LYS A 403 25.40 -2.65 40.60
C LYS A 403 26.09 -3.27 39.39
N ILE A 404 27.35 -2.89 39.18
CA ILE A 404 28.12 -3.25 37.98
C ILE A 404 28.36 -4.76 37.85
N GLU A 405 28.46 -5.48 38.98
CA GLU A 405 28.63 -6.92 39.01
C GLU A 405 27.42 -7.61 38.38
N ARG A 406 26.20 -7.23 38.79
CA ARG A 406 24.95 -7.72 38.20
C ARG A 406 24.81 -7.31 36.74
N ALA A 407 25.19 -6.09 36.41
CA ALA A 407 25.16 -5.61 35.03
C ALA A 407 26.04 -6.46 34.11
N SER A 408 27.23 -6.84 34.59
CA SER A 408 28.21 -7.63 33.83
C SER A 408 27.71 -9.05 33.55
N VAL A 409 27.07 -9.69 34.52
CA VAL A 409 26.45 -11.02 34.36
C VAL A 409 25.35 -10.98 33.30
N TRP A 410 24.41 -10.04 33.41
CA TRP A 410 23.32 -9.92 32.43
C TRP A 410 23.82 -9.49 31.05
N PHE A 411 24.89 -8.70 30.97
CA PHE A 411 25.52 -8.35 29.69
C PHE A 411 26.12 -9.57 29.00
N ALA A 412 26.82 -10.43 29.74
CA ALA A 412 27.36 -11.69 29.23
C ALA A 412 26.24 -12.61 28.73
N ILE A 413 25.13 -12.74 29.48
CA ILE A 413 23.95 -13.49 29.05
C ILE A 413 23.36 -12.89 27.76
N ALA A 414 23.19 -11.56 27.68
CA ALA A 414 22.69 -10.91 26.48
C ALA A 414 23.59 -11.17 25.26
N ALA A 415 24.92 -11.11 25.43
CA ALA A 415 25.89 -11.39 24.37
C ALA A 415 25.88 -12.85 23.90
N LEU A 416 25.58 -13.79 24.79
CA LEU A 416 25.38 -15.21 24.46
C LEU A 416 24.03 -15.49 23.80
N ILE A 417 23.03 -14.63 23.96
CA ILE A 417 21.75 -14.74 23.26
C ILE A 417 21.88 -14.14 21.85
N LYS A 418 22.42 -12.92 21.73
CA LYS A 418 22.69 -12.27 20.44
C LYS A 418 23.99 -11.44 20.47
N PRO A 419 24.85 -11.53 19.43
CA PRO A 419 26.04 -10.69 19.32
C PRO A 419 25.75 -9.18 19.31
N GLN A 420 24.53 -8.77 18.97
CA GLN A 420 24.08 -7.38 19.02
C GLN A 420 24.27 -6.72 20.39
N ALA A 421 24.38 -7.49 21.48
CA ALA A 421 24.71 -6.94 22.80
C ALA A 421 25.97 -6.06 22.79
N PHE A 422 26.95 -6.37 21.94
CA PHE A 422 28.21 -5.62 21.85
C PHE A 422 28.04 -4.16 21.40
N ILE A 423 26.95 -3.83 20.69
CA ILE A 423 26.58 -2.44 20.37
C ILE A 423 26.47 -1.60 21.65
N PHE A 424 26.06 -2.22 22.77
CA PHE A 424 25.82 -1.56 24.04
C PHE A 424 27.03 -1.62 24.99
N MET A 425 28.15 -2.23 24.59
CA MET A 425 29.39 -2.23 25.37
C MET A 425 29.84 -0.81 25.80
N PRO A 426 29.73 0.24 24.96
CA PRO A 426 30.03 1.60 25.39
C PRO A 426 29.23 2.07 26.61
N VAL A 427 27.99 1.62 26.80
CA VAL A 427 27.17 1.95 27.99
C VAL A 427 27.83 1.40 29.26
N LEU A 428 28.35 0.18 29.20
CA LEU A 428 29.06 -0.47 30.31
C LEU A 428 30.42 0.19 30.56
N LEU A 429 31.20 0.46 29.51
CA LEU A 429 32.55 1.03 29.64
C LEU A 429 32.53 2.44 30.21
N VAL A 430 31.59 3.28 29.76
CA VAL A 430 31.46 4.66 30.23
C VAL A 430 31.13 4.73 31.72
N TRP A 431 30.49 3.70 32.29
CA TRP A 431 30.23 3.59 33.73
C TRP A 431 31.51 3.70 34.57
N PHE A 432 32.59 3.02 34.16
CA PHE A 432 33.86 3.06 34.89
C PHE A 432 34.50 4.44 34.85
N VAL A 433 34.37 5.13 33.71
CA VAL A 433 34.94 6.47 33.49
C VAL A 433 34.28 7.49 34.42
N TYR A 434 32.95 7.64 34.38
CA TYR A 434 32.30 8.69 35.18
C TYR A 434 32.22 8.36 36.67
N ARG A 435 32.21 7.07 37.06
CA ARG A 435 32.30 6.67 38.48
C ARG A 435 33.72 6.68 39.02
N LYS A 436 34.74 6.85 38.16
CA LYS A 436 36.16 6.68 38.48
C LYS A 436 36.42 5.33 39.18
N ALA A 437 35.67 4.29 38.80
CA ALA A 437 35.61 3.00 39.50
C ALA A 437 36.59 1.97 38.90
N TRP A 438 37.81 2.38 38.59
CA TRP A 438 38.81 1.56 37.88
C TRP A 438 39.12 0.24 38.59
N ARG A 439 39.12 0.24 39.94
CA ARG A 439 39.32 -0.98 40.76
C ARG A 439 38.21 -2.03 40.58
N LYS A 440 37.03 -1.64 40.06
CA LYS A 440 35.92 -2.56 39.78
C LYS A 440 36.00 -3.17 38.38
N ILE A 441 36.94 -2.74 37.52
CA ILE A 441 37.12 -3.33 36.19
C ILE A 441 37.49 -4.82 36.28
N PRO A 442 38.51 -5.24 37.07
CA PRO A 442 38.85 -6.66 37.16
C PRO A 442 37.70 -7.51 37.73
N VAL A 443 36.95 -6.96 38.69
CA VAL A 443 35.78 -7.63 39.28
C VAL A 443 34.66 -7.80 38.26
N SER A 444 34.31 -6.74 37.52
CA SER A 444 33.31 -6.77 36.46
C SER A 444 33.72 -7.70 35.32
N ALA A 445 34.99 -7.66 34.91
CA ALA A 445 35.56 -8.57 33.92
C ALA A 445 35.48 -10.02 34.42
N PHE A 446 35.84 -10.29 35.67
CA PHE A 446 35.70 -11.62 36.27
C PHE A 446 34.27 -12.13 36.22
N TYR A 447 33.28 -11.36 36.69
CA TYR A 447 31.87 -11.78 36.63
C TYR A 447 31.37 -11.98 35.18
N GLY A 448 31.70 -11.05 34.28
CA GLY A 448 31.29 -11.11 32.87
C GLY A 448 31.92 -12.28 32.12
N PHE A 449 33.25 -12.39 32.12
CA PHE A 449 33.98 -13.47 31.44
C PHE A 449 33.69 -14.83 32.05
N THR A 450 33.63 -14.94 33.38
CA THR A 450 33.29 -16.22 34.02
C THR A 450 31.89 -16.67 33.62
N THR A 451 30.91 -15.77 33.62
CA THR A 451 29.55 -16.10 33.12
C THR A 451 29.58 -16.51 31.65
N PHE A 452 30.29 -15.74 30.80
CA PHE A 452 30.36 -15.99 29.37
C PHE A 452 31.00 -17.35 29.06
N ILE A 453 32.15 -17.63 29.67
CA ILE A 453 32.88 -18.88 29.49
C ILE A 453 32.08 -20.04 30.07
N LEU A 454 31.60 -19.97 31.32
CA LEU A 454 30.88 -21.09 31.95
C LEU A 454 29.65 -21.53 31.14
N LEU A 455 28.94 -20.60 30.51
CA LEU A 455 27.78 -20.91 29.69
C LEU A 455 28.15 -21.31 28.25
N ALA A 456 29.31 -20.90 27.72
CA ALA A 456 29.77 -21.35 26.41
C ALA A 456 30.49 -22.70 26.49
N LEU A 457 31.16 -23.00 27.60
CA LEU A 457 32.07 -24.13 27.78
C LEU A 457 31.46 -25.49 27.43
N PRO A 458 30.20 -25.81 27.81
CA PRO A 458 29.61 -27.12 27.50
C PRO A 458 29.48 -27.40 25.99
N PHE A 459 29.50 -26.38 25.15
CA PHE A 459 29.44 -26.50 23.69
C PHE A 459 30.80 -26.63 23.02
N PHE A 460 31.85 -26.11 23.67
CA PHE A 460 33.19 -25.99 23.08
C PHE A 460 34.26 -26.84 23.75
N TRP A 461 33.93 -27.55 24.84
CA TRP A 461 34.87 -28.42 25.55
C TRP A 461 35.49 -29.50 24.65
N GLY A 462 34.70 -30.05 23.72
CA GLY A 462 35.16 -30.99 22.68
C GLY A 462 35.36 -30.35 21.29
N ASN A 463 35.04 -29.07 21.11
CA ASN A 463 34.95 -28.39 19.81
C ASN A 463 35.92 -27.21 19.69
N GLY A 464 37.23 -27.48 19.75
CA GLY A 464 38.27 -26.45 19.57
C GLY A 464 38.35 -25.38 20.67
N GLY A 465 37.64 -25.55 21.80
CA GLY A 465 37.74 -24.68 22.97
C GLY A 465 37.42 -23.20 22.67
N LEU A 466 38.23 -22.30 23.23
CA LEU A 466 38.06 -20.85 23.03
C LEU A 466 38.19 -20.44 21.55
N ALA A 467 39.02 -21.15 20.76
CA ALA A 467 39.21 -20.86 19.35
C ALA A 467 37.95 -21.15 18.53
N GLY A 468 37.24 -22.26 18.83
CA GLY A 468 35.94 -22.58 18.22
C GLY A 468 34.89 -21.49 18.50
N LEU A 469 34.83 -21.00 19.74
CA LEU A 469 33.94 -19.91 20.13
C LEU A 469 34.26 -18.59 19.40
N ILE A 470 35.54 -18.26 19.25
CA ILE A 470 35.97 -17.06 18.49
C ILE A 470 35.59 -17.21 17.01
N ASN A 471 35.78 -18.38 16.43
CA ASN A 471 35.43 -18.66 15.04
C ASN A 471 33.92 -18.56 14.81
N LEU A 472 33.08 -19.03 15.75
CA LEU A 472 31.63 -18.85 15.68
C LEU A 472 31.26 -17.36 15.60
N TYR A 473 31.72 -16.54 16.55
CA TYR A 473 31.40 -15.10 16.55
C TYR A 473 31.97 -14.37 15.33
N ARG A 474 33.17 -14.74 14.87
CA ARG A 474 33.75 -14.19 13.63
C ARG A 474 32.89 -14.55 12.41
N GLY A 475 32.46 -15.81 12.31
CA GLY A 475 31.56 -16.31 11.27
C GLY A 475 30.25 -15.52 11.27
N THR A 476 29.55 -15.48 12.41
CA THR A 476 28.28 -14.74 12.55
C THR A 476 28.39 -13.26 12.18
N LEU A 477 29.47 -12.58 12.58
CA LEU A 477 29.70 -11.16 12.24
C LEU A 477 30.06 -10.95 10.76
N SER A 478 30.64 -11.96 10.11
CA SER A 478 31.00 -11.92 8.69
C SER A 478 29.82 -12.21 7.76
N SER A 479 28.79 -12.92 8.23
CA SER A 479 27.56 -13.23 7.50
C SER A 479 26.85 -11.99 6.93
N TYR A 480 26.08 -12.20 5.87
CA TYR A 480 25.23 -11.21 5.20
C TYR A 480 25.95 -9.89 4.83
N PRO A 481 26.95 -9.91 3.93
CA PRO A 481 27.75 -8.74 3.57
C PRO A 481 26.99 -7.76 2.64
N TYR A 482 25.83 -7.29 3.10
CA TYR A 482 24.97 -6.34 2.39
C TYR A 482 24.83 -5.00 3.13
N ALA A 483 24.56 -3.93 2.38
CA ALA A 483 24.29 -2.60 2.90
C ALA A 483 23.18 -2.64 3.95
N THR A 484 22.07 -3.30 3.64
CA THR A 484 20.95 -3.55 4.56
C THR A 484 20.12 -4.74 4.06
N LEU A 485 19.45 -5.42 4.99
CA LEU A 485 18.57 -6.57 4.72
C LEU A 485 17.17 -6.20 5.18
N ASN A 486 16.45 -5.47 4.32
CA ASN A 486 15.11 -4.98 4.57
C ASN A 486 14.94 -4.03 5.78
N ALA A 487 16.02 -3.50 6.38
CA ALA A 487 15.91 -2.44 7.39
C ALA A 487 15.60 -1.09 6.73
N PHE A 488 14.51 -0.43 7.16
CA PHE A 488 14.07 0.85 6.61
C PHE A 488 14.88 2.00 7.18
N ASN A 489 16.07 2.19 6.61
CA ASN A 489 17.13 3.08 7.07
C ASN A 489 17.68 3.98 5.95
N PHE A 490 18.89 4.52 6.10
CA PHE A 490 19.46 5.42 5.08
C PHE A 490 19.67 4.75 3.72
N TYR A 491 20.06 3.47 3.70
CA TYR A 491 20.41 2.76 2.46
C TYR A 491 19.17 2.39 1.63
N THR A 492 18.04 2.11 2.29
CA THR A 492 16.78 1.86 1.56
C THR A 492 16.24 3.10 0.86
N LEU A 493 16.61 4.33 1.27
CA LEU A 493 16.14 5.56 0.61
C LEU A 493 16.65 5.75 -0.81
N THR A 494 17.79 5.15 -1.12
CA THR A 494 18.42 5.17 -2.44
C THR A 494 18.20 3.87 -3.21
N ASN A 495 17.24 3.03 -2.76
CA ASN A 495 16.95 1.72 -3.34
C ASN A 495 18.14 0.72 -3.27
N ASP A 496 18.99 0.84 -2.25
CA ASP A 496 20.17 -0.01 -2.07
C ASP A 496 19.94 -1.18 -1.08
N ASN A 497 18.72 -1.71 -1.07
CA ASN A 497 18.40 -2.92 -0.30
C ASN A 497 19.11 -4.14 -0.92
N TRP A 498 19.70 -5.01 -0.09
CA TRP A 498 20.46 -6.19 -0.54
C TRP A 498 21.68 -5.89 -1.45
N LYS A 499 22.17 -4.65 -1.51
CA LYS A 499 23.39 -4.30 -2.25
C LYS A 499 24.65 -4.77 -1.52
N PRO A 500 25.69 -5.27 -2.22
CA PRO A 500 26.97 -5.63 -1.60
C PRO A 500 27.60 -4.48 -0.81
N ILE A 501 28.21 -4.76 0.35
CA ILE A 501 28.86 -3.71 1.17
C ILE A 501 30.07 -3.03 0.50
N THR A 502 30.60 -3.63 -0.56
CA THR A 502 31.71 -3.12 -1.36
C THR A 502 31.28 -2.01 -2.32
N ASP A 503 29.99 -1.93 -2.65
CA ASP A 503 29.45 -0.93 -3.57
C ASP A 503 29.60 0.49 -2.98
N THR A 504 29.74 1.46 -3.88
CA THR A 504 29.89 2.87 -3.49
C THR A 504 28.53 3.52 -3.31
N TRP A 505 28.36 4.20 -2.18
CA TRP A 505 27.19 5.00 -1.86
C TRP A 505 27.60 6.41 -1.53
N LEU A 506 27.13 7.37 -2.34
CA LEU A 506 27.61 8.75 -2.33
C LEU A 506 29.13 8.79 -2.61
N LEU A 507 29.96 9.03 -1.57
CA LEU A 507 31.40 9.25 -1.67
C LEU A 507 32.26 8.04 -1.26
N PHE A 508 31.72 7.08 -0.50
CA PHE A 508 32.46 5.98 0.08
C PHE A 508 31.71 4.65 -0.07
N SER A 509 32.40 3.52 0.13
CA SER A 509 31.73 2.23 0.18
C SER A 509 30.76 2.14 1.37
N PHE A 510 29.71 1.31 1.27
CA PHE A 510 28.80 1.07 2.39
C PHE A 510 29.55 0.63 3.65
N GLN A 511 30.56 -0.23 3.52
CA GLN A 511 31.41 -0.66 4.63
C GLN A 511 32.09 0.52 5.34
N THR A 512 32.62 1.48 4.58
CA THR A 512 33.27 2.68 5.13
C THR A 512 32.27 3.55 5.87
N TRP A 513 31.08 3.77 5.29
CA TRP A 513 29.99 4.45 5.97
C TRP A 513 29.60 3.75 7.26
N GLY A 514 29.49 2.43 7.25
CA GLY A 514 29.19 1.65 8.46
C GLY A 514 30.18 1.92 9.59
N MET A 515 31.48 1.99 9.29
CA MET A 515 32.52 2.34 10.27
C MET A 515 32.37 3.78 10.78
N ILE A 516 32.09 4.74 9.90
CA ILE A 516 31.84 6.14 10.29
C ILE A 516 30.66 6.23 11.25
N PHE A 517 29.56 5.52 10.98
CA PHE A 517 28.38 5.52 11.86
C PHE A 517 28.62 4.81 13.20
N ILE A 518 29.45 3.77 13.26
CA ILE A 518 29.90 3.17 14.53
C ILE A 518 30.65 4.22 15.37
N LEU A 519 31.62 4.91 14.77
CA LEU A 519 32.38 5.96 15.46
C LEU A 519 31.46 7.10 15.91
N ALA A 520 30.51 7.51 15.07
CA ALA A 520 29.51 8.52 15.42
C ALA A 520 28.60 8.08 16.58
N ALA A 521 28.15 6.82 16.59
CA ALA A 521 27.33 6.27 17.66
C ALA A 521 28.08 6.30 19.01
N VAL A 522 29.34 5.86 19.02
CA VAL A 522 30.20 5.89 20.23
C VAL A 522 30.49 7.32 20.68
N ALA A 523 30.80 8.23 19.75
CA ALA A 523 31.04 9.64 20.05
C ALA A 523 29.81 10.32 20.65
N LEU A 524 28.61 10.09 20.10
CA LEU A 524 27.34 10.59 20.64
C LEU A 524 27.03 9.99 22.01
N ALA A 525 27.28 8.69 22.18
CA ALA A 525 27.11 8.02 23.47
C ALA A 525 28.02 8.62 24.54
N ALA A 526 29.30 8.83 24.23
CA ALA A 526 30.26 9.51 25.10
C ALA A 526 29.80 10.96 25.39
N TYR A 527 29.41 11.72 24.37
CA TYR A 527 28.94 13.10 24.51
C TYR A 527 27.78 13.23 25.51
N PHE A 528 26.71 12.44 25.34
CA PHE A 528 25.54 12.50 26.24
C PHE A 528 25.83 11.95 27.65
N SER A 529 26.79 11.04 27.76
CA SER A 529 27.20 10.48 29.04
C SER A 529 28.07 11.43 29.86
N PHE A 530 29.00 12.15 29.22
CA PHE A 530 29.97 13.01 29.91
C PHE A 530 29.54 14.47 30.07
N LYS A 531 28.50 14.92 29.35
CA LYS A 531 28.05 16.32 29.46
C LYS A 531 27.40 16.57 30.83
N LYS A 532 27.95 17.50 31.63
CA LYS A 532 27.66 17.70 33.07
C LYS A 532 27.97 16.42 33.87
N LEU A 533 29.21 16.31 34.33
CA LEU A 533 29.69 15.29 35.29
C LEU A 533 29.10 15.56 36.68
N ASP A 534 27.78 15.42 36.82
CA ASP A 534 27.16 15.17 38.12
C ASP A 534 27.23 13.66 38.42
N GLY A 535 27.29 13.28 39.70
CA GLY A 535 27.37 11.87 40.15
C GLY A 535 26.19 10.97 39.73
N ASP A 536 25.31 11.49 38.86
CA ASP A 536 24.03 10.97 38.43
C ASP A 536 24.02 10.47 36.97
N SER A 537 25.19 10.41 36.33
CA SER A 537 25.34 9.99 34.92
C SER A 537 24.83 8.56 34.65
N SER A 538 24.74 7.69 35.68
CA SER A 538 24.11 6.36 35.57
C SER A 538 22.62 6.42 35.22
N LYS A 539 21.94 7.52 35.58
CA LYS A 539 20.52 7.75 35.29
C LYS A 539 20.24 8.08 33.82
N ARG A 540 21.25 8.07 32.95
CA ARG A 540 21.12 8.34 31.51
C ARG A 540 21.38 7.08 30.66
N ALA A 541 21.73 5.95 31.29
CA ALA A 541 22.19 4.74 30.60
C ALA A 541 21.19 4.20 29.57
N PHE A 542 19.87 4.22 29.84
CA PHE A 542 18.88 3.79 28.86
C PHE A 542 18.80 4.73 27.64
N TYR A 543 18.89 6.04 27.87
CA TYR A 543 18.91 7.01 26.76
C TYR A 543 20.15 6.84 25.88
N VAL A 544 21.31 6.64 26.49
CA VAL A 544 22.56 6.36 25.75
C VAL A 544 22.44 5.07 24.95
N GLY A 545 21.84 4.02 25.53
CA GLY A 545 21.50 2.80 24.81
C GLY A 545 20.59 3.04 23.60
N MET A 546 19.58 3.90 23.73
CA MET A 546 18.72 4.29 22.59
C MET A 546 19.54 4.97 21.47
N VAL A 547 20.43 5.90 21.82
CA VAL A 547 21.26 6.60 20.82
C VAL A 547 22.12 5.59 20.06
N LEU A 548 22.75 4.64 20.75
CA LEU A 548 23.56 3.60 20.13
C LEU A 548 22.76 2.77 19.13
N ILE A 549 21.65 2.15 19.56
CA ILE A 549 20.90 1.25 18.68
C ILE A 549 20.24 1.98 17.50
N VAL A 550 19.75 3.20 17.70
CA VAL A 550 19.09 3.96 16.64
C VAL A 550 20.13 4.43 15.61
N VAL A 551 21.29 4.94 16.02
CA VAL A 551 22.34 5.35 15.07
C VAL A 551 22.89 4.14 14.32
N VAL A 552 23.08 3.01 15.01
CA VAL A 552 23.53 1.76 14.39
C VAL A 552 22.53 1.24 13.37
N PHE A 553 21.26 1.14 13.74
CA PHE A 553 20.20 0.71 12.81
C PHE A 553 20.10 1.62 11.58
N MET A 554 20.26 2.93 11.78
CA MET A 554 20.09 3.90 10.69
C MET A 554 21.24 3.90 9.70
N GLY A 555 22.48 3.69 10.15
CA GLY A 555 23.66 3.94 9.31
C GLY A 555 24.74 2.86 9.31
N VAL A 556 24.63 1.79 10.08
CA VAL A 556 25.59 0.66 9.99
C VAL A 556 25.08 -0.36 8.98
N THR A 557 26.01 -1.04 8.30
CA THR A 557 25.68 -2.09 7.34
C THR A 557 25.16 -3.37 8.00
N LYS A 558 24.62 -4.32 7.22
CA LYS A 558 24.15 -5.64 7.69
C LYS A 558 22.97 -5.57 8.68
N MET A 559 22.16 -4.53 8.60
CA MET A 559 21.00 -4.36 9.49
C MET A 559 19.78 -5.11 8.94
N HIS A 560 19.07 -5.80 9.84
CA HIS A 560 17.76 -6.38 9.53
C HIS A 560 16.62 -5.53 10.10
N GLU A 561 15.41 -5.67 9.53
CA GLU A 561 14.18 -4.95 9.89
C GLU A 561 13.85 -4.93 11.39
N ARG A 562 14.22 -6.00 12.10
CA ARG A 562 13.93 -6.20 13.53
C ARG A 562 15.01 -5.69 14.47
N TYR A 563 16.17 -5.28 13.97
CA TYR A 563 17.30 -4.88 14.83
C TYR A 563 17.02 -3.59 15.63
N LEU A 564 16.00 -2.82 15.25
CA LEU A 564 15.54 -1.66 16.01
C LEU A 564 14.71 -2.05 17.26
N PHE A 565 14.22 -3.29 17.37
CA PHE A 565 13.33 -3.77 18.44
C PHE A 565 13.75 -3.38 19.87
N PRO A 566 15.04 -3.46 20.28
CA PRO A 566 15.46 -3.09 21.64
C PRO A 566 15.10 -1.66 22.04
N VAL A 567 14.96 -0.74 21.06
CA VAL A 567 14.61 0.67 21.33
C VAL A 567 13.26 0.80 22.05
N LEU A 568 12.34 -0.15 21.86
CA LEU A 568 10.99 -0.09 22.44
C LEU A 568 11.04 -0.21 23.97
N LEU A 569 11.82 -1.16 24.49
CA LEU A 569 12.07 -1.26 25.93
C LEU A 569 12.93 -0.11 26.45
N LEU A 570 14.00 0.22 25.73
CA LEU A 570 14.91 1.29 26.14
C LEU A 570 14.18 2.64 26.26
N ALA A 571 13.23 2.95 25.37
CA ALA A 571 12.42 4.16 25.42
C ALA A 571 11.52 4.24 26.66
N VAL A 572 10.87 3.12 27.03
CA VAL A 572 10.05 3.05 28.26
C VAL A 572 10.92 3.26 29.50
N PHE A 573 12.07 2.60 29.58
CA PHE A 573 12.98 2.75 30.72
C PHE A 573 13.68 4.11 30.75
N ALA A 574 13.99 4.70 29.61
CA ALA A 574 14.44 6.08 29.51
C ALA A 574 13.36 7.05 30.00
N PHE A 575 12.07 6.81 29.73
CA PHE A 575 10.98 7.55 30.35
C PHE A 575 10.96 7.36 31.88
N ILE A 576 11.04 6.13 32.39
CA ILE A 576 11.04 5.84 33.84
C ILE A 576 12.21 6.54 34.56
N GLN A 577 13.39 6.63 33.93
CA GLN A 577 14.53 7.37 34.47
C GLN A 577 14.33 8.89 34.43
N SER A 578 13.80 9.39 33.31
CA SER A 578 13.82 10.80 32.97
C SER A 578 12.56 11.58 33.37
N LEU A 579 11.44 10.86 33.54
CA LEU A 579 10.05 11.34 33.64
C LEU A 579 9.67 12.38 32.57
N ASP A 580 10.37 12.40 31.44
CA ASP A 580 10.15 13.35 30.37
C ASP A 580 9.16 12.80 29.35
N ARG A 581 8.01 13.45 29.20
CA ARG A 581 6.92 13.01 28.31
C ARG A 581 7.34 12.86 26.85
N ARG A 582 8.44 13.52 26.42
CA ARG A 582 8.95 13.40 25.06
C ARG A 582 9.51 12.01 24.76
N MET A 583 10.00 11.28 25.78
CA MET A 583 10.43 9.89 25.62
C MET A 583 9.27 8.96 25.26
N LEU A 584 8.05 9.25 25.74
CA LEU A 584 6.84 8.51 25.34
C LEU A 584 6.48 8.74 23.87
N MET A 585 6.81 9.92 23.32
CA MET A 585 6.58 10.22 21.89
C MET A 585 7.60 9.48 21.02
N LEU A 586 8.86 9.34 21.47
CA LEU A 586 9.83 8.46 20.81
C LEU A 586 9.39 7.00 20.86
N TYR A 587 8.90 6.54 22.02
CA TYR A 587 8.33 5.19 22.14
C TYR A 587 7.19 4.98 21.14
N LEU A 588 6.22 5.89 21.06
CA LEU A 588 5.12 5.80 20.10
C LEU A 588 5.65 5.76 18.66
N GLY A 589 6.56 6.66 18.30
CA GLY A 589 7.13 6.73 16.96
C GLY A 589 7.86 5.44 16.56
N PHE A 590 8.80 4.99 17.37
CA PHE A 590 9.54 3.75 17.11
C PHE A 590 8.64 2.51 17.15
N SER A 591 7.57 2.51 17.95
CA SER A 591 6.59 1.42 17.92
C SER A 591 5.91 1.31 16.56
N LEU A 592 5.52 2.44 15.96
CA LEU A 592 4.88 2.46 14.66
C LEU A 592 5.85 2.08 13.54
N THR A 593 7.07 2.62 13.55
CA THR A 593 8.04 2.33 12.49
C THR A 593 8.58 0.90 12.57
N SER A 594 8.86 0.37 13.75
CA SER A 594 9.22 -1.04 13.93
C SER A 594 8.08 -1.97 13.54
N PHE A 595 6.83 -1.65 13.89
CA PHE A 595 5.67 -2.43 13.47
C PHE A 595 5.55 -2.49 11.95
N ILE A 596 5.62 -1.33 11.28
CA ILE A 596 5.57 -1.27 9.82
C ILE A 596 6.72 -2.07 9.22
N ASN A 597 7.97 -1.87 9.68
CA ASN A 597 9.12 -2.54 9.08
C ASN A 597 9.04 -4.07 9.22
N ILE A 598 8.72 -4.57 10.42
CA ILE A 598 8.65 -6.02 10.70
C ILE A 598 7.47 -6.65 9.96
N THR A 599 6.26 -6.10 10.10
CA THR A 599 5.07 -6.70 9.46
C THR A 599 5.13 -6.64 7.95
N TYR A 600 5.65 -5.56 7.37
CA TYR A 600 5.74 -5.44 5.92
C TYR A 600 6.72 -6.46 5.33
N VAL A 601 7.87 -6.69 5.99
CA VAL A 601 8.81 -7.75 5.59
C VAL A 601 8.21 -9.14 5.78
N LEU A 602 7.50 -9.38 6.89
CA LEU A 602 6.85 -10.66 7.14
C LEU A 602 5.81 -10.99 6.06
N ASP A 603 5.00 -10.01 5.64
CA ASP A 603 4.01 -10.23 4.59
C ASP A 603 4.66 -10.41 3.22
N TYR A 604 5.71 -9.64 2.89
CA TYR A 604 6.45 -9.83 1.64
C TYR A 604 7.18 -11.17 1.58
N SER A 605 7.64 -11.71 2.71
CA SER A 605 8.34 -13.00 2.77
C SER A 605 7.53 -14.18 2.22
N LYS A 606 6.20 -14.04 2.13
CA LYS A 606 5.29 -15.01 1.50
C LYS A 606 5.43 -15.05 -0.02
N VAL A 607 6.07 -14.04 -0.62
CA VAL A 607 6.19 -13.83 -2.07
C VAL A 607 7.65 -13.64 -2.50
N SER A 608 8.45 -12.88 -1.74
CA SER A 608 9.86 -12.59 -2.03
C SER A 608 10.63 -12.23 -0.76
N THR A 609 11.93 -12.49 -0.75
CA THR A 609 12.86 -12.09 0.34
C THR A 609 13.30 -10.62 0.23
N ASN A 610 13.23 -10.03 -0.97
CA ASN A 610 13.63 -8.64 -1.21
C ASN A 610 12.40 -7.74 -1.29
N VAL A 611 12.22 -6.87 -0.29
CA VAL A 611 11.15 -5.87 -0.30
C VAL A 611 11.48 -4.78 -1.33
N PRO A 612 10.61 -4.54 -2.33
CA PRO A 612 10.85 -3.53 -3.35
C PRO A 612 10.76 -2.11 -2.75
N PHE A 613 11.59 -1.20 -3.27
CA PHE A 613 11.48 0.21 -2.90
C PHE A 613 10.16 0.80 -3.39
N ASN A 614 9.36 1.27 -2.44
CA ASN A 614 8.06 1.89 -2.70
C ASN A 614 7.76 2.96 -1.65
N GLY A 615 6.58 3.58 -1.76
CA GLY A 615 6.17 4.68 -0.88
C GLY A 615 6.10 4.31 0.60
N ILE A 616 5.80 3.07 0.97
CA ILE A 616 5.76 2.64 2.38
C ILE A 616 7.17 2.56 2.96
N VAL A 617 8.09 1.94 2.21
CA VAL A 617 9.52 1.88 2.57
C VAL A 617 10.10 3.29 2.70
N LEU A 618 9.82 4.16 1.73
CA LEU A 618 10.26 5.56 1.73
C LEU A 618 9.73 6.32 2.97
N LEU A 619 8.41 6.30 3.21
CA LEU A 619 7.81 7.04 4.33
C LEU A 619 8.29 6.53 5.69
N CYS A 620 8.40 5.21 5.86
CA CYS A 620 8.88 4.64 7.12
C CYS A 620 10.36 4.98 7.38
N SER A 621 11.20 4.93 6.34
CA SER A 621 12.61 5.33 6.42
C SER A 621 12.76 6.82 6.78
N LEU A 622 11.97 7.70 6.15
CA LEU A 622 11.94 9.13 6.49
C LEU A 622 11.44 9.38 7.92
N ALA A 623 10.44 8.63 8.38
CA ALA A 623 9.96 8.70 9.76
C ALA A 623 11.05 8.29 10.76
N ASN A 624 11.81 7.23 10.48
CA ASN A 624 12.95 6.82 11.31
C ASN A 624 14.04 7.90 11.39
N ILE A 625 14.34 8.60 10.29
CA ILE A 625 15.25 9.77 10.30
C ILE A 625 14.69 10.87 11.21
N GLY A 626 13.41 11.22 11.06
CA GLY A 626 12.75 12.21 11.90
C GLY A 626 12.82 11.84 13.39
N LEU A 627 12.66 10.56 13.72
CA LEU A 627 12.77 10.04 15.09
C LEU A 627 14.20 10.07 15.62
N LEU A 628 15.21 9.77 14.80
CA LEU A 628 16.62 9.94 15.16
C LEU A 628 16.93 11.42 15.47
N LEU A 629 16.55 12.34 14.60
CA LEU A 629 16.75 13.77 14.82
C LEU A 629 16.03 14.26 16.08
N TYR A 630 14.81 13.77 16.32
CA TYR A 630 14.04 14.11 17.51
C TYR A 630 14.66 13.50 18.78
N LEU A 631 15.21 12.28 18.72
CA LEU A 631 15.94 11.64 19.80
C LEU A 631 17.14 12.50 20.22
N LEU A 632 17.96 12.93 19.25
CA LEU A 632 19.13 13.77 19.49
C LEU A 632 18.73 15.15 20.05
N TYR A 633 17.68 15.75 19.51
CA TYR A 633 17.12 17.01 20.02
C TYR A 633 16.65 16.90 21.48
N ILE A 634 15.94 15.82 21.84
CA ILE A 634 15.49 15.58 23.21
C ILE A 634 16.69 15.42 24.15
N GLY A 635 17.71 14.67 23.72
CA GLY A 635 18.94 14.51 24.50
C GLY A 635 19.63 15.83 24.76
N TYR A 636 19.76 16.65 23.71
CA TYR A 636 20.35 17.97 23.82
C TYR A 636 19.54 18.88 24.77
N ASP A 637 18.24 19.01 24.55
CA ASP A 637 17.41 19.91 25.36
C ASP A 637 17.29 19.45 26.83
N LYS A 638 17.28 18.12 27.08
CA LYS A 638 17.22 17.57 28.43
C LYS A 638 18.58 17.55 29.13
N TYR A 639 19.55 16.82 28.59
CA TYR A 639 20.82 16.54 29.29
C TYR A 639 21.85 17.65 29.13
N VAL A 640 21.73 18.50 28.10
CA VAL A 640 22.64 19.64 27.90
C VAL A 640 22.00 20.92 28.43
N ARG A 641 20.77 21.25 28.01
CA ARG A 641 20.08 22.48 28.46
C ARG A 641 19.32 22.35 29.78
N GLY A 642 19.17 21.15 30.33
CA GLY A 642 18.48 20.93 31.62
C GLY A 642 16.95 21.06 31.55
N LYS A 643 16.33 21.13 30.36
CA LYS A 643 14.88 21.30 30.23
C LYS A 643 14.18 19.96 30.30
N VAL A 644 13.35 19.76 31.33
CA VAL A 644 12.51 18.57 31.49
C VAL A 644 11.04 18.94 31.26
N LYS A 645 10.32 18.09 30.52
CA LYS A 645 8.86 18.23 30.33
C LYS A 645 8.14 17.09 31.05
N PRO A 646 7.78 17.25 32.34
CA PRO A 646 7.17 16.19 33.12
C PRO A 646 5.77 15.83 32.63
N VAL A 647 5.31 14.64 33.01
CA VAL A 647 3.90 14.23 32.89
C VAL A 647 3.19 14.57 34.21
N SER A 648 2.74 15.81 34.33
CA SER A 648 1.99 16.27 35.51
C SER A 648 0.56 15.70 35.53
N PRO A 649 0.05 15.30 36.72
CA PRO A 649 -1.38 15.06 36.90
C PRO A 649 -2.21 16.28 36.47
N LEU A 650 -3.45 16.05 36.04
CA LEU A 650 -4.39 17.15 35.79
C LEU A 650 -4.78 17.78 37.14
N LEU A 651 -4.34 19.02 37.39
CA LEU A 651 -4.78 19.80 38.55
C LEU A 651 -6.22 20.28 38.34
N GLU A 652 -7.00 20.44 39.42
CA GLU A 652 -8.35 21.01 39.35
C GLU A 652 -8.33 22.42 38.75
N GLU A 653 -7.32 23.23 39.08
CA GLU A 653 -7.09 24.55 38.49
C GLU A 653 -6.82 24.48 36.98
N GLU A 654 -6.05 23.50 36.50
CA GLU A 654 -5.82 23.31 35.05
C GLU A 654 -7.13 22.93 34.31
N LEU A 655 -7.98 22.14 34.97
CA LEU A 655 -9.30 21.76 34.47
C LEU A 655 -10.24 22.97 34.42
N GLN A 656 -10.29 23.76 35.49
CA GLN A 656 -11.05 25.02 35.54
C GLN A 656 -10.56 25.98 34.46
N GLN A 657 -9.25 26.21 34.34
CA GLN A 657 -8.66 27.06 33.32
C GLN A 657 -8.95 26.54 31.90
N SER A 658 -8.94 25.23 31.69
CA SER A 658 -9.33 24.61 30.41
C SER A 658 -10.81 24.85 30.11
N ASP A 659 -11.68 24.70 31.09
CA ASP A 659 -13.12 24.93 30.95
C ASP A 659 -13.42 26.40 30.68
N GLU A 660 -12.76 27.32 31.37
CA GLU A 660 -12.82 28.75 31.09
C GLU A 660 -12.36 29.08 29.67
N ASN A 661 -11.26 28.48 29.20
CA ASN A 661 -10.76 28.68 27.83
C ASN A 661 -11.74 28.17 26.78
N VAL A 662 -12.40 27.03 27.04
CA VAL A 662 -13.42 26.45 26.17
C VAL A 662 -14.68 27.32 26.15
N LEU A 663 -15.10 27.82 27.31
CA LEU A 663 -16.31 28.64 27.47
C LEU A 663 -16.07 30.14 27.28
N ALA A 664 -14.84 30.59 27.07
CA ALA A 664 -14.48 31.99 26.85
C ALA A 664 -15.38 32.74 25.86
N PRO A 665 -15.86 32.14 24.75
CA PRO A 665 -16.80 32.79 23.84
C PRO A 665 -18.19 33.11 24.43
N PHE A 666 -18.54 32.57 25.60
CA PHE A 666 -19.85 32.70 26.26
C PHE A 666 -19.80 33.58 27.52
N LYS A 667 -18.72 34.35 27.74
CA LYS A 667 -18.61 35.33 28.84
C LYS A 667 -19.72 36.39 28.81
N ALA A 668 -20.12 36.90 29.98
CA ALA A 668 -21.04 38.04 30.08
C ALA A 668 -20.42 39.28 29.42
N GLY A 669 -21.17 40.00 28.58
CA GLY A 669 -20.65 41.15 27.81
C GLY A 669 -19.75 40.80 26.62
N ALA A 670 -19.47 39.52 26.34
CA ALA A 670 -18.78 39.14 25.11
C ALA A 670 -19.61 39.58 23.90
N VAL A 671 -19.09 40.54 23.12
CA VAL A 671 -19.66 40.89 21.81
C VAL A 671 -19.76 39.60 21.02
N SER A 672 -20.99 39.26 20.62
CA SER A 672 -21.25 38.18 19.70
C SER A 672 -20.34 38.37 18.49
N ARG A 673 -19.28 37.56 18.36
CA ARG A 673 -18.42 37.57 17.17
C ARG A 673 -19.20 37.28 15.87
N LEU A 674 -20.50 36.99 15.95
CA LEU A 674 -21.38 36.90 14.79
C LEU A 674 -21.70 38.27 14.16
N ASN A 675 -21.50 39.39 14.86
CA ASN A 675 -21.72 40.73 14.29
C ASN A 675 -20.55 41.28 13.46
N GLN A 676 -19.48 40.52 13.27
CA GLN A 676 -18.41 40.88 12.33
C GLN A 676 -18.11 39.70 11.42
N GLU A 677 -18.80 39.64 10.29
CA GLU A 677 -18.21 39.46 8.96
C GLU A 677 -19.34 39.28 7.94
N ASN A 678 -19.95 40.41 7.56
CA ASN A 678 -20.60 40.49 6.26
C ASN A 678 -19.46 40.47 5.22
N ASN A 679 -18.91 39.28 4.96
CA ASN A 679 -17.87 39.02 3.94
C ASN A 679 -18.52 39.07 2.54
N ARG A 680 -19.28 40.13 2.28
CA ARG A 680 -19.82 40.41 0.95
C ARG A 680 -18.64 40.71 0.04
N LEU A 681 -18.65 40.14 -1.15
CA LEU A 681 -17.65 40.42 -2.16
C LEU A 681 -17.76 41.90 -2.54
N GLU A 682 -16.67 42.63 -2.37
CA GLU A 682 -16.58 44.02 -2.81
C GLU A 682 -16.37 44.06 -4.34
N ARG A 683 -16.58 45.23 -4.96
CA ARG A 683 -16.31 45.42 -6.41
C ARG A 683 -14.90 44.94 -6.81
N LYS A 684 -13.91 45.13 -5.94
CA LYS A 684 -12.53 44.67 -6.17
C LYS A 684 -12.42 43.15 -6.21
N ASP A 685 -13.17 42.41 -5.37
CA ASP A 685 -13.17 40.95 -5.41
C ASP A 685 -13.69 40.44 -6.76
N TRP A 686 -14.76 41.05 -7.28
CA TRP A 686 -15.30 40.72 -8.61
C TRP A 686 -14.33 41.04 -9.75
N ILE A 687 -13.58 42.15 -9.65
CA ILE A 687 -12.56 42.51 -10.65
C ILE A 687 -11.41 41.50 -10.65
N TRP A 688 -10.84 41.18 -9.49
CA TRP A 688 -9.74 40.20 -9.39
C TRP A 688 -10.16 38.82 -9.89
N MET A 689 -11.29 38.34 -9.38
CA MET A 689 -11.85 37.05 -9.77
C MET A 689 -12.19 37.02 -11.26
N GLY A 690 -12.86 38.05 -11.77
CA GLY A 690 -13.26 38.17 -13.17
C GLY A 690 -12.07 38.26 -14.12
N ALA A 691 -11.05 39.06 -13.80
CA ALA A 691 -9.87 39.23 -14.64
C ALA A 691 -9.06 37.93 -14.78
N VAL A 692 -8.76 37.26 -13.66
CA VAL A 692 -8.03 35.97 -13.69
C VAL A 692 -8.83 34.91 -14.45
N THR A 693 -10.15 34.84 -14.20
CA THR A 693 -11.04 33.88 -14.88
C THR A 693 -11.12 34.17 -16.38
N LEU A 694 -11.25 35.43 -16.79
CA LEU A 694 -11.35 35.82 -18.20
C LEU A 694 -10.05 35.52 -18.96
N ILE A 695 -8.89 35.89 -18.40
CA ILE A 695 -7.58 35.60 -19.03
C ILE A 695 -7.40 34.10 -19.19
N TYR A 696 -7.65 33.32 -18.13
CA TYR A 696 -7.57 31.87 -18.20
C TYR A 696 -8.57 31.28 -19.19
N ALA A 697 -9.81 31.78 -19.23
CA ALA A 697 -10.83 31.28 -20.17
C ALA A 697 -10.40 31.48 -21.63
N ILE A 698 -9.81 32.62 -21.97
CA ILE A 698 -9.27 32.88 -23.31
C ILE A 698 -8.18 31.83 -23.63
N VAL A 699 -7.24 31.62 -22.73
CA VAL A 699 -6.12 30.67 -22.93
C VAL A 699 -6.61 29.21 -22.97
N ALA A 700 -7.58 28.85 -22.14
CA ALA A 700 -8.13 27.50 -22.03
C ALA A 700 -9.01 27.12 -23.24
N LEU A 701 -9.79 28.06 -23.77
CA LEU A 701 -10.66 27.84 -24.93
C LEU A 701 -9.90 27.97 -26.26
N TYR A 702 -8.74 28.63 -26.27
CA TYR A 702 -7.92 28.77 -27.48
C TYR A 702 -7.46 27.42 -28.02
N GLN A 703 -7.79 27.13 -29.28
CA GLN A 703 -7.49 25.87 -29.97
C GLN A 703 -7.87 24.62 -29.15
N LEU A 704 -9.08 24.62 -28.58
CA LEU A 704 -9.58 23.48 -27.81
C LEU A 704 -9.86 22.24 -28.69
N GLY A 705 -10.28 22.48 -29.93
CA GLY A 705 -10.59 21.46 -30.92
C GLY A 705 -11.32 22.09 -32.11
N GLU A 706 -11.40 21.38 -33.23
CA GLU A 706 -12.23 21.79 -34.35
C GLU A 706 -13.73 21.71 -33.97
N MET A 707 -14.52 22.64 -34.50
CA MET A 707 -15.97 22.75 -34.27
C MET A 707 -16.81 22.04 -35.34
N LYS A 708 -16.16 21.37 -36.30
CA LYS A 708 -16.80 20.58 -37.34
C LYS A 708 -16.09 19.24 -37.43
N GLY A 709 -16.85 18.20 -37.71
CA GLY A 709 -16.36 16.84 -37.92
C GLY A 709 -17.44 16.04 -38.66
N PRO A 710 -17.08 14.92 -39.28
CA PRO A 710 -18.06 14.06 -39.95
C PRO A 710 -19.15 13.58 -38.98
N VAL A 711 -20.40 13.59 -39.44
CA VAL A 711 -21.59 13.30 -38.64
C VAL A 711 -22.38 12.14 -39.26
N THR A 712 -22.47 12.07 -40.58
CA THR A 712 -23.15 10.97 -41.27
C THR A 712 -22.39 9.67 -41.01
N VAL A 713 -23.09 8.53 -41.07
CA VAL A 713 -22.50 7.25 -40.62
C VAL A 713 -22.99 6.10 -41.45
N TRP A 714 -22.08 5.24 -41.86
CA TRP A 714 -22.40 3.93 -42.41
C TRP A 714 -21.98 2.83 -41.42
N GLN A 715 -22.89 1.89 -41.19
CA GLN A 715 -22.63 0.71 -40.37
C GLN A 715 -23.06 -0.55 -41.14
N PRO A 716 -22.13 -1.45 -41.53
CA PRO A 716 -22.49 -2.70 -42.18
C PRO A 716 -23.32 -3.59 -41.25
N ALA A 717 -24.31 -4.29 -41.82
CA ALA A 717 -25.15 -5.21 -41.06
C ALA A 717 -24.48 -6.57 -40.85
N GLU A 718 -23.76 -7.06 -41.86
CA GLU A 718 -23.20 -8.40 -41.90
C GLU A 718 -21.85 -8.45 -42.63
N ALA A 719 -21.15 -9.58 -42.49
CA ALA A 719 -19.91 -9.82 -43.21
C ALA A 719 -20.18 -10.01 -44.72
N ASN A 720 -19.16 -9.76 -45.53
CA ASN A 720 -19.15 -9.82 -47.00
C ASN A 720 -19.97 -8.74 -47.74
N GLN A 721 -20.59 -7.78 -47.04
CA GLN A 721 -21.14 -6.59 -47.68
C GLN A 721 -20.00 -5.80 -48.33
N SER A 722 -20.15 -5.46 -49.61
CA SER A 722 -19.13 -4.71 -50.37
C SER A 722 -19.72 -3.61 -51.24
N PHE A 723 -18.92 -2.58 -51.50
CA PHE A 723 -19.25 -1.51 -52.44
C PHE A 723 -18.01 -1.06 -53.20
N ILE A 724 -18.22 -0.50 -54.39
CA ILE A 724 -17.17 -0.04 -55.31
C ILE A 724 -17.33 1.46 -55.55
N VAL A 725 -16.22 2.18 -55.52
CA VAL A 725 -16.10 3.61 -55.75
C VAL A 725 -15.34 3.84 -57.06
N ASP A 726 -15.90 4.61 -58.01
CA ASP A 726 -15.25 5.03 -59.27
C ASP A 726 -14.66 6.43 -59.14
N LEU A 727 -13.36 6.56 -59.41
CA LEU A 727 -12.61 7.82 -59.40
C LEU A 727 -12.66 8.56 -60.75
N GLY A 728 -13.36 8.00 -61.76
CA GLY A 728 -13.54 8.57 -63.11
C GLY A 728 -12.40 8.29 -64.09
N GLY A 729 -11.25 7.80 -63.61
CA GLY A 729 -10.09 7.42 -64.41
C GLY A 729 -8.99 6.80 -63.54
N VAL A 730 -7.93 6.27 -64.15
CA VAL A 730 -6.78 5.73 -63.39
C VAL A 730 -6.01 6.89 -62.75
N LYS A 731 -5.84 6.84 -61.43
CA LYS A 731 -5.18 7.84 -60.59
C LYS A 731 -4.00 7.23 -59.86
N GLN A 732 -2.95 8.02 -59.61
CA GLN A 732 -1.81 7.63 -58.78
C GLN A 732 -2.12 7.96 -57.32
N LEU A 733 -2.58 6.97 -56.56
CA LEU A 733 -3.01 7.16 -55.18
C LEU A 733 -1.82 7.40 -54.25
N ASP A 734 -2.04 8.21 -53.21
CA ASP A 734 -1.12 8.42 -52.09
C ASP A 734 -1.56 7.60 -50.87
N ARG A 735 -2.81 7.80 -50.46
CA ARG A 735 -3.39 7.24 -49.24
C ARG A 735 -4.92 7.25 -49.29
N ILE A 736 -5.51 6.42 -48.44
CA ILE A 736 -6.92 6.47 -48.08
C ILE A 736 -7.01 6.83 -46.60
N ASN A 737 -7.73 7.90 -46.28
CA ASN A 737 -8.04 8.24 -44.90
C ASN A 737 -9.48 7.87 -44.59
N SER A 738 -9.73 7.37 -43.37
CA SER A 738 -11.07 7.09 -42.89
C SER A 738 -11.28 7.66 -41.49
N PHE A 739 -12.48 8.19 -41.23
CA PHE A 739 -12.87 8.67 -39.91
C PHE A 739 -13.67 7.59 -39.18
N GLY A 740 -13.03 7.01 -38.16
CA GLY A 740 -13.57 5.88 -37.42
C GLY A 740 -14.79 6.26 -36.57
N GLY A 741 -15.79 5.39 -36.54
CA GLY A 741 -16.93 5.48 -35.62
C GLY A 741 -16.81 4.53 -34.43
N VAL A 742 -17.94 4.11 -33.87
CA VAL A 742 -17.97 3.23 -32.69
C VAL A 742 -18.03 1.75 -33.07
N GLY A 743 -17.69 0.88 -32.14
CA GLY A 743 -17.72 -0.57 -32.34
C GLY A 743 -16.37 -1.18 -32.71
N THR A 744 -16.37 -2.44 -33.11
CA THR A 744 -15.17 -3.19 -33.51
C THR A 744 -15.49 -4.15 -34.65
N GLY A 745 -14.60 -4.25 -35.63
CA GLY A 745 -14.76 -5.17 -36.75
C GLY A 745 -13.57 -5.10 -37.71
N LYS A 746 -13.73 -5.69 -38.89
CA LYS A 746 -12.66 -5.81 -39.90
C LYS A 746 -13.22 -5.51 -41.29
N PHE A 747 -12.42 -4.86 -42.12
CA PHE A 747 -12.75 -4.62 -43.52
C PHE A 747 -11.48 -4.65 -44.37
N LYS A 748 -11.61 -4.79 -45.68
CA LYS A 748 -10.47 -4.75 -46.60
C LYS A 748 -10.73 -3.79 -47.76
N TYR A 749 -9.67 -3.12 -48.20
CA TYR A 749 -9.64 -2.38 -49.45
C TYR A 749 -9.06 -3.25 -50.57
N GLU A 750 -9.69 -3.22 -51.74
CA GLU A 750 -9.28 -3.92 -52.95
C GLU A 750 -9.25 -2.89 -54.09
N PHE A 751 -8.27 -2.98 -55.00
CA PHE A 751 -8.03 -1.95 -56.01
C PHE A 751 -8.08 -2.53 -57.42
N SER A 752 -8.61 -1.77 -58.37
CA SER A 752 -8.66 -2.17 -59.77
C SER A 752 -8.48 -0.97 -60.72
N GLN A 753 -7.84 -1.19 -61.87
CA GLN A 753 -7.76 -0.21 -62.95
C GLN A 753 -8.88 -0.37 -63.99
N ASN A 754 -9.38 -1.59 -64.18
CA ASN A 754 -10.37 -1.96 -65.21
C ASN A 754 -11.74 -2.41 -64.66
N GLY A 755 -11.86 -2.62 -63.34
CA GLY A 755 -13.09 -3.01 -62.66
C GLY A 755 -13.34 -4.52 -62.61
N THR A 756 -12.49 -5.34 -63.23
CA THR A 756 -12.59 -6.81 -63.24
C THR A 756 -11.45 -7.47 -62.46
N ASP A 757 -10.23 -6.92 -62.54
CA ASP A 757 -9.05 -7.47 -61.87
C ASP A 757 -8.81 -6.73 -60.55
N TRP A 758 -9.01 -7.43 -59.42
CA TRP A 758 -8.92 -6.87 -58.07
C TRP A 758 -7.63 -7.34 -57.40
N ASP A 759 -6.67 -6.43 -57.26
CA ASP A 759 -5.36 -6.68 -56.67
C ASP A 759 -5.09 -5.77 -55.45
N ASN A 760 -3.93 -5.95 -54.81
CA ASN A 760 -3.42 -5.11 -53.71
C ASN A 760 -4.37 -5.03 -52.49
N VAL A 761 -4.78 -6.20 -51.98
CA VAL A 761 -5.68 -6.29 -50.83
C VAL A 761 -5.02 -5.72 -49.57
N MET A 762 -5.68 -4.74 -48.96
CA MET A 762 -5.26 -4.16 -47.68
C MET A 762 -6.31 -4.45 -46.60
N GLU A 763 -5.99 -5.34 -45.65
CA GLU A 763 -6.86 -5.63 -44.52
C GLU A 763 -6.70 -4.61 -43.39
N MET A 764 -7.83 -4.19 -42.82
CA MET A 764 -7.93 -3.15 -41.80
C MET A 764 -8.70 -3.67 -40.59
N ASP A 765 -8.12 -3.48 -39.42
CA ASP A 765 -8.78 -3.72 -38.14
C ASP A 765 -9.40 -2.41 -37.63
N SER A 766 -10.73 -2.34 -37.66
CA SER A 766 -11.47 -1.29 -36.94
C SER A 766 -11.48 -1.66 -35.46
N SER A 767 -10.41 -1.30 -34.75
CA SER A 767 -10.27 -1.54 -33.32
C SER A 767 -10.90 -0.43 -32.47
N HIS A 768 -11.03 -0.69 -31.16
CA HIS A 768 -11.57 0.26 -30.19
C HIS A 768 -10.66 1.48 -29.93
N VAL A 769 -9.45 1.52 -30.51
CA VAL A 769 -8.44 2.55 -30.26
C VAL A 769 -8.57 3.74 -31.23
N ALA A 770 -9.20 3.56 -32.39
CA ALA A 770 -9.35 4.57 -33.43
C ALA A 770 -10.81 5.04 -33.59
N VAL A 771 -11.36 5.68 -32.55
CA VAL A 771 -12.75 6.15 -32.52
C VAL A 771 -12.78 7.67 -32.61
N PHE A 772 -13.58 8.24 -33.51
CA PHE A 772 -13.67 9.68 -33.77
C PHE A 772 -12.31 10.33 -34.05
N THR A 773 -11.52 9.68 -34.90
CA THR A 773 -10.23 10.18 -35.35
C THR A 773 -9.98 9.74 -36.79
N TRP A 774 -9.17 10.52 -37.51
CA TRP A 774 -8.71 10.17 -38.85
C TRP A 774 -7.60 9.14 -38.77
N THR A 775 -7.78 8.02 -39.47
CA THR A 775 -6.72 7.04 -39.71
C THR A 775 -6.30 7.11 -41.16
N SER A 776 -5.01 6.88 -41.42
CA SER A 776 -4.44 6.98 -42.76
C SER A 776 -3.81 5.66 -43.17
N GLN A 777 -4.17 5.19 -44.37
CA GLN A 777 -3.67 3.97 -44.97
C GLN A 777 -2.92 4.31 -46.25
N PRO A 778 -1.58 4.16 -46.29
CA PRO A 778 -0.80 4.39 -47.50
C PRO A 778 -1.30 3.51 -48.65
N ALA A 779 -1.52 4.12 -49.81
CA ALA A 779 -2.07 3.49 -51.00
C ALA A 779 -1.23 3.90 -52.22
N ALA A 780 0.08 3.71 -52.15
CA ALA A 780 1.06 4.14 -53.17
C ALA A 780 0.99 3.32 -54.48
N LEU A 781 -0.16 3.28 -55.14
CA LEU A 781 -0.48 2.44 -56.29
C LEU A 781 -1.41 3.15 -57.30
N GLN A 782 -1.56 2.59 -58.50
CA GLN A 782 -2.49 3.10 -59.51
C GLN A 782 -3.84 2.38 -59.44
N ALA A 783 -4.93 3.14 -59.34
CA ALA A 783 -6.29 2.60 -59.31
C ALA A 783 -7.29 3.56 -59.94
N ARG A 784 -8.34 3.01 -60.55
CA ARG A 784 -9.57 3.73 -60.92
C ARG A 784 -10.72 3.39 -59.97
N TYR A 785 -10.81 2.13 -59.59
CA TYR A 785 -11.85 1.60 -58.72
C TYR A 785 -11.26 1.20 -57.37
N VAL A 786 -11.93 1.62 -56.29
CA VAL A 786 -11.62 1.19 -54.93
C VAL A 786 -12.83 0.47 -54.38
N LYS A 787 -12.64 -0.76 -53.92
CA LYS A 787 -13.67 -1.58 -53.30
C LYS A 787 -13.40 -1.75 -51.83
N LEU A 788 -14.43 -1.55 -51.02
CA LEU A 788 -14.41 -1.90 -49.61
C LEU A 788 -15.27 -3.13 -49.40
N THR A 789 -14.70 -4.17 -48.77
CA THR A 789 -15.43 -5.38 -48.38
C THR A 789 -15.40 -5.53 -46.87
N THR A 790 -16.56 -5.65 -46.24
CA THR A 790 -16.68 -5.94 -44.80
C THR A 790 -16.26 -7.38 -44.54
N VAL A 791 -15.24 -7.59 -43.72
CA VAL A 791 -14.78 -8.94 -43.33
C VAL A 791 -15.48 -9.38 -42.05
N GLN A 792 -15.62 -8.47 -41.09
CA GLN A 792 -16.34 -8.66 -39.84
C GLN A 792 -17.15 -7.40 -39.53
N SER A 793 -18.48 -7.51 -39.50
CA SER A 793 -19.36 -6.41 -39.11
C SER A 793 -19.24 -6.10 -37.61
N GLY A 794 -19.77 -4.94 -37.19
CA GLY A 794 -19.73 -4.49 -35.79
C GLY A 794 -19.01 -3.17 -35.53
N PHE A 795 -18.46 -2.54 -36.57
CA PHE A 795 -17.93 -1.17 -36.54
C PHE A 795 -18.86 -0.21 -37.28
N SER A 796 -18.74 1.09 -37.02
CA SER A 796 -19.31 2.15 -37.85
C SER A 796 -18.21 3.07 -38.37
N MET A 797 -18.47 3.76 -39.47
CA MET A 797 -17.54 4.69 -40.10
C MET A 797 -18.30 5.93 -40.55
N HIS A 798 -17.69 7.10 -40.40
CA HIS A 798 -18.36 8.35 -40.76
C HIS A 798 -17.95 8.89 -42.12
N GLU A 799 -16.67 8.77 -42.52
CA GLU A 799 -16.21 9.34 -43.78
C GLU A 799 -14.98 8.58 -44.31
N ILE A 800 -14.82 8.53 -45.64
CA ILE A 800 -13.64 8.02 -46.35
C ILE A 800 -13.17 9.06 -47.36
N ALA A 801 -11.90 9.45 -47.31
CA ALA A 801 -11.28 10.35 -48.26
C ALA A 801 -10.10 9.69 -48.97
N ILE A 802 -10.05 9.78 -50.30
CA ILE A 802 -9.01 9.17 -51.13
C ILE A 802 -8.16 10.28 -51.72
N TYR A 803 -6.83 10.18 -51.58
CA TYR A 803 -5.91 11.23 -52.00
C TYR A 803 -4.99 10.76 -53.14
N GLU A 804 -4.73 11.67 -54.07
CA GLU A 804 -3.74 11.50 -55.15
C GLU A 804 -2.35 11.97 -54.68
N GLN A 805 -1.29 11.40 -55.26
CA GLN A 805 0.08 11.77 -54.95
C GLN A 805 0.31 13.29 -55.08
N SER A 806 0.90 13.87 -54.04
CA SER A 806 1.17 15.33 -53.93
C SER A 806 -0.06 16.23 -53.82
N ASN A 807 -1.28 15.67 -53.68
CA ASN A 807 -2.51 16.44 -53.48
C ASN A 807 -3.09 16.22 -52.07
N LYS A 808 -3.29 17.31 -51.33
CA LYS A 808 -3.90 17.27 -49.98
C LYS A 808 -5.42 17.47 -49.99
N ILE A 809 -6.03 17.61 -51.15
CA ILE A 809 -7.49 17.67 -51.33
C ILE A 809 -7.96 16.28 -51.79
N PRO A 810 -9.04 15.73 -51.21
CA PRO A 810 -9.58 14.45 -51.63
C PRO A 810 -10.00 14.45 -53.11
N LEU A 811 -9.84 13.31 -53.78
CA LEU A 811 -10.36 13.10 -55.12
C LEU A 811 -11.90 13.13 -55.13
N PRO A 812 -12.53 13.75 -56.16
CA PRO A 812 -13.98 13.69 -56.31
C PRO A 812 -14.42 12.27 -56.66
N ILE A 813 -15.49 11.80 -56.03
CA ILE A 813 -16.09 10.50 -56.33
C ILE A 813 -17.07 10.65 -57.49
N VAL A 814 -16.84 9.93 -58.59
CA VAL A 814 -17.65 10.03 -59.83
C VAL A 814 -18.85 9.08 -59.80
N GLY A 815 -18.72 7.93 -59.15
CA GLY A 815 -19.81 6.98 -58.99
C GLY A 815 -19.59 6.01 -57.83
N ILE A 816 -20.69 5.51 -57.26
CA ILE A 816 -20.71 4.52 -56.19
C ILE A 816 -21.64 3.38 -56.61
N ASN A 817 -21.14 2.14 -56.57
CA ASN A 817 -21.93 0.92 -56.75
C ASN A 817 -21.99 0.17 -55.42
N ASP A 818 -23.14 0.23 -54.74
CA ASP A 818 -23.36 -0.28 -53.40
C ASP A 818 -24.47 -1.35 -53.31
N GLU A 819 -24.84 -1.99 -54.43
CA GLU A 819 -25.93 -2.99 -54.46
C GLU A 819 -25.78 -4.10 -53.39
N GLN A 820 -24.54 -4.51 -53.09
CA GLN A 820 -24.23 -5.53 -52.06
C GLN A 820 -24.11 -4.95 -50.63
N ALA A 821 -24.31 -3.65 -50.45
CA ALA A 821 -24.19 -2.94 -49.17
C ALA A 821 -25.41 -2.05 -48.84
N LYS A 822 -26.51 -2.12 -49.61
CA LYS A 822 -27.76 -1.37 -49.36
C LYS A 822 -28.43 -1.70 -48.03
N ASN A 823 -28.32 -2.95 -47.57
CA ASN A 823 -28.88 -3.41 -46.29
C ASN A 823 -27.94 -3.07 -45.13
N ALA A 824 -27.60 -1.78 -44.96
CA ALA A 824 -26.80 -1.32 -43.84
C ALA A 824 -27.61 -1.32 -42.53
N LYS A 825 -26.94 -1.55 -41.40
CA LYS A 825 -27.55 -1.47 -40.07
C LYS A 825 -27.90 -0.04 -39.67
N ARG A 826 -27.06 0.92 -40.07
CA ARG A 826 -27.29 2.37 -39.92
C ARG A 826 -26.74 3.09 -41.14
N GLY A 827 -27.49 4.09 -41.62
CA GLY A 827 -27.13 4.95 -42.74
C GLY A 827 -26.98 4.23 -44.07
N SER A 828 -26.16 4.77 -44.97
CA SER A 828 -25.95 4.24 -46.33
C SER A 828 -24.53 4.53 -46.84
N VAL A 829 -24.06 3.78 -47.84
CA VAL A 829 -22.69 3.94 -48.38
C VAL A 829 -22.40 5.36 -48.93
N PRO A 830 -23.33 6.03 -49.64
CA PRO A 830 -23.09 7.41 -50.11
C PRO A 830 -22.74 8.40 -49.01
N GLN A 831 -23.17 8.14 -47.77
CA GLN A 831 -22.87 8.95 -46.59
C GLN A 831 -21.40 8.85 -46.13
N LEU A 832 -20.58 8.00 -46.75
CA LEU A 832 -19.14 7.98 -46.48
C LEU A 832 -18.36 8.99 -47.31
N PHE A 833 -19.04 9.68 -48.23
CA PHE A 833 -18.43 10.57 -49.22
C PHE A 833 -19.18 11.90 -49.37
N ASP A 834 -20.17 12.19 -48.51
CA ASP A 834 -20.99 13.40 -48.60
C ASP A 834 -20.37 14.60 -47.86
N GLU A 835 -19.44 14.36 -46.93
CA GLU A 835 -18.77 15.42 -46.17
C GLU A 835 -17.27 15.56 -46.49
N GLN A 836 -16.85 15.26 -47.73
CA GLN A 836 -15.44 15.35 -48.21
C GLN A 836 -14.74 16.68 -47.91
N SER A 837 -15.48 17.79 -47.78
CA SER A 837 -14.91 19.09 -47.39
C SER A 837 -14.35 19.12 -45.96
N LEU A 838 -14.75 18.18 -45.11
CA LEU A 838 -14.27 18.00 -43.73
C LEU A 838 -13.07 17.05 -43.63
N ALA A 839 -12.74 16.35 -44.72
CA ALA A 839 -11.67 15.36 -44.74
C ALA A 839 -10.30 15.96 -44.39
N LYS A 840 -9.53 15.25 -43.58
CA LYS A 840 -8.21 15.68 -43.12
C LYS A 840 -7.13 14.77 -43.66
N TYR A 841 -6.11 15.37 -44.27
CA TYR A 841 -4.93 14.65 -44.74
C TYR A 841 -4.05 14.16 -43.56
N ASP A 842 -3.86 15.03 -42.56
CA ASP A 842 -3.07 14.76 -41.35
C ASP A 842 -3.98 14.69 -40.10
N ALA A 843 -3.86 13.60 -39.34
CA ALA A 843 -4.56 13.44 -38.07
C ALA A 843 -3.83 14.22 -36.97
N THR A 844 -4.57 15.00 -36.18
CA THR A 844 -4.03 15.83 -35.09
C THR A 844 -4.94 15.81 -33.87
N TYR A 845 -4.42 16.26 -32.72
CA TYR A 845 -5.25 16.44 -31.53
C TYR A 845 -6.45 17.37 -31.75
N MET A 846 -6.41 18.25 -32.77
CA MET A 846 -7.47 19.20 -33.09
C MET A 846 -8.66 18.57 -33.80
N ASN A 847 -8.45 17.49 -34.56
CA ASN A 847 -9.44 16.90 -35.46
C ASN A 847 -9.79 15.44 -35.12
N GLY A 848 -9.26 14.92 -34.02
CA GLY A 848 -9.55 13.57 -33.55
C GLY A 848 -9.45 13.43 -32.03
N SER A 849 -9.97 12.31 -31.53
CA SER A 849 -9.81 11.88 -30.15
C SER A 849 -8.37 11.39 -29.89
N TYR A 850 -7.93 11.47 -28.63
CA TYR A 850 -6.67 10.92 -28.16
C TYR A 850 -6.76 10.53 -26.68
N PHE A 851 -5.84 9.67 -26.21
CA PHE A 851 -5.82 9.18 -24.82
C PHE A 851 -7.22 8.69 -24.38
N ASP A 852 -7.67 9.03 -23.17
CA ASP A 852 -8.94 8.58 -22.60
C ASP A 852 -10.19 9.18 -23.29
N GLU A 853 -10.07 10.05 -24.28
CA GLU A 853 -11.23 10.51 -25.08
C GLU A 853 -11.85 9.36 -25.88
N ILE A 854 -11.05 8.35 -26.26
CA ILE A 854 -11.53 7.12 -26.93
C ILE A 854 -12.54 6.35 -26.08
N TYR A 855 -12.56 6.58 -24.76
CA TYR A 855 -13.49 5.98 -23.81
C TYR A 855 -14.62 6.94 -23.46
N HIS A 856 -14.29 8.14 -22.98
CA HIS A 856 -15.29 9.04 -22.39
C HIS A 856 -16.10 9.81 -23.43
N ALA A 857 -15.48 10.33 -24.49
CA ALA A 857 -16.20 11.00 -25.57
C ALA A 857 -17.01 9.99 -26.38
N ARG A 858 -16.42 8.82 -26.65
CA ARG A 858 -17.12 7.65 -27.20
C ARG A 858 -18.39 7.32 -26.43
N THR A 859 -18.28 7.06 -25.13
CA THR A 859 -19.46 6.67 -24.35
C THR A 859 -20.46 7.80 -24.17
N ALA A 860 -20.03 9.06 -24.18
CA ALA A 860 -20.94 10.19 -24.25
C ALA A 860 -21.79 10.18 -25.55
N TYR A 861 -21.18 9.89 -26.70
CA TYR A 861 -21.90 9.67 -27.95
C TYR A 861 -22.81 8.45 -27.90
N GLU A 862 -22.33 7.31 -27.38
CA GLU A 862 -23.13 6.08 -27.23
C GLU A 862 -24.39 6.34 -26.40
N HIS A 863 -24.31 7.16 -25.34
CA HIS A 863 -25.49 7.56 -24.55
C HIS A 863 -26.50 8.40 -25.35
N LEU A 864 -26.04 9.29 -26.25
CA LEU A 864 -26.93 10.10 -27.09
C LEU A 864 -27.63 9.27 -28.16
N GLU A 865 -26.92 8.29 -28.70
CA GLU A 865 -27.37 7.42 -29.79
C GLU A 865 -28.10 6.16 -29.31
N HIS A 866 -28.34 6.04 -28.00
CA HIS A 866 -28.96 4.87 -27.38
C HIS A 866 -28.22 3.55 -27.67
N ILE A 867 -26.89 3.61 -27.70
CA ILE A 867 -25.99 2.47 -27.90
C ILE A 867 -25.50 1.97 -26.53
N VAL A 868 -25.35 0.65 -26.38
CA VAL A 868 -24.74 0.06 -25.18
C VAL A 868 -23.31 0.60 -25.00
N ALA A 869 -23.07 1.23 -23.86
CA ALA A 869 -21.81 1.89 -23.55
C ALA A 869 -20.63 0.91 -23.52
N TYR A 870 -19.55 1.25 -24.23
CA TYR A 870 -18.28 0.52 -24.19
C TYR A 870 -17.54 0.71 -22.86
N GLU A 871 -17.39 1.96 -22.41
CA GLU A 871 -16.77 2.27 -21.12
C GLU A 871 -17.83 2.18 -20.00
N ASN A 872 -17.81 1.08 -19.26
CA ASN A 872 -18.77 0.77 -18.21
C ASN A 872 -18.15 0.68 -16.80
N THR A 873 -16.91 1.15 -16.63
CA THR A 873 -16.14 0.99 -15.38
C THR A 873 -16.24 2.21 -14.47
N HIS A 874 -16.86 3.30 -14.92
CA HIS A 874 -17.07 4.53 -14.16
C HIS A 874 -18.54 4.98 -14.09
N PRO A 875 -18.93 5.70 -13.01
CA PRO A 875 -20.24 6.32 -12.90
C PRO A 875 -20.56 7.23 -14.10
N PRO A 876 -21.83 7.29 -14.53
CA PRO A 876 -22.18 7.85 -15.84
C PRO A 876 -22.29 9.37 -15.88
N LEU A 877 -22.48 10.07 -14.75
CA LEU A 877 -22.84 11.49 -14.76
C LEU A 877 -21.79 12.37 -15.46
N GLY A 878 -20.50 12.09 -15.27
CA GLY A 878 -19.44 12.83 -15.95
C GLY A 878 -19.52 12.72 -17.47
N LYS A 879 -19.88 11.53 -17.98
CA LYS A 879 -20.06 11.29 -19.42
C LYS A 879 -21.36 11.88 -19.95
N ILE A 880 -22.41 11.92 -19.13
CA ILE A 880 -23.67 12.61 -19.46
C ILE A 880 -23.43 14.13 -19.61
N ILE A 881 -22.54 14.72 -18.80
CA ILE A 881 -22.15 16.13 -18.96
C ILE A 881 -21.37 16.33 -20.28
N ILE A 882 -20.47 15.41 -20.65
CA ILE A 882 -19.78 15.44 -21.96
C ILE A 882 -20.80 15.31 -23.11
N ALA A 883 -21.78 14.42 -22.98
CA ALA A 883 -22.85 14.22 -23.96
C ALA A 883 -23.66 15.51 -24.21
N LEU A 884 -23.89 16.32 -23.17
CA LEU A 884 -24.51 17.64 -23.34
C LEU A 884 -23.67 18.55 -24.25
N GLY A 885 -22.34 18.50 -24.14
CA GLY A 885 -21.45 19.24 -25.03
C GLY A 885 -21.55 18.80 -26.49
N ILE A 886 -21.51 17.48 -26.73
CA ILE A 886 -21.68 16.90 -28.06
C ILE A 886 -23.05 17.29 -28.64
N LYS A 887 -24.12 17.25 -27.84
CA LYS A 887 -25.46 17.62 -28.27
C LYS A 887 -25.59 19.10 -28.66
N LEU A 888 -24.87 19.99 -27.97
CA LEU A 888 -24.94 21.45 -28.21
C LEU A 888 -24.04 21.92 -29.36
N PHE A 889 -22.89 21.27 -29.57
CA PHE A 889 -21.85 21.74 -30.49
C PHE A 889 -21.46 20.74 -31.58
N GLY A 890 -22.07 19.56 -31.61
CA GLY A 890 -21.83 18.50 -32.59
C GLY A 890 -20.79 17.46 -32.14
N LEU A 891 -20.73 16.36 -32.89
CA LEU A 891 -19.72 15.30 -32.73
C LEU A 891 -18.38 15.77 -33.28
N ASN A 892 -17.65 16.54 -32.48
CA ASN A 892 -16.32 17.04 -32.82
C ASN A 892 -15.48 17.32 -31.55
N PRO A 893 -14.15 17.44 -31.68
CA PRO A 893 -13.24 17.72 -30.58
C PRO A 893 -13.65 18.88 -29.67
N PHE A 894 -14.15 19.99 -30.23
CA PHE A 894 -14.65 21.09 -29.42
C PHE A 894 -15.86 20.68 -28.56
N GLY A 895 -16.84 20.00 -29.17
CA GLY A 895 -18.10 19.62 -28.52
C GLY A 895 -17.91 18.71 -27.32
N TRP A 896 -17.03 17.71 -27.37
CA TRP A 896 -16.78 16.85 -26.21
C TRP A 896 -15.83 17.46 -25.17
N ARG A 897 -14.96 18.41 -25.53
CA ARG A 897 -14.00 19.05 -24.58
C ARG A 897 -14.55 20.26 -23.84
N VAL A 898 -15.47 21.02 -24.45
CA VAL A 898 -15.91 22.33 -23.93
C VAL A 898 -16.52 22.25 -22.52
N MET A 899 -17.30 21.22 -22.22
CA MET A 899 -17.95 21.09 -20.90
C MET A 899 -16.93 20.90 -19.78
N GLY A 900 -15.90 20.09 -20.00
CA GLY A 900 -14.78 19.96 -19.05
C GLY A 900 -14.04 21.28 -18.87
N THR A 901 -13.80 21.99 -19.96
CA THR A 901 -13.08 23.28 -19.93
C THR A 901 -13.85 24.35 -19.16
N LEU A 902 -15.17 24.43 -19.33
CA LEU A 902 -16.04 25.35 -18.59
C LEU A 902 -16.04 25.06 -17.08
N PHE A 903 -16.06 23.78 -16.68
CA PHE A 903 -15.91 23.41 -15.29
C PHE A 903 -14.53 23.79 -14.75
N GLY A 904 -13.47 23.58 -15.53
CA GLY A 904 -12.11 24.05 -15.23
C GLY A 904 -12.03 25.55 -14.99
N ILE A 905 -12.64 26.35 -15.86
CA ILE A 905 -12.77 27.81 -15.73
C ILE A 905 -13.54 28.17 -14.44
N ALA A 906 -14.65 27.48 -14.16
CA ALA A 906 -15.46 27.70 -12.97
C ALA A 906 -14.75 27.31 -11.66
N MET A 907 -13.71 26.48 -11.69
CA MET A 907 -12.91 26.19 -10.51
C MET A 907 -12.08 27.42 -10.04
N LEU A 908 -11.74 28.37 -10.91
CA LEU A 908 -10.98 29.58 -10.53
C LEU A 908 -11.76 30.52 -9.61
N PRO A 909 -13.00 30.94 -9.92
CA PRO A 909 -13.79 31.71 -8.97
C PRO A 909 -14.10 30.90 -7.71
N LEU A 910 -14.32 29.58 -7.81
CA LEU A 910 -14.48 28.74 -6.63
C LEU A 910 -13.23 28.73 -5.73
N MET A 911 -12.03 28.64 -6.32
CA MET A 911 -10.76 28.73 -5.62
C MET A 911 -10.62 30.09 -4.91
N TYR A 912 -10.94 31.19 -5.61
CA TYR A 912 -10.95 32.53 -5.02
C TYR A 912 -11.88 32.59 -3.81
N LEU A 913 -13.13 32.11 -3.95
CA LEU A 913 -14.11 32.11 -2.86
C LEU A 913 -13.67 31.26 -1.67
N PHE A 914 -13.05 30.11 -1.92
CA PHE A 914 -12.57 29.23 -0.88
C PHE A 914 -11.41 29.89 -0.12
N ALA A 915 -10.41 30.42 -0.83
CA ALA A 915 -9.31 31.15 -0.24
C ALA A 915 -9.78 32.43 0.49
N ARG A 916 -10.77 33.16 -0.04
CA ARG A 916 -11.35 34.34 0.60
C ARG A 916 -12.02 34.00 1.92
N ARG A 917 -12.68 32.84 2.02
CA ARG A 917 -13.29 32.34 3.26
C ARG A 917 -12.23 31.88 4.27
N LEU A 918 -11.18 31.21 3.81
CA LEU A 918 -10.11 30.68 4.65
C LEU A 918 -9.20 31.79 5.21
N PHE A 919 -8.75 32.71 4.36
CA PHE A 919 -7.73 33.71 4.70
C PHE A 919 -8.28 35.08 5.03
N LYS A 920 -9.56 35.33 4.73
CA LYS A 920 -10.23 36.63 4.93
C LYS A 920 -9.50 37.81 4.25
N SER A 921 -8.79 37.52 3.15
CA SER A 921 -7.98 38.48 2.43
C SER A 921 -8.19 38.36 0.92
N ARG A 922 -8.46 39.48 0.27
CA ARG A 922 -8.58 39.58 -1.20
C ARG A 922 -7.28 39.24 -1.92
N LEU A 923 -6.14 39.64 -1.33
CA LEU A 923 -4.83 39.43 -1.93
C LEU A 923 -4.48 37.94 -1.97
N TYR A 924 -4.68 37.24 -0.85
CA TYR A 924 -4.40 35.80 -0.78
C TYR A 924 -5.42 34.98 -1.58
N ALA A 925 -6.66 35.47 -1.71
CA ALA A 925 -7.66 34.87 -2.60
C ALA A 925 -7.28 35.01 -4.09
N GLY A 926 -6.86 36.21 -4.51
CA GLY A 926 -6.37 36.45 -5.86
C GLY A 926 -5.12 35.63 -6.17
N LEU A 927 -4.19 35.53 -5.22
CA LEU A 927 -2.99 34.69 -5.33
C LEU A 927 -3.34 33.21 -5.52
N ALA A 928 -4.27 32.66 -4.73
CA ALA A 928 -4.68 31.27 -4.84
C ALA A 928 -5.29 30.97 -6.22
N ALA A 929 -6.17 31.86 -6.72
CA ALA A 929 -6.76 31.72 -8.05
C ALA A 929 -5.71 31.84 -9.17
N ALA A 930 -4.77 32.78 -9.06
CA ALA A 930 -3.73 32.98 -10.07
C ALA A 930 -2.70 31.82 -10.10
N LEU A 931 -2.30 31.29 -8.94
CA LEU A 931 -1.44 30.10 -8.89
C LEU A 931 -2.14 28.88 -9.45
N PHE A 932 -3.45 28.73 -9.21
CA PHE A 932 -4.22 27.61 -9.76
C PHE A 932 -4.41 27.72 -11.26
N ALA A 933 -4.63 28.93 -11.80
CA ALA A 933 -4.64 29.19 -13.23
C ALA A 933 -3.29 28.91 -13.93
N ALA A 934 -2.18 29.02 -13.19
CA ALA A 934 -0.82 28.74 -13.69
C ALA A 934 -0.37 27.28 -13.46
N ASP A 935 -1.24 26.41 -12.92
CA ASP A 935 -0.94 25.00 -12.73
C ASP A 935 -1.14 24.20 -14.02
N PHE A 936 -0.16 23.35 -14.34
CA PHE A 936 -0.11 22.62 -15.60
C PHE A 936 -1.19 21.53 -15.65
N MET A 937 -1.42 20.84 -14.53
CA MET A 937 -2.39 19.75 -14.44
C MET A 937 -3.80 20.31 -14.56
N HIS A 938 -4.10 21.44 -13.88
CA HIS A 938 -5.37 22.14 -14.04
C HIS A 938 -5.65 22.50 -15.50
N PHE A 939 -4.66 23.06 -16.21
CA PHE A 939 -4.82 23.41 -17.62
C PHE A 939 -5.03 22.19 -18.52
N THR A 940 -4.12 21.22 -18.50
CA THR A 940 -4.17 20.08 -19.42
C THR A 940 -5.38 19.19 -19.14
N GLN A 941 -5.68 18.87 -17.88
CA GLN A 941 -6.81 17.98 -17.57
C GLN A 941 -8.20 18.60 -17.73
N THR A 942 -8.29 19.94 -17.78
CA THR A 942 -9.58 20.58 -18.04
C THR A 942 -9.88 20.72 -19.53
N ARG A 943 -8.87 20.58 -20.40
CA ARG A 943 -9.00 20.71 -21.87
C ARG A 943 -9.26 19.41 -22.61
N ILE A 944 -9.10 18.26 -21.96
CA ILE A 944 -9.39 16.94 -22.53
C ILE A 944 -10.75 16.44 -22.02
N ALA A 945 -11.49 15.67 -22.85
CA ALA A 945 -12.78 15.11 -22.45
C ALA A 945 -12.65 13.90 -21.51
N THR A 946 -12.17 14.12 -20.29
CA THR A 946 -12.12 13.12 -19.20
C THR A 946 -13.10 13.47 -18.08
N ILE A 947 -13.43 12.48 -17.23
CA ILE A 947 -14.38 12.69 -16.12
C ILE A 947 -13.73 13.26 -14.85
N ASP A 948 -12.41 13.38 -14.81
CA ASP A 948 -11.65 13.86 -13.64
C ASP A 948 -12.03 15.28 -13.23
N VAL A 949 -12.18 16.18 -14.21
CA VAL A 949 -12.51 17.58 -13.98
C VAL A 949 -13.81 17.77 -13.19
N TYR A 950 -14.84 16.98 -13.49
CA TYR A 950 -16.11 17.05 -12.76
C TYR A 950 -15.94 16.58 -11.31
N GLY A 951 -15.21 15.48 -11.10
CA GLY A 951 -14.88 14.97 -9.76
C GLY A 951 -14.17 16.03 -8.91
N VAL A 952 -13.11 16.66 -9.44
CA VAL A 952 -12.35 17.69 -8.72
C VAL A 952 -13.20 18.92 -8.40
N PHE A 953 -14.05 19.36 -9.33
CA PHE A 953 -14.92 20.51 -9.13
C PHE A 953 -15.87 20.30 -7.96
N PHE A 954 -16.52 19.13 -7.91
CA PHE A 954 -17.44 18.79 -6.83
C PHE A 954 -16.72 18.51 -5.49
N ILE A 955 -15.50 17.99 -5.53
CA ILE A 955 -14.63 17.89 -4.34
C ILE A 955 -14.38 19.27 -3.73
N MET A 956 -14.05 20.27 -4.56
CA MET A 956 -13.85 21.65 -4.08
C MET A 956 -15.13 22.22 -3.46
N LEU A 957 -16.28 22.02 -4.10
CA LEU A 957 -17.57 22.51 -3.59
C LEU A 957 -17.97 21.86 -2.26
N MET A 958 -17.90 20.53 -2.15
CA MET A 958 -18.31 19.84 -0.93
C MET A 958 -17.44 20.27 0.28
N PHE A 959 -16.12 20.43 0.09
CA PHE A 959 -15.25 20.93 1.16
C PHE A 959 -15.45 22.42 1.45
N TYR A 960 -15.74 23.24 0.45
CA TYR A 960 -16.07 24.66 0.64
C TYR A 960 -17.32 24.86 1.51
N PHE A 961 -18.37 24.08 1.26
CA PHE A 961 -19.60 24.11 2.06
C PHE A 961 -19.42 23.45 3.43
N MET A 962 -18.68 22.34 3.50
CA MET A 962 -18.37 21.71 4.78
C MET A 962 -17.54 22.61 5.68
N HIS A 963 -16.61 23.38 5.11
CA HIS A 963 -15.88 24.42 5.84
C HIS A 963 -16.82 25.50 6.37
N LYS A 964 -17.85 25.89 5.60
CA LYS A 964 -18.89 26.82 6.09
C LYS A 964 -19.60 26.24 7.32
N TYR A 965 -20.04 24.98 7.25
CA TYR A 965 -20.63 24.30 8.40
C TYR A 965 -19.68 24.26 9.61
N TYR A 966 -18.41 23.89 9.37
CA TYR A 966 -17.37 23.80 10.38
C TYR A 966 -17.08 25.15 11.07
N SER A 967 -17.27 26.26 10.37
CA SER A 967 -17.15 27.62 10.93
C SER A 967 -18.36 28.07 11.76
N LEU A 968 -19.49 27.36 11.69
CA LEU A 968 -20.72 27.67 12.41
C LEU A 968 -20.89 26.81 13.68
N ASN A 969 -21.55 27.37 14.68
CA ASN A 969 -21.86 26.69 15.93
C ASN A 969 -23.35 26.86 16.27
N PHE A 970 -24.07 25.74 16.43
CA PHE A 970 -25.52 25.73 16.70
C PHE A 970 -25.90 26.25 18.11
N TYR A 971 -24.93 26.57 18.97
CA TYR A 971 -25.16 27.32 20.21
C TYR A 971 -25.26 28.83 19.99
N ARG A 972 -24.81 29.33 18.83
CA ARG A 972 -24.72 30.76 18.53
C ARG A 972 -25.64 31.19 17.40
N VAL A 973 -25.93 30.29 16.46
CA VAL A 973 -26.87 30.52 15.35
C VAL A 973 -27.95 29.44 15.35
N LYS A 974 -29.09 29.75 14.74
CA LYS A 974 -30.20 28.79 14.57
C LYS A 974 -29.70 27.52 13.87
N LEU A 975 -30.18 26.35 14.32
CA LEU A 975 -29.79 25.06 13.76
C LEU A 975 -29.99 25.00 12.24
N SER A 976 -31.11 25.52 11.72
CA SER A 976 -31.42 25.55 10.28
C SER A 976 -30.36 26.25 9.42
N VAL A 977 -29.72 27.30 9.96
CA VAL A 977 -28.63 28.02 9.27
C VAL A 977 -27.39 27.14 9.14
N THR A 978 -27.15 26.25 10.12
CA THR A 978 -26.06 25.27 10.06
C THR A 978 -26.40 24.12 9.12
N LEU A 979 -27.68 23.74 8.98
CA LEU A 979 -28.07 22.61 8.14
C LEU A 979 -27.94 22.91 6.64
N LEU A 980 -28.14 24.15 6.18
CA LEU A 980 -28.00 24.50 4.76
C LEU A 980 -26.60 24.20 4.16
N PRO A 981 -25.47 24.67 4.73
CA PRO A 981 -24.15 24.29 4.21
C PRO A 981 -23.87 22.80 4.34
N LEU A 982 -24.41 22.14 5.36
CA LEU A 982 -24.29 20.70 5.54
C LEU A 982 -25.04 19.91 4.44
N PHE A 983 -26.22 20.39 4.04
CA PHE A 983 -26.99 19.89 2.90
C PHE A 983 -26.24 20.08 1.59
N LEU A 984 -25.75 21.31 1.32
CA LEU A 984 -25.04 21.60 0.08
C LEU A 984 -23.77 20.75 -0.05
N ALA A 985 -23.05 20.53 1.05
CA ALA A 985 -21.90 19.63 1.05
C ALA A 985 -22.31 18.18 0.70
N GLY A 986 -23.41 17.66 1.24
CA GLY A 986 -23.96 16.35 0.90
C GLY A 986 -24.48 16.23 -0.54
N LEU A 987 -25.12 17.29 -1.05
CA LEU A 987 -25.60 17.39 -2.43
C LEU A 987 -24.43 17.30 -3.42
N PHE A 988 -23.41 18.13 -3.26
CA PHE A 988 -22.24 18.11 -4.16
C PHE A 988 -21.38 16.87 -3.98
N PHE A 989 -21.35 16.27 -2.78
CA PHE A 989 -20.79 14.93 -2.59
C PHE A 989 -21.52 13.90 -3.46
N GLY A 990 -22.86 13.87 -3.45
CA GLY A 990 -23.66 12.96 -4.29
C GLY A 990 -23.45 13.13 -5.79
N ILE A 991 -23.48 14.38 -6.28
CA ILE A 991 -23.22 14.71 -7.69
C ILE A 991 -21.80 14.30 -8.09
N GLY A 992 -20.81 14.56 -7.24
CA GLY A 992 -19.43 14.17 -7.50
C GLY A 992 -19.22 12.65 -7.52
N VAL A 993 -19.84 11.90 -6.59
CA VAL A 993 -19.77 10.42 -6.57
C VAL A 993 -20.40 9.81 -7.81
N ALA A 994 -21.51 10.37 -8.29
CA ALA A 994 -22.15 9.98 -9.55
C ALA A 994 -21.31 10.31 -10.79
N SER A 995 -20.27 11.15 -10.66
CA SER A 995 -19.33 11.49 -11.72
C SER A 995 -18.07 10.61 -11.69
N LYS A 996 -17.46 10.40 -10.49
CA LYS A 996 -16.27 9.55 -10.31
C LYS A 996 -16.14 9.09 -8.86
N TRP A 997 -15.79 7.82 -8.63
CA TRP A 997 -15.66 7.25 -7.27
C TRP A 997 -14.57 7.87 -6.40
N ILE A 998 -13.58 8.58 -6.97
CA ILE A 998 -12.59 9.32 -6.18
C ILE A 998 -13.26 10.30 -5.19
N VAL A 999 -14.46 10.81 -5.50
CA VAL A 999 -15.20 11.69 -4.60
C VAL A 999 -15.64 10.98 -3.30
N LEU A 1000 -15.85 9.65 -3.32
CA LEU A 1000 -16.18 8.87 -2.12
C LEU A 1000 -15.13 9.01 -1.03
N TYR A 1001 -13.85 9.10 -1.42
CA TYR A 1001 -12.73 9.30 -0.51
C TYR A 1001 -12.89 10.59 0.30
N GLY A 1002 -13.38 11.64 -0.35
CA GLY A 1002 -13.67 12.91 0.31
C GLY A 1002 -14.77 12.82 1.36
N GLY A 1003 -15.72 11.88 1.22
CA GLY A 1003 -16.75 11.59 2.21
C GLY A 1003 -16.19 11.24 3.59
N ALA A 1004 -15.07 10.49 3.64
CA ALA A 1004 -14.35 10.22 4.89
C ALA A 1004 -13.80 11.52 5.53
N GLY A 1005 -13.27 12.43 4.70
CA GLY A 1005 -12.84 13.76 5.14
C GLY A 1005 -14.00 14.60 5.71
N LEU A 1006 -15.17 14.57 5.07
CA LEU A 1006 -16.38 15.24 5.57
C LEU A 1006 -16.82 14.65 6.92
N ALA A 1007 -16.80 13.33 7.07
CA ALA A 1007 -17.12 12.66 8.33
C ALA A 1007 -16.14 13.05 9.46
N ILE A 1008 -14.83 13.12 9.17
CA ILE A 1008 -13.82 13.58 10.14
C ILE A 1008 -14.09 15.03 10.56
N MET A 1009 -14.38 15.92 9.61
CA MET A 1009 -14.71 17.32 9.92
C MET A 1009 -15.99 17.45 10.77
N LEU A 1010 -17.01 16.64 10.47
CA LEU A 1010 -18.24 16.58 11.26
C LEU A 1010 -17.94 16.10 12.69
N ALA A 1011 -17.14 15.04 12.83
CA ALA A 1011 -16.75 14.49 14.13
C ALA A 1011 -15.95 15.50 14.96
N ILE A 1012 -14.97 16.20 14.36
CA ILE A 1012 -14.22 17.26 15.05
C ILE A 1012 -15.16 18.39 15.49
N SER A 1013 -16.04 18.85 14.61
CA SER A 1013 -17.02 19.90 14.93
C SER A 1013 -17.94 19.49 16.09
N LEU A 1014 -18.50 18.28 16.07
CA LEU A 1014 -19.35 17.76 17.14
C LEU A 1014 -18.57 17.53 18.44
N PHE A 1015 -17.32 17.07 18.35
CA PHE A 1015 -16.46 16.89 19.51
C PHE A 1015 -16.10 18.22 20.18
N GLU A 1016 -15.87 19.28 19.39
CA GLU A 1016 -15.67 20.62 19.92
C GLU A 1016 -16.92 21.13 20.65
N ARG A 1017 -18.11 20.93 20.06
CA ARG A 1017 -19.38 21.27 20.70
C ARG A 1017 -19.64 20.42 21.95
N TYR A 1018 -19.21 19.16 21.97
CA TYR A 1018 -19.24 18.31 23.15
C TYR A 1018 -18.32 18.83 24.25
N LYS A 1019 -17.12 19.32 23.91
CA LYS A 1019 -16.22 19.94 24.89
C LYS A 1019 -16.87 21.17 25.54
N GLU A 1020 -17.54 22.00 24.74
CA GLU A 1020 -18.32 23.16 25.23
C GLU A 1020 -19.45 22.69 26.15
N TYR A 1021 -20.22 21.66 25.76
CA TYR A 1021 -21.26 21.04 26.60
C TYR A 1021 -20.72 20.49 27.92
N ALA A 1022 -19.63 19.72 27.87
CA ALA A 1022 -19.05 19.08 29.04
C ALA A 1022 -18.44 20.11 30.01
N ALA A 1023 -17.83 21.18 29.49
CA ALA A 1023 -17.36 22.31 30.30
C ALA A 1023 -18.54 23.05 30.95
N ALA A 1024 -19.60 23.36 30.18
CA ALA A 1024 -20.79 24.04 30.70
C ALA A 1024 -21.44 23.23 31.84
N LYS A 1025 -21.57 21.91 31.68
CA LYS A 1025 -22.11 21.01 32.72
C LYS A 1025 -21.26 20.98 34.00
N ARG A 1026 -19.92 21.07 33.88
CA ARG A 1026 -19.02 21.13 35.05
C ARG A 1026 -19.13 22.46 35.78
N VAL A 1027 -19.16 23.57 35.05
CA VAL A 1027 -19.31 24.91 35.65
C VAL A 1027 -20.66 25.04 36.36
N LEU A 1028 -21.76 24.56 35.76
CA LEU A 1028 -23.09 24.59 36.39
C LEU A 1028 -23.24 23.68 37.62
N ARG A 1029 -22.39 22.65 37.77
CA ARG A 1029 -22.41 21.75 38.92
C ARG A 1029 -21.66 22.31 40.14
N ASN A 1030 -20.74 23.25 39.92
CA ASN A 1030 -19.96 23.85 40.98
C ASN A 1030 -20.68 25.11 41.50
N ASP A 1031 -21.41 25.01 42.60
CA ASP A 1031 -22.17 26.10 43.27
C ASP A 1031 -21.32 27.31 43.71
N LYS A 1032 -19.99 27.24 43.60
CA LYS A 1032 -19.05 28.30 43.99
C LYS A 1032 -18.77 29.34 42.89
N ALA A 1033 -19.56 29.39 41.82
CA ALA A 1033 -19.27 30.27 40.70
C ALA A 1033 -19.96 31.63 40.85
N GLU A 1034 -19.25 32.63 41.38
CA GLU A 1034 -19.29 34.00 40.84
C GLU A 1034 -18.87 33.93 39.36
N SER A 1035 -19.73 33.39 38.51
CA SER A 1035 -19.35 32.98 37.16
C SER A 1035 -19.28 34.21 36.26
N ALA A 1036 -18.10 34.51 35.72
CA ALA A 1036 -17.90 35.50 34.65
C ALA A 1036 -18.67 35.16 33.33
N PHE A 1037 -19.43 34.07 33.32
CA PHE A 1037 -20.18 33.54 32.18
C PHE A 1037 -21.68 33.77 32.34
N SER A 1038 -22.38 33.91 31.21
CA SER A 1038 -23.83 34.07 31.20
C SER A 1038 -24.49 32.71 31.49
N LEU A 1039 -25.17 32.61 32.64
CA LEU A 1039 -25.85 31.38 33.08
C LEU A 1039 -26.90 30.90 32.07
N ASP A 1040 -27.70 31.80 31.50
CA ASP A 1040 -28.68 31.47 30.46
C ASP A 1040 -28.06 30.81 29.24
N LYS A 1041 -26.88 31.28 28.81
CA LYS A 1041 -26.14 30.70 27.68
C LYS A 1041 -25.59 29.32 28.02
N LEU A 1042 -25.09 29.11 29.24
CA LEU A 1042 -24.62 27.79 29.69
C LEU A 1042 -25.76 26.78 29.78
N GLN A 1043 -26.91 27.19 30.34
CA GLN A 1043 -28.10 26.36 30.42
C GLN A 1043 -28.63 26.02 29.02
N HIS A 1044 -28.63 26.99 28.10
CA HIS A 1044 -28.97 26.77 26.71
C HIS A 1044 -28.08 25.68 26.07
N ILE A 1045 -26.75 25.76 26.24
CA ILE A 1045 -25.80 24.73 25.73
C ILE A 1045 -26.16 23.33 26.24
N VAL A 1046 -26.39 23.20 27.55
CA VAL A 1046 -26.71 21.90 28.18
C VAL A 1046 -28.03 21.33 27.67
N ASN A 1047 -29.04 22.18 27.50
CA ASN A 1047 -30.37 21.78 27.06
C ASN A 1047 -30.41 21.38 25.57
N VAL A 1048 -29.72 22.12 24.70
CA VAL A 1048 -29.85 21.90 23.24
C VAL A 1048 -28.87 20.88 22.68
N PHE A 1049 -27.69 20.68 23.28
CA PHE A 1049 -26.64 19.84 22.69
C PHE A 1049 -27.10 18.42 22.32
N PRO A 1050 -27.74 17.64 23.21
CA PRO A 1050 -28.14 16.27 22.87
C PRO A 1050 -29.14 16.25 21.72
N ARG A 1051 -30.18 17.07 21.80
CA ARG A 1051 -31.24 17.16 20.78
C ARG A 1051 -30.70 17.62 19.43
N TYR A 1052 -29.92 18.69 19.39
CA TYR A 1052 -29.38 19.24 18.14
C TYR A 1052 -28.33 18.33 17.52
N THR A 1053 -27.56 17.59 18.33
CA THR A 1053 -26.63 16.57 17.82
C THR A 1053 -27.39 15.41 17.19
N ILE A 1054 -28.44 14.90 17.83
CA ILE A 1054 -29.29 13.84 17.27
C ILE A 1054 -29.92 14.30 15.94
N ILE A 1055 -30.52 15.50 15.91
CA ILE A 1055 -31.11 16.06 14.67
C ILE A 1055 -30.04 16.19 13.57
N THR A 1056 -28.87 16.73 13.90
CA THR A 1056 -27.76 16.86 12.94
C THR A 1056 -27.36 15.51 12.37
N LEU A 1057 -27.17 14.49 13.21
CA LEU A 1057 -26.79 13.15 12.78
C LEU A 1057 -27.89 12.47 11.96
N ALA A 1058 -29.16 12.59 12.37
CA ALA A 1058 -30.30 12.04 11.65
C ALA A 1058 -30.43 12.67 10.25
N VAL A 1059 -30.29 13.99 10.15
CA VAL A 1059 -30.31 14.71 8.87
C VAL A 1059 -29.09 14.37 8.01
N CYS A 1060 -27.92 14.11 8.61
CA CYS A 1060 -26.76 13.61 7.86
C CYS A 1060 -27.03 12.28 7.16
N LEU A 1061 -27.87 11.39 7.72
CA LEU A 1061 -28.27 10.15 7.03
C LEU A 1061 -29.00 10.48 5.72
N VAL A 1062 -29.85 11.51 5.72
CA VAL A 1062 -30.53 11.95 4.49
C VAL A 1062 -29.54 12.62 3.54
N PHE A 1063 -28.73 13.57 4.03
CA PHE A 1063 -27.86 14.40 3.19
C PHE A 1063 -26.66 13.65 2.59
N TYR A 1064 -26.14 12.63 3.27
CA TYR A 1064 -24.92 11.92 2.87
C TYR A 1064 -25.14 10.45 2.49
N ILE A 1065 -26.36 9.93 2.65
CA ILE A 1065 -26.70 8.57 2.22
C ILE A 1065 -27.86 8.62 1.22
N VAL A 1066 -29.04 9.08 1.65
CA VAL A 1066 -30.25 9.04 0.80
C VAL A 1066 -30.08 9.89 -0.46
N ILE A 1067 -29.75 11.17 -0.34
CA ILE A 1067 -29.62 12.09 -1.49
C ILE A 1067 -28.51 11.62 -2.45
N PRO A 1068 -27.28 11.31 -1.99
CA PRO A 1068 -26.24 10.76 -2.85
C PRO A 1068 -26.67 9.48 -3.57
N LEU A 1069 -27.30 8.53 -2.89
CA LEU A 1069 -27.78 7.29 -3.52
C LEU A 1069 -28.86 7.56 -4.56
N SER A 1070 -29.78 8.48 -4.31
CA SER A 1070 -30.80 8.88 -5.28
C SER A 1070 -30.17 9.49 -6.53
N ILE A 1071 -29.26 10.46 -6.38
CA ILE A 1071 -28.55 11.09 -7.51
C ILE A 1071 -27.75 10.04 -8.29
N TYR A 1072 -27.05 9.18 -7.57
CA TYR A 1072 -26.27 8.09 -8.15
C TYR A 1072 -27.17 7.17 -8.98
N ALA A 1073 -28.24 6.62 -8.40
CA ALA A 1073 -29.18 5.75 -9.10
C ALA A 1073 -29.80 6.42 -10.34
N LEU A 1074 -30.30 7.65 -10.20
CA LEU A 1074 -30.89 8.41 -11.31
C LEU A 1074 -29.92 8.63 -12.47
N SER A 1075 -28.61 8.79 -12.18
CA SER A 1075 -27.61 8.97 -13.23
C SER A 1075 -27.45 7.76 -14.15
N TYR A 1076 -27.84 6.55 -13.70
CA TYR A 1076 -27.76 5.31 -14.49
C TYR A 1076 -28.95 5.08 -15.43
N ILE A 1077 -29.99 5.92 -15.38
CA ILE A 1077 -31.16 5.77 -16.25
C ILE A 1077 -30.75 5.63 -17.73
N PRO A 1078 -29.98 6.55 -18.34
CA PRO A 1078 -29.65 6.46 -19.77
C PRO A 1078 -28.86 5.20 -20.14
N VAL A 1079 -28.04 4.69 -19.21
CA VAL A 1079 -27.13 3.57 -19.47
C VAL A 1079 -27.83 2.23 -19.35
N LEU A 1080 -28.70 2.06 -18.35
CA LEU A 1080 -29.35 0.77 -18.12
C LEU A 1080 -30.60 0.59 -19.00
N THR A 1081 -31.22 1.67 -19.49
CA THR A 1081 -32.38 1.56 -20.40
C THR A 1081 -32.06 0.94 -21.74
N VAL A 1082 -30.80 1.00 -22.19
CA VAL A 1082 -30.34 0.42 -23.45
C VAL A 1082 -29.82 -1.02 -23.30
N MET A 1083 -29.72 -1.53 -22.06
CA MET A 1083 -29.34 -2.91 -21.78
C MET A 1083 -30.59 -3.82 -21.82
N ASP A 1084 -30.38 -5.10 -22.11
CA ASP A 1084 -31.49 -6.07 -22.28
C ASP A 1084 -32.42 -6.16 -21.05
N GLU A 1085 -31.89 -6.02 -19.83
CA GLU A 1085 -32.70 -6.04 -18.59
C GLU A 1085 -33.44 -4.72 -18.30
N GLY A 1086 -33.12 -3.63 -19.02
CA GLY A 1086 -33.63 -2.29 -18.75
C GLY A 1086 -33.19 -1.71 -17.40
N TYR A 1087 -33.77 -0.58 -17.00
CA TYR A 1087 -33.48 0.05 -15.71
C TYR A 1087 -34.26 -0.63 -14.57
N THR A 1088 -33.59 -1.53 -13.84
CA THR A 1088 -34.11 -2.21 -12.65
C THR A 1088 -33.15 -2.11 -11.47
N LEU A 1089 -33.63 -2.30 -10.23
CA LEU A 1089 -32.76 -2.33 -9.05
C LEU A 1089 -31.69 -3.43 -9.15
N LYS A 1090 -32.06 -4.60 -9.71
CA LYS A 1090 -31.14 -5.71 -9.95
C LYS A 1090 -30.03 -5.30 -10.92
N SER A 1091 -30.39 -4.78 -12.09
CA SER A 1091 -29.40 -4.32 -13.10
C SER A 1091 -28.45 -3.26 -12.54
N LEU A 1092 -28.94 -2.31 -11.74
CA LEU A 1092 -28.12 -1.29 -11.09
C LEU A 1092 -27.10 -1.90 -10.14
N ILE A 1093 -27.52 -2.84 -9.28
CA ILE A 1093 -26.65 -3.55 -8.34
C ILE A 1093 -25.62 -4.41 -9.09
N ASP A 1094 -26.05 -5.14 -10.11
CA ASP A 1094 -25.18 -6.00 -10.91
C ASP A 1094 -24.12 -5.17 -11.66
N TYR A 1095 -24.49 -3.99 -12.14
CA TYR A 1095 -23.55 -3.03 -12.72
C TYR A 1095 -22.51 -2.55 -11.68
N GLN A 1096 -22.91 -2.29 -10.43
CA GLN A 1096 -21.95 -1.91 -9.37
C GLN A 1096 -21.00 -3.06 -9.03
N LYS A 1097 -21.50 -4.29 -8.97
CA LYS A 1097 -20.66 -5.49 -8.78
C LYS A 1097 -19.67 -5.64 -9.93
N HIS A 1098 -20.10 -5.40 -11.17
CA HIS A 1098 -19.24 -5.43 -12.34
C HIS A 1098 -18.12 -4.38 -12.24
N MET A 1099 -18.46 -3.11 -11.98
CA MET A 1099 -17.48 -2.03 -11.80
C MET A 1099 -16.50 -2.33 -10.66
N PHE A 1100 -17.00 -2.78 -9.51
CA PHE A 1100 -16.14 -3.13 -8.38
C PHE A 1100 -15.23 -4.32 -8.70
N SER A 1101 -15.77 -5.35 -9.35
CA SER A 1101 -15.01 -6.52 -9.80
C SER A 1101 -13.89 -6.11 -10.78
N TYR A 1102 -14.21 -5.25 -11.74
CA TYR A 1102 -13.23 -4.68 -12.68
C TYR A 1102 -12.10 -3.97 -11.93
N HIS A 1103 -12.41 -2.99 -11.06
CA HIS A 1103 -11.38 -2.24 -10.33
C HIS A 1103 -10.59 -3.07 -9.32
N SER A 1104 -11.18 -4.10 -8.73
CA SER A 1104 -10.50 -4.97 -7.74
C SER A 1104 -9.61 -6.04 -8.37
N HIS A 1105 -9.87 -6.44 -9.63
CA HIS A 1105 -9.14 -7.50 -10.32
C HIS A 1105 -8.36 -6.99 -11.56
N LEU A 1106 -8.31 -5.68 -11.79
CA LEU A 1106 -7.53 -5.11 -12.89
C LEU A 1106 -6.04 -5.31 -12.65
N VAL A 1107 -5.45 -6.26 -13.37
CA VAL A 1107 -4.00 -6.49 -13.44
C VAL A 1107 -3.57 -6.19 -14.87
N SER A 1108 -2.82 -5.10 -15.04
CA SER A 1108 -2.29 -4.67 -16.33
C SER A 1108 -1.00 -3.88 -16.10
N THR A 1109 -0.12 -3.84 -17.09
CA THR A 1109 1.09 -3.01 -17.09
C THR A 1109 0.92 -1.88 -18.10
N HIS A 1110 1.46 -0.70 -17.79
CA HIS A 1110 1.43 0.42 -18.72
C HIS A 1110 2.68 1.28 -18.56
N PRO A 1111 3.33 1.68 -19.67
CA PRO A 1111 4.58 2.42 -19.63
C PRO A 1111 4.47 3.78 -18.97
N PHE A 1112 3.30 4.41 -18.89
CA PHE A 1112 3.12 5.70 -18.19
C PHE A 1112 2.51 5.60 -16.79
N SER A 1113 2.38 4.39 -16.25
CA SER A 1113 1.85 4.19 -14.89
C SER A 1113 2.81 4.68 -13.80
N SER A 1114 2.26 5.22 -12.72
CA SER A 1114 3.03 5.73 -11.58
C SER A 1114 2.30 5.50 -10.28
N SER A 1115 3.05 5.29 -9.20
CA SER A 1115 2.50 5.06 -7.86
C SER A 1115 2.20 6.36 -7.12
N TRP A 1116 1.28 6.31 -6.16
CA TRP A 1116 0.82 7.45 -5.35
C TRP A 1116 1.94 8.34 -4.77
N TRP A 1117 3.05 7.73 -4.35
CA TRP A 1117 4.19 8.40 -3.73
C TRP A 1117 5.07 9.14 -4.75
N GLU A 1118 5.00 8.77 -6.02
CA GLU A 1118 5.77 9.38 -7.12
C GLU A 1118 5.13 10.70 -7.58
N TRP A 1119 3.84 10.90 -7.30
CA TRP A 1119 3.06 12.01 -7.83
C TRP A 1119 3.50 13.39 -7.34
N PRO A 1120 3.74 13.64 -6.03
CA PRO A 1120 4.15 14.97 -5.56
C PRO A 1120 5.49 15.43 -6.16
N PHE A 1121 6.32 14.49 -6.60
CA PHE A 1121 7.62 14.77 -7.22
C PHE A 1121 7.56 14.79 -8.74
N MET A 1122 6.42 14.41 -9.34
CA MET A 1122 6.21 14.23 -10.78
C MET A 1122 7.30 13.35 -11.40
N LYS A 1123 7.65 12.26 -10.74
CA LYS A 1123 8.72 11.36 -11.19
C LYS A 1123 8.41 10.76 -12.57
N ARG A 1124 7.12 10.55 -12.90
CA ARG A 1124 6.66 10.02 -14.18
C ARG A 1124 5.37 10.71 -14.65
N PRO A 1125 5.48 11.77 -15.47
CA PRO A 1125 4.36 12.38 -16.18
C PRO A 1125 3.61 11.41 -17.08
N VAL A 1126 2.36 11.75 -17.42
CA VAL A 1126 1.55 10.93 -18.34
C VAL A 1126 1.48 11.63 -19.69
N TRP A 1127 1.88 10.92 -20.74
CA TRP A 1127 1.87 11.42 -22.10
C TRP A 1127 0.51 11.15 -22.75
N TYR A 1128 -0.20 12.19 -23.17
CA TYR A 1128 -1.56 12.09 -23.73
C TYR A 1128 -1.57 12.07 -25.25
N TYR A 1129 -0.69 12.82 -25.89
CA TYR A 1129 -0.68 12.94 -27.34
C TYR A 1129 0.74 13.14 -27.88
N SER A 1130 1.02 12.43 -28.97
CA SER A 1130 2.17 12.63 -29.86
C SER A 1130 1.64 12.94 -31.24
N GLY A 1131 2.13 14.01 -31.87
CA GLY A 1131 1.81 14.28 -33.28
C GLY A 1131 2.62 13.39 -34.20
N ASP A 1132 1.92 12.61 -35.02
CA ASP A 1132 2.53 11.81 -36.08
C ASP A 1132 2.66 12.64 -37.37
N ASN A 1133 3.66 12.33 -38.21
CA ASN A 1133 3.88 12.98 -39.52
C ASN A 1133 4.09 14.51 -39.47
N MET A 1134 4.75 15.00 -38.42
CA MET A 1134 5.17 16.40 -38.33
C MET A 1134 6.23 16.74 -39.39
N ALA A 1135 6.31 18.01 -39.79
CA ALA A 1135 7.41 18.48 -40.64
C ALA A 1135 8.78 18.16 -40.02
N PRO A 1136 9.82 17.83 -40.81
CA PRO A 1136 11.13 17.47 -40.28
C PRO A 1136 11.66 18.47 -39.26
N GLY A 1137 12.06 17.98 -38.07
CA GLY A 1137 12.56 18.81 -36.97
C GLY A 1137 11.48 19.49 -36.11
N MET A 1138 10.20 19.24 -36.36
CA MET A 1138 9.08 19.74 -35.54
C MET A 1138 8.46 18.62 -34.70
N LYS A 1139 7.92 18.99 -33.53
CA LYS A 1139 7.26 18.10 -32.59
C LYS A 1139 5.99 18.76 -32.03
N SER A 1140 4.95 17.96 -31.82
CA SER A 1140 3.71 18.36 -31.16
C SER A 1140 3.39 17.32 -30.08
N THR A 1141 3.17 17.77 -28.85
CA THR A 1141 3.02 16.86 -27.70
C THR A 1141 2.06 17.44 -26.65
N ILE A 1142 1.28 16.59 -25.99
CA ILE A 1142 0.46 16.95 -24.82
C ILE A 1142 0.84 16.06 -23.65
N VAL A 1143 1.32 16.65 -22.56
CA VAL A 1143 1.66 15.97 -21.31
C VAL A 1143 0.81 16.45 -20.13
N ALA A 1144 0.30 15.51 -19.34
CA ALA A 1144 -0.28 15.79 -18.03
C ALA A 1144 0.79 15.70 -16.93
N MET A 1145 1.11 16.85 -16.35
CA MET A 1145 2.03 17.01 -15.22
C MET A 1145 1.66 18.24 -14.40
N GLY A 1146 2.29 18.42 -13.25
CA GLY A 1146 2.13 19.61 -12.42
C GLY A 1146 3.07 20.74 -12.79
N ASN A 1147 2.80 21.96 -12.30
CA ASN A 1147 3.80 23.01 -12.33
C ASN A 1147 4.91 22.69 -11.29
N PRO A 1148 6.18 22.48 -11.69
CA PRO A 1148 7.22 22.02 -10.78
C PRO A 1148 7.44 22.91 -9.56
N LEU A 1149 7.36 24.23 -9.75
CA LEU A 1149 7.52 25.18 -8.68
C LEU A 1149 6.37 25.06 -7.67
N ILE A 1150 5.12 24.93 -8.15
CA ILE A 1150 3.93 24.80 -7.31
C ILE A 1150 3.91 23.45 -6.59
N TRP A 1151 4.19 22.35 -7.27
CA TRP A 1151 4.04 21.01 -6.69
C TRP A 1151 5.14 20.71 -5.68
N TRP A 1152 6.40 20.97 -6.02
CA TRP A 1152 7.52 20.70 -5.12
C TRP A 1152 7.51 21.62 -3.91
N ALA A 1153 7.24 22.92 -4.07
CA ALA A 1153 7.04 23.79 -2.90
C ALA A 1153 5.76 23.41 -2.14
N GLY A 1154 4.72 22.99 -2.86
CA GLY A 1154 3.40 22.65 -2.35
C GLY A 1154 3.38 21.48 -1.38
N ILE A 1155 4.15 20.42 -1.63
CA ILE A 1155 4.22 19.27 -0.72
C ILE A 1155 4.89 19.65 0.61
N PHE A 1156 5.96 20.45 0.58
CA PHE A 1156 6.58 20.97 1.79
C PHE A 1156 5.68 21.99 2.50
N ALA A 1157 4.96 22.83 1.75
CA ALA A 1157 3.98 23.76 2.30
C ALA A 1157 2.80 23.03 2.95
N MET A 1158 2.36 21.89 2.40
CA MET A 1158 1.34 21.03 3.01
C MET A 1158 1.82 20.48 4.36
N ALA A 1159 3.03 19.91 4.41
CA ALA A 1159 3.63 19.43 5.66
C ALA A 1159 3.77 20.56 6.70
N ALA A 1160 4.24 21.73 6.28
CA ALA A 1160 4.34 22.91 7.13
C ALA A 1160 2.96 23.42 7.59
N THR A 1161 1.93 23.33 6.73
CA THR A 1161 0.56 23.73 7.05
C THR A 1161 -0.04 22.82 8.12
N ILE A 1162 0.15 21.50 8.02
CA ILE A 1162 -0.27 20.54 9.06
C ILE A 1162 0.40 20.91 10.39
N TRP A 1163 1.72 21.07 10.41
CA TRP A 1163 2.46 21.38 11.63
C TRP A 1163 2.10 22.73 12.24
N LEU A 1164 2.09 23.80 11.44
CA LEU A 1164 1.83 25.16 11.90
C LEU A 1164 0.37 25.36 12.29
N SER A 1165 -0.60 24.81 11.56
CA SER A 1165 -2.01 24.94 11.92
C SER A 1165 -2.31 24.28 13.27
N ILE A 1166 -1.76 23.09 13.53
CA ILE A 1166 -1.89 22.41 14.83
C ILE A 1166 -1.21 23.21 15.94
N LYS A 1167 0.02 23.70 15.70
CA LYS A 1167 0.79 24.48 16.68
C LYS A 1167 0.12 25.83 17.00
N ARG A 1168 -0.40 26.53 15.99
CA ARG A 1168 -1.10 27.83 16.11
C ARG A 1168 -2.57 27.67 16.49
N ARG A 1169 -3.10 26.44 16.50
CA ARG A 1169 -4.54 26.12 16.65
C ARG A 1169 -5.41 26.84 15.60
N ASP A 1170 -4.88 27.00 14.39
CA ASP A 1170 -5.58 27.59 13.26
C ASP A 1170 -6.52 26.56 12.62
N ARG A 1171 -7.71 26.44 13.19
CA ARG A 1171 -8.68 25.39 12.85
C ARG A 1171 -9.22 25.53 11.43
N ALA A 1172 -9.19 26.72 10.84
CA ALA A 1172 -9.66 26.90 9.48
C ALA A 1172 -8.84 26.08 8.48
N MET A 1173 -7.53 25.95 8.75
CA MET A 1173 -6.60 25.19 7.93
C MET A 1173 -6.77 23.68 8.05
N TYR A 1174 -7.51 23.19 9.05
CA TYR A 1174 -7.77 21.75 9.18
C TYR A 1174 -8.55 21.22 7.97
N THR A 1175 -9.47 22.02 7.42
CA THR A 1175 -10.16 21.69 6.17
C THR A 1175 -9.18 21.41 5.04
N VAL A 1176 -8.12 22.22 4.90
CA VAL A 1176 -7.19 22.13 3.76
C VAL A 1176 -6.46 20.79 3.77
N TRP A 1177 -5.85 20.42 4.90
CA TRP A 1177 -5.10 19.16 4.97
C TRP A 1177 -5.99 17.94 5.17
N ILE A 1178 -7.17 18.05 5.79
CA ILE A 1178 -8.16 16.94 5.83
C ILE A 1178 -8.62 16.63 4.41
N ALA A 1179 -8.93 17.64 3.60
CA ALA A 1179 -9.34 17.45 2.22
C ALA A 1179 -8.23 16.83 1.36
N PHE A 1180 -7.00 17.32 1.49
CA PHE A 1180 -5.84 16.73 0.84
C PHE A 1180 -5.63 15.26 1.23
N LEU A 1181 -5.57 14.96 2.53
CA LEU A 1181 -5.33 13.59 3.01
C LEU A 1181 -6.46 12.64 2.67
N ALA A 1182 -7.72 13.11 2.71
CA ALA A 1182 -8.87 12.33 2.30
C ALA A 1182 -8.75 11.90 0.83
N GLN A 1183 -8.22 12.76 -0.05
CA GLN A 1183 -8.01 12.40 -1.45
C GLN A 1183 -6.73 11.59 -1.69
N TYR A 1184 -5.67 11.79 -0.88
CA TYR A 1184 -4.35 11.21 -1.12
C TYR A 1184 -4.13 9.85 -0.45
N VAL A 1185 -4.52 9.69 0.82
CA VAL A 1185 -4.23 8.47 1.60
C VAL A 1185 -4.90 7.21 1.02
N PRO A 1186 -6.14 7.24 0.49
CA PRO A 1186 -6.76 6.03 -0.07
C PRO A 1186 -5.96 5.41 -1.22
N TRP A 1187 -5.19 6.20 -1.98
CA TRP A 1187 -4.33 5.66 -3.04
C TRP A 1187 -3.19 4.77 -2.52
N MET A 1188 -2.84 4.87 -1.22
CA MET A 1188 -1.91 3.93 -0.58
C MET A 1188 -2.48 2.51 -0.47
N LEU A 1189 -3.81 2.37 -0.54
CA LEU A 1189 -4.55 1.10 -0.46
C LEU A 1189 -4.89 0.52 -1.84
N VAL A 1190 -4.72 1.30 -2.91
CA VAL A 1190 -5.06 0.89 -4.28
C VAL A 1190 -3.86 0.14 -4.88
N THR A 1191 -4.06 -1.15 -5.16
CA THR A 1191 -3.02 -2.05 -5.71
C THR A 1191 -3.03 -2.15 -7.23
N ARG A 1192 -4.11 -1.73 -7.89
CA ARG A 1192 -4.20 -1.70 -9.36
C ARG A 1192 -3.29 -0.62 -9.94
N LEU A 1193 -3.12 -0.67 -11.26
CA LEU A 1193 -2.43 0.35 -12.04
C LEU A 1193 -3.01 1.77 -11.79
N THR A 1194 -2.13 2.74 -11.55
CA THR A 1194 -2.50 4.15 -11.34
C THR A 1194 -1.59 5.11 -12.10
N PHE A 1195 -1.98 6.39 -12.14
CA PHE A 1195 -1.40 7.42 -13.02
C PHE A 1195 -1.33 8.77 -12.31
N LEU A 1196 -0.41 9.64 -12.75
CA LEU A 1196 -0.14 10.95 -12.13
C LEU A 1196 -1.38 11.84 -12.04
N TYR A 1197 -2.27 11.79 -13.03
CA TYR A 1197 -3.44 12.66 -13.08
C TYR A 1197 -4.43 12.43 -11.92
N HIS A 1198 -4.36 11.29 -11.21
CA HIS A 1198 -5.15 11.07 -10.00
C HIS A 1198 -4.81 12.07 -8.88
N TYR A 1199 -3.61 12.68 -8.94
CA TYR A 1199 -3.20 13.74 -8.02
C TYR A 1199 -3.90 15.09 -8.29
N PHE A 1200 -4.66 15.24 -9.40
CA PHE A 1200 -5.37 16.48 -9.72
C PHE A 1200 -6.32 16.92 -8.61
N ALA A 1201 -6.99 15.98 -7.92
CA ALA A 1201 -7.88 16.27 -6.80
C ALA A 1201 -7.19 16.91 -5.58
N MET A 1202 -5.85 16.84 -5.51
CA MET A 1202 -5.03 17.34 -4.41
C MET A 1202 -4.51 18.75 -4.69
N VAL A 1203 -4.41 19.11 -5.98
CA VAL A 1203 -3.85 20.38 -6.47
C VAL A 1203 -4.49 21.60 -5.81
N PRO A 1204 -5.83 21.69 -5.66
CA PRO A 1204 -6.43 22.84 -5.01
C PRO A 1204 -5.93 23.05 -3.57
N PHE A 1205 -5.72 21.96 -2.84
CA PHE A 1205 -5.36 22.01 -1.42
C PHE A 1205 -3.87 22.27 -1.18
N ILE A 1206 -2.98 21.83 -2.08
CA ILE A 1206 -1.56 22.20 -2.00
C ILE A 1206 -1.35 23.69 -2.28
N ILE A 1207 -2.13 24.28 -3.20
CA ILE A 1207 -2.07 25.72 -3.50
C ILE A 1207 -2.59 26.54 -2.33
N LEU A 1208 -3.71 26.14 -1.72
CA LEU A 1208 -4.19 26.78 -0.48
C LEU A 1208 -3.15 26.68 0.64
N SER A 1209 -2.42 25.56 0.73
CA SER A 1209 -1.33 25.42 1.70
C SER A 1209 -0.16 26.36 1.41
N LEU A 1210 0.27 26.51 0.15
CA LEU A 1210 1.29 27.49 -0.23
C LEU A 1210 0.90 28.91 0.16
N VAL A 1211 -0.32 29.31 -0.16
CA VAL A 1211 -0.87 30.64 0.16
C VAL A 1211 -0.92 30.84 1.68
N TYR A 1212 -1.28 29.81 2.44
CA TYR A 1212 -1.24 29.85 3.90
C TYR A 1212 0.18 30.09 4.43
N ILE A 1213 1.18 29.38 3.90
CA ILE A 1213 2.58 29.57 4.31
C ILE A 1213 3.07 30.97 3.98
N PHE A 1214 2.77 31.51 2.80
CA PHE A 1214 3.07 32.90 2.47
C PHE A 1214 2.44 33.87 3.46
N LYS A 1215 1.15 33.70 3.77
CA LYS A 1215 0.45 34.51 4.77
C LYS A 1215 1.14 34.45 6.14
N VAL A 1216 1.49 33.25 6.62
CA VAL A 1216 2.11 33.05 7.93
C VAL A 1216 3.51 33.67 8.01
N ILE A 1217 4.28 33.61 6.93
CA ILE A 1217 5.62 34.23 6.89
C ILE A 1217 5.48 35.75 6.83
N GLU A 1218 4.61 36.28 5.96
CA GLU A 1218 4.39 37.73 5.81
C GLU A 1218 3.83 38.39 7.08
N GLU A 1219 3.08 37.67 7.90
CA GLU A 1219 2.65 38.12 9.24
C GLU A 1219 3.85 38.42 10.17
N LYS A 1220 5.00 37.78 9.95
CA LYS A 1220 6.23 37.98 10.73
C LYS A 1220 7.24 38.88 10.03
N GLU A 1221 7.36 38.72 8.71
CA GLU A 1221 8.33 39.39 7.87
C GLU A 1221 7.63 40.00 6.65
N PRO A 1222 7.13 41.25 6.74
CA PRO A 1222 6.35 41.88 5.66
C PRO A 1222 7.12 42.05 4.34
N SER A 1223 8.46 42.06 4.35
CA SER A 1223 9.28 42.14 3.14
C SER A 1223 9.16 40.89 2.25
N PHE A 1224 8.72 39.76 2.81
CA PHE A 1224 8.56 38.49 2.11
C PHE A 1224 7.52 38.55 0.98
N LYS A 1225 6.67 39.58 0.93
CA LYS A 1225 5.77 39.87 -0.20
C LYS A 1225 6.49 39.93 -1.55
N ARG A 1226 7.78 40.31 -1.58
CA ARG A 1226 8.61 40.29 -2.79
C ARG A 1226 8.84 38.86 -3.28
N VAL A 1227 9.21 37.95 -2.38
CA VAL A 1227 9.43 36.53 -2.68
C VAL A 1227 8.15 35.87 -3.17
N ARG A 1228 7.01 36.14 -2.52
CA ARG A 1228 5.69 35.67 -2.98
C ARG A 1228 5.39 36.15 -4.40
N ASN A 1229 5.60 37.44 -4.70
CA ASN A 1229 5.35 37.98 -6.04
C ASN A 1229 6.27 37.36 -7.10
N ILE A 1230 7.56 37.19 -6.78
CA ILE A 1230 8.51 36.48 -7.64
C ILE A 1230 8.04 35.05 -7.88
N PHE A 1231 7.61 34.33 -6.83
CA PHE A 1231 7.08 32.97 -6.96
C PHE A 1231 5.89 32.92 -7.91
N LEU A 1232 4.92 33.84 -7.79
CA LEU A 1232 3.78 33.92 -8.70
C LEU A 1232 4.23 34.17 -10.15
N VAL A 1233 5.12 35.15 -10.38
CA VAL A 1233 5.63 35.48 -11.71
C VAL A 1233 6.38 34.29 -12.33
N VAL A 1234 7.25 33.63 -11.57
CA VAL A 1234 8.00 32.45 -12.04
C VAL A 1234 7.04 31.29 -12.35
N SER A 1235 6.00 31.06 -11.55
CA SER A 1235 4.99 30.04 -11.85
C SER A 1235 4.27 30.31 -13.18
N ILE A 1236 3.92 31.57 -13.46
CA ILE A 1236 3.30 31.98 -14.73
C ILE A 1236 4.30 31.86 -15.90
N LEU A 1237 5.56 32.25 -15.70
CA LEU A 1237 6.60 32.10 -16.72
C LEU A 1237 6.85 30.63 -17.06
N LEU A 1238 6.90 29.76 -16.05
CA LEU A 1238 6.99 28.31 -16.25
C LEU A 1238 5.79 27.78 -17.03
N PHE A 1239 4.57 28.27 -16.75
CA PHE A 1239 3.39 27.93 -17.53
C PHE A 1239 3.54 28.34 -19.00
N ILE A 1240 4.03 29.55 -19.28
CA ILE A 1240 4.28 30.02 -20.65
C ILE A 1240 5.34 29.17 -21.35
N VAL A 1241 6.44 28.83 -20.66
CA VAL A 1241 7.51 27.99 -21.20
C VAL A 1241 7.00 26.59 -21.56
N TYR A 1242 6.18 25.99 -20.69
CA TYR A 1242 5.62 24.65 -20.91
C TYR A 1242 4.36 24.64 -21.77
N TYR A 1243 3.73 25.79 -22.01
CA TYR A 1243 2.48 25.91 -22.77
C TYR A 1243 2.45 25.08 -24.07
N PRO A 1244 3.53 25.01 -24.87
CA PRO A 1244 3.52 24.18 -26.08
C PRO A 1244 3.28 22.69 -25.81
N ALA A 1245 3.95 22.13 -24.79
CA ALA A 1245 3.80 20.74 -24.40
C ALA A 1245 2.51 20.47 -23.58
N LEU A 1246 1.85 21.50 -23.08
CA LEU A 1246 0.57 21.37 -22.35
C LEU A 1246 -0.65 21.50 -23.28
N SER A 1247 -0.51 22.23 -24.39
CA SER A 1247 -1.59 22.57 -25.32
C SER A 1247 -1.57 21.78 -26.63
N GLY A 1248 -0.43 21.17 -26.99
CA GLY A 1248 -0.23 20.55 -28.31
C GLY A 1248 0.28 21.54 -29.36
N MET A 1249 0.82 22.70 -28.97
CA MET A 1249 1.40 23.64 -29.92
C MET A 1249 2.64 23.03 -30.57
N THR A 1250 2.72 23.16 -31.89
CA THR A 1250 3.84 22.67 -32.68
C THR A 1250 5.09 23.54 -32.48
N VAL A 1251 6.20 22.91 -32.10
CA VAL A 1251 7.49 23.57 -31.82
C VAL A 1251 8.67 22.76 -32.37
N PRO A 1252 9.85 23.35 -32.53
CA PRO A 1252 11.06 22.59 -32.89
C PRO A 1252 11.37 21.50 -31.86
N THR A 1253 11.84 20.34 -32.31
CA THR A 1253 12.11 19.17 -31.47
C THR A 1253 13.09 19.47 -30.32
N TRP A 1254 14.12 20.28 -30.59
CA TRP A 1254 15.14 20.68 -29.59
C TRP A 1254 14.53 21.37 -28.37
N TYR A 1255 13.41 22.09 -28.54
CA TYR A 1255 12.75 22.78 -27.45
C TYR A 1255 12.18 21.79 -26.43
N VAL A 1256 11.51 20.73 -26.90
CA VAL A 1256 10.96 19.69 -26.03
C VAL A 1256 12.08 18.89 -25.36
N GLU A 1257 13.09 18.48 -26.13
CA GLU A 1257 14.13 17.56 -25.66
C GLU A 1257 15.17 18.19 -24.72
N HIS A 1258 15.51 19.47 -24.93
CA HIS A 1258 16.58 20.13 -24.17
C HIS A 1258 16.09 21.22 -23.19
N VAL A 1259 14.92 21.81 -23.41
CA VAL A 1259 14.38 22.88 -22.53
C VAL A 1259 13.36 22.32 -21.53
N LEU A 1260 12.43 21.49 -22.01
CA LEU A 1260 11.30 21.01 -21.19
C LEU A 1260 11.61 19.70 -20.45
N ARG A 1261 12.45 18.82 -21.02
CA ARG A 1261 12.77 17.53 -20.40
C ARG A 1261 13.84 17.66 -19.33
N TRP A 1262 13.42 17.97 -18.10
CA TRP A 1262 14.35 18.15 -16.96
C TRP A 1262 14.86 16.83 -16.37
N PHE A 1263 14.10 15.74 -16.50
CA PHE A 1263 14.48 14.42 -16.01
C PHE A 1263 14.42 13.39 -17.14
N PRO A 1264 15.29 12.36 -17.13
CA PRO A 1264 15.22 11.27 -18.11
C PRO A 1264 13.89 10.50 -18.07
N SER A 1265 13.20 10.50 -16.93
CA SER A 1265 11.90 9.84 -16.78
C SER A 1265 10.72 10.61 -17.38
N TRP A 1266 10.94 11.82 -17.93
CA TRP A 1266 9.92 12.64 -18.58
C TRP A 1266 9.92 12.35 -20.09
N LEU A 1267 9.09 11.39 -20.50
CA LEU A 1267 9.21 10.70 -21.80
C LEU A 1267 8.58 11.43 -23.01
N PHE A 1268 7.94 12.58 -22.82
CA PHE A 1268 7.09 13.26 -23.82
C PHE A 1268 7.83 14.05 -24.91
#